data_AF-A0A0K0DVZ3-F1
#
_entry.id   AF-A0A0K0DVZ3-F1
#
_cell.length_a   1.000
_cell.length_b   1.000
_cell.length_c   1.000
_cell.angle_alpha   90.00
_cell.angle_beta   90.00
_cell.angle_gamma   90.00
#
_symmetry.space_group_name_H-M   'P 1'
#
loop_
_entity.id
_entity.type
_entity.pdbx_description
1 polymer ?
#
loop_
_entity_poly.entity_id
_entity_poly.type
_entity_poly.pdbx_seq_one_letter_code
_entity_poly.pdbx_strand_id
1 'polypeptide(L)'
;MGKGNSGSKVKTASSLRAAENLISKGFSGGFIGFNAVGGSNVDGVIEESDLIIENLGEEYSHELKILLKKIEKKDKLTKEKGIKELKEVVLKDNVSENKIIYNAYAVMFPKLCGHASPTIRSLALDLLKILISLLKKDASKKLKLVMPYIIFSTSDASSQVKRQGDSLIEVCFPGKRSQIFITFKEQLNDLCMQVINKTHKLMKPQKFVEDETDKQREGRLIAQSLGTLLKLIEYSNDKEYNKKLSEKFSNPVIINYLTSLTVLVKATYLELILKLSKDNEDIFIETKLSSIILSNLDNDDILLCKAAFNCFLKFAQNDKYFEKIDINKAIIPKIVKIVRKCYIKWSFISDNLLPIFDIIYSLLEREIEKKTADSFVQSINEIFKYSFFTSEGDTNLVNYLLEYFKRLLDYCFTINDSTITKCVLDLGIWIFKKGKEKKIMENKKFDMLVDYIIDGLVKKFPDFEDFSIKFYEGTNCQKFKKDLLSFPQVSTELYLSLTKDKSNDSQNISLEPLFKRFTDTEDQTIKVQILQKSLNESNEKELCEYFEKHLDLNDPFTCLAVIQAIDDNNINKLNIVTIKNCILVIYNAVGNKKISGLVFESLKHLYKYFDDNACEKAFLSLIKVPSPDVYLALLDLLANINYIPNIEGNLICFLFKILTKIKKGISLECSERFKKIFDTYNDGTYNIEETNKIYESFLKSKKISRIIEFSENAAILSDCNFLPFLIWDDKFDEYSKFLSKNFYSLLYKDVNEFNCEENIKDVNTEETFSLLLKKCLIIKQIIKSDNQYDENRGKKSVLLMMAFNRILQLIKQDSYMKDLELDYTFDLEKYNPNELNLALTIEYRNYPCYKYLLTENKEIDVKKPTSKELRTLIENNELKNKIYLDDDWEEWLFLYTEDKKKLESLNYILNVFLEDADIFNVYSLENADDFRVCGLVTLFSYCVENIENIISNDNNISMQLFRNSIRLGCDIITKREKAAKKIRGYHTVAENYELKEWIFVIQSVFPNILKIFTHLNNISFSFYISNINLINSISNCIITIIDQVKCDEIVNEPNMEMEDSTKKYIYIFTELMQNKFSAHIQIVAASLFHTVLPLYFYYENKKLIDETKKESENITAEKCVAILPPVITALLKKIDLEQIKIDNENNGLPTTYIPFELLLWNSLIYFFKTLEADEKLLYMEALDSELVSIGLGITMFYLPDAPFNRENSSKKHFKEIPKFRNCPEDSYLTLSNYACYVFYQTLKTIPVFIRQWINLLPNSTKGSIKDYIVKYFSPSIIDEELNNSSTWKEKSGSRLSIKVYKVIKTIEAFYEIEPGSGMNLRIILQDDYPLSLPIVETDKSVVAKKINNKWLMQVSTYISHQNGLIISGLQQWKRNFDKHLEGIENCSICIMIVNSVNNQLPRVKCKQCKHKFHAQCLYKWFDTSNNSSCPLCRTEFI
;
A
#
# COMPACT_ATOMS: atom_id res chain seq x y z
N MET A 1 57.96 -18.28 47.40
CA MET A 1 58.15 -19.14 46.20
C MET A 1 57.27 -18.61 45.07
N GLY A 2 57.79 -18.59 43.84
CA GLY A 2 57.09 -18.45 42.55
C GLY A 2 55.85 -17.53 42.44
N LYS A 3 56.02 -16.34 41.82
CA LYS A 3 54.90 -15.64 41.16
C LYS A 3 54.45 -16.46 39.93
N GLY A 4 53.14 -16.64 39.75
CA GLY A 4 52.56 -17.20 38.52
C GLY A 4 51.47 -16.25 37.99
N ASN A 5 51.62 -15.80 36.74
CA ASN A 5 50.78 -14.72 36.22
C ASN A 5 49.33 -15.12 35.92
N SER A 6 48.47 -14.11 36.06
CA SER A 6 47.10 -14.00 35.57
C SER A 6 46.74 -14.78 34.30
N GLY A 7 45.92 -15.83 34.44
CA GLY A 7 45.02 -16.28 33.37
C GLY A 7 43.79 -15.36 33.29
N SER A 8 43.47 -14.87 32.10
CA SER A 8 42.39 -13.93 31.84
C SER A 8 41.00 -14.49 32.21
N LYS A 9 40.32 -13.87 33.19
CA LYS A 9 38.95 -14.22 33.58
C LYS A 9 37.96 -13.85 32.46
N VAL A 10 37.55 -14.85 31.70
CA VAL A 10 36.50 -14.77 30.69
C VAL A 10 35.12 -14.59 31.37
N LYS A 11 34.38 -13.56 30.98
CA LYS A 11 33.42 -12.80 31.83
C LYS A 11 32.04 -12.75 31.14
N THR A 12 30.99 -13.47 31.54
CA THR A 12 29.73 -13.83 30.79
C THR A 12 28.99 -12.77 29.89
N ALA A 13 28.48 -13.15 28.69
CA ALA A 13 27.95 -12.27 27.59
C ALA A 13 26.49 -11.82 27.71
N SER A 14 26.11 -10.75 27.01
CA SER A 14 25.00 -9.86 27.38
C SER A 14 23.66 -10.17 26.71
N SER A 15 22.68 -10.53 27.53
CA SER A 15 21.25 -10.62 27.18
C SER A 15 20.62 -9.29 26.71
N LEU A 16 21.33 -8.16 26.82
CA LEU A 16 20.87 -6.86 26.35
C LEU A 16 20.73 -6.80 24.82
N ARG A 17 21.75 -7.26 24.07
CA ARG A 17 21.72 -7.22 22.59
C ARG A 17 20.68 -8.17 22.00
N ALA A 18 20.47 -9.33 22.62
CA ALA A 18 19.38 -10.21 22.25
C ALA A 18 18.02 -9.50 22.45
N ALA A 19 17.83 -8.78 23.56
CA ALA A 19 16.61 -8.01 23.80
C ALA A 19 16.46 -6.80 22.86
N GLU A 20 17.54 -6.08 22.52
CA GLU A 20 17.50 -4.97 21.56
C GLU A 20 17.19 -5.47 20.15
N ASN A 21 17.81 -6.56 19.70
CA ASN A 21 17.48 -7.19 18.41
C ASN A 21 16.02 -7.68 18.38
N LEU A 22 15.50 -8.21 19.49
CA LEU A 22 14.08 -8.56 19.59
C LEU A 22 13.16 -7.33 19.50
N ILE A 23 13.46 -6.25 20.24
CA ILE A 23 12.68 -5.00 20.15
C ILE A 23 12.73 -4.43 18.72
N SER A 24 13.89 -4.47 18.05
CA SER A 24 14.03 -4.03 16.65
C SER A 24 13.23 -4.88 15.65
N LYS A 25 12.94 -6.15 16.00
CA LYS A 25 12.05 -7.05 15.24
C LYS A 25 10.61 -7.05 15.80
N GLY A 26 10.19 -5.99 16.48
CA GLY A 26 8.79 -5.74 16.87
C GLY A 26 8.30 -6.48 18.11
N PHE A 27 9.18 -7.04 18.95
CA PHE A 27 8.76 -7.79 20.13
C PHE A 27 8.51 -6.89 21.36
N SER A 28 7.26 -6.84 21.80
CA SER A 28 6.80 -6.21 23.05
C SER A 28 6.67 -7.22 24.21
N GLY A 29 7.71 -8.03 24.45
CA GLY A 29 7.73 -9.05 25.50
C GLY A 29 9.14 -9.31 26.05
N GLY A 30 9.32 -9.24 27.37
CA GLY A 30 10.64 -9.23 28.01
C GLY A 30 11.24 -10.62 28.28
N PHE A 31 12.41 -10.90 27.71
CA PHE A 31 13.19 -12.11 27.99
C PHE A 31 14.04 -11.99 29.28
N ILE A 32 14.07 -13.06 30.09
CA ILE A 32 14.79 -13.13 31.39
C ILE A 32 15.95 -14.13 31.28
N GLY A 33 17.19 -13.64 31.39
CA GLY A 33 18.40 -14.45 31.21
C GLY A 33 18.91 -15.15 32.47
N PHE A 34 19.51 -16.33 32.30
CA PHE A 34 20.13 -17.12 33.38
C PHE A 34 21.64 -16.84 33.49
N ASN A 35 22.03 -16.13 34.56
CA ASN A 35 23.33 -16.17 35.29
C ASN A 35 23.83 -14.79 35.76
N ALA A 36 23.12 -14.24 36.75
CA ALA A 36 23.66 -13.25 37.70
C ALA A 36 23.84 -13.87 39.10
N VAL A 37 24.39 -15.10 39.17
CA VAL A 37 24.70 -15.80 40.41
C VAL A 37 26.13 -16.36 40.34
N GLY A 38 27.05 -15.73 41.08
CA GLY A 38 28.45 -16.16 41.21
C GLY A 38 29.41 -15.17 40.58
N GLY A 39 30.18 -14.45 41.39
CA GLY A 39 31.07 -13.39 40.90
C GLY A 39 31.59 -12.45 42.00
N SER A 40 32.01 -13.01 43.12
CA SER A 40 32.70 -12.26 44.19
C SER A 40 34.10 -11.86 43.73
N ASN A 41 34.49 -10.62 43.97
CA ASN A 41 35.87 -10.11 44.11
C ASN A 41 35.70 -8.73 44.80
N VAL A 42 36.23 -8.42 45.99
CA VAL A 42 37.64 -8.34 46.45
C VAL A 42 37.98 -6.85 46.68
N ASP A 43 38.57 -6.59 47.85
CA ASP A 43 39.28 -5.40 48.33
C ASP A 43 38.58 -4.02 48.45
N GLY A 44 38.56 -3.51 49.69
CA GLY A 44 38.95 -2.12 49.95
C GLY A 44 38.12 -1.31 50.95
N VAL A 45 38.73 -1.00 52.11
CA VAL A 45 38.41 0.13 53.00
C VAL A 45 37.04 0.07 53.72
N ILE A 46 37.09 -0.38 55.00
CA ILE A 46 36.08 -0.22 56.07
C ILE A 46 34.63 -0.08 55.53
N GLU A 47 34.13 -1.17 54.95
CA GLU A 47 32.83 -1.18 54.29
C GLU A 47 31.67 -1.05 55.30
N GLU A 48 30.61 -0.31 54.92
CA GLU A 48 29.31 -0.26 55.64
C GLU A 48 28.59 -1.63 55.78
N SER A 49 29.24 -2.75 55.45
CA SER A 49 28.69 -4.11 55.51
C SER A 49 28.60 -4.69 56.92
N ASP A 50 29.38 -4.17 57.87
CA ASP A 50 29.68 -4.89 59.12
C ASP A 50 28.84 -4.41 60.31
N LEU A 51 27.54 -4.15 60.08
CA LEU A 51 26.55 -4.11 61.17
C LEU A 51 25.76 -5.42 61.19
N ILE A 52 26.44 -6.47 61.65
CA ILE A 52 25.83 -7.76 61.98
C ILE A 52 24.83 -7.52 63.12
N ILE A 53 23.53 -7.53 62.82
CA ILE A 53 22.45 -7.34 63.82
C ILE A 53 22.47 -8.46 64.89
N GLU A 54 23.09 -9.60 64.58
CA GLU A 54 23.32 -10.68 65.54
C GLU A 54 24.23 -10.25 66.71
N ASN A 55 25.08 -9.23 66.52
CA ASN A 55 26.03 -8.69 67.50
C ASN A 55 25.61 -7.33 68.10
N LEU A 56 24.31 -7.00 68.12
CA LEU A 56 23.83 -5.85 68.89
C LEU A 56 24.05 -6.08 70.39
N GLY A 57 24.77 -5.16 71.05
CA GLY A 57 25.17 -5.25 72.46
C GLY A 57 24.01 -5.24 73.47
N GLU A 58 24.33 -5.34 74.76
CA GLU A 58 23.34 -5.31 75.85
C GLU A 58 22.56 -3.98 75.95
N GLU A 59 23.12 -2.91 75.38
CA GLU A 59 22.49 -1.59 75.26
C GLU A 59 21.17 -1.57 74.45
N TYR A 60 20.91 -2.59 73.61
CA TYR A 60 19.65 -2.71 72.87
C TYR A 60 18.66 -3.59 73.63
N SER A 61 17.46 -3.06 73.91
CA SER A 61 16.35 -3.84 74.49
C SER A 61 15.96 -5.02 73.59
N HIS A 62 15.38 -6.07 74.17
CA HIS A 62 14.94 -7.25 73.39
C HIS A 62 13.90 -6.89 72.32
N GLU A 63 13.02 -5.92 72.62
CA GLU A 63 12.08 -5.32 71.66
C GLU A 63 12.84 -4.70 70.47
N LEU A 64 13.83 -3.83 70.73
CA LEU A 64 14.66 -3.22 69.67
C LEU A 64 15.44 -4.24 68.84
N LYS A 65 16.00 -5.28 69.46
CA LYS A 65 16.71 -6.35 68.71
C LYS A 65 15.77 -7.07 67.75
N ILE A 66 14.50 -7.30 68.13
CA ILE A 66 13.48 -7.87 67.24
C ILE A 66 13.15 -6.90 66.11
N LEU A 67 12.94 -5.62 66.40
CA LEU A 67 12.55 -4.60 65.41
C LEU A 67 13.65 -4.38 64.36
N LEU A 68 14.90 -4.24 64.77
CA LEU A 68 16.03 -4.12 63.85
C LEU A 68 16.20 -5.39 62.98
N LYS A 69 15.99 -6.59 63.55
CA LYS A 69 15.95 -7.84 62.75
C LYS A 69 14.78 -7.88 61.76
N LYS A 70 13.60 -7.33 62.08
CA LYS A 70 12.47 -7.20 61.12
C LYS A 70 12.83 -6.29 59.94
N ILE A 71 13.60 -5.22 60.17
CA ILE A 71 14.02 -4.28 59.13
C ILE A 71 15.08 -4.87 58.18
N GLU A 72 15.91 -5.81 58.66
CA GLU A 72 16.88 -6.49 57.78
C GLU A 72 16.29 -7.66 56.99
N LYS A 73 15.27 -8.36 57.53
CA LYS A 73 14.61 -9.50 56.87
C LYS A 73 14.25 -9.19 55.43
N LYS A 74 14.43 -10.16 54.52
CA LYS A 74 14.31 -9.97 53.07
C LYS A 74 12.90 -9.54 52.62
N ASP A 75 11.86 -10.06 53.26
CA ASP A 75 10.46 -9.85 52.92
C ASP A 75 9.99 -8.38 53.05
N LYS A 76 9.27 -7.91 52.03
CA LYS A 76 8.77 -6.53 51.91
C LYS A 76 7.84 -6.14 53.05
N LEU A 77 6.82 -6.96 53.33
CA LEU A 77 5.79 -6.64 54.33
C LEU A 77 6.38 -6.64 55.74
N THR A 78 7.30 -7.57 56.02
CA THR A 78 8.03 -7.66 57.28
C THR A 78 8.92 -6.43 57.51
N LYS A 79 9.65 -5.94 56.49
CA LYS A 79 10.41 -4.69 56.60
C LYS A 79 9.49 -3.50 56.86
N GLU A 80 8.41 -3.38 56.08
CA GLU A 80 7.49 -2.25 56.21
C GLU A 80 6.87 -2.19 57.61
N LYS A 81 6.44 -3.35 58.13
CA LYS A 81 5.95 -3.50 59.50
C LYS A 81 7.04 -3.18 60.54
N GLY A 82 8.27 -3.68 60.34
CA GLY A 82 9.40 -3.38 61.23
C GLY A 82 9.76 -1.89 61.33
N ILE A 83 9.71 -1.15 60.23
CA ILE A 83 9.96 0.31 60.25
C ILE A 83 8.80 1.06 60.93
N LYS A 84 7.55 0.64 60.70
CA LYS A 84 6.36 1.23 61.35
C LYS A 84 6.39 1.03 62.86
N GLU A 85 6.62 -0.20 63.33
CA GLU A 85 6.75 -0.51 64.76
C GLU A 85 7.95 0.21 65.40
N LEU A 86 9.11 0.29 64.73
CA LEU A 86 10.27 1.03 65.25
C LEU A 86 9.99 2.55 65.36
N LYS A 87 9.19 3.10 64.45
CA LYS A 87 8.73 4.50 64.56
C LYS A 87 7.84 4.71 65.79
N GLU A 88 6.97 3.76 66.14
CA GLU A 88 6.15 3.84 67.36
C GLU A 88 7.02 3.81 68.63
N VAL A 89 8.12 3.05 68.65
CA VAL A 89 9.08 3.08 69.77
C VAL A 89 9.79 4.42 69.88
N VAL A 90 10.30 4.96 68.76
CA VAL A 90 11.03 6.25 68.75
C VAL A 90 10.15 7.43 69.21
N LEU A 91 8.84 7.38 68.91
CA LEU A 91 7.86 8.39 69.33
C LEU A 91 7.56 8.40 70.84
N LYS A 92 8.05 7.43 71.62
CA LYS A 92 8.02 7.46 73.10
C LYS A 92 9.03 8.45 73.72
N ASP A 93 9.86 9.08 72.88
CA ASP A 93 10.85 10.14 73.20
C ASP A 93 11.85 9.83 74.33
N ASN A 94 12.33 8.58 74.38
CA ASN A 94 13.47 8.21 75.22
C ASN A 94 14.79 8.59 74.54
N VAL A 95 15.40 9.70 74.96
CA VAL A 95 16.63 10.24 74.35
C VAL A 95 17.81 9.24 74.36
N SER A 96 17.98 8.43 75.39
CA SER A 96 19.12 7.48 75.47
C SER A 96 18.94 6.32 74.48
N GLU A 97 17.74 5.74 74.46
CA GLU A 97 17.35 4.67 73.54
C GLU A 97 17.34 5.15 72.08
N ASN A 98 16.87 6.38 71.83
CA ASN A 98 16.89 7.00 70.50
C ASN A 98 18.31 7.19 69.94
N LYS A 99 19.34 7.44 70.78
CA LYS A 99 20.75 7.48 70.34
C LYS A 99 21.23 6.10 69.84
N ILE A 100 20.85 5.06 70.56
CA ILE A 100 21.20 3.67 70.26
C ILE A 100 20.50 3.22 68.97
N ILE A 101 19.19 3.49 68.84
CA ILE A 101 18.43 3.27 67.60
C ILE A 101 19.08 4.01 66.42
N TYR A 102 19.38 5.30 66.56
CA TYR A 102 19.99 6.10 65.48
C TYR A 102 21.36 5.57 65.04
N ASN A 103 22.21 5.14 65.98
CA ASN A 103 23.54 4.60 65.66
C ASN A 103 23.47 3.34 64.78
N ALA A 104 22.57 2.40 65.08
CA ALA A 104 22.34 1.22 64.25
C ALA A 104 21.62 1.58 62.94
N TYR A 105 20.54 2.36 63.03
CA TYR A 105 19.67 2.68 61.92
C TYR A 105 20.36 3.52 60.83
N ALA A 106 21.26 4.44 61.21
CA ALA A 106 22.02 5.26 60.27
C ALA A 106 22.90 4.44 59.31
N VAL A 107 23.37 3.25 59.71
CA VAL A 107 24.16 2.35 58.85
C VAL A 107 23.26 1.47 57.97
N MET A 108 22.04 1.17 58.41
CA MET A 108 21.04 0.47 57.60
C MET A 108 20.41 1.37 56.52
N PHE A 109 20.33 2.68 56.81
CA PHE A 109 19.65 3.67 55.98
C PHE A 109 20.09 3.70 54.49
N PRO A 110 21.40 3.66 54.13
CA PRO A 110 21.85 3.52 52.74
C PRO A 110 21.14 2.39 51.96
N LYS A 111 21.04 1.20 52.56
CA LYS A 111 20.43 0.00 51.96
C LYS A 111 18.89 0.13 51.84
N LEU A 112 18.26 0.81 52.79
CA LEU A 112 16.82 1.11 52.78
C LEU A 112 16.45 2.20 51.76
N CYS A 113 17.27 3.25 51.64
CA CYS A 113 17.20 4.26 50.59
C CYS A 113 17.28 3.63 49.18
N GLY A 114 18.06 2.56 49.04
CA GLY A 114 18.14 1.78 47.80
C GLY A 114 16.97 0.83 47.48
N HIS A 115 15.96 0.68 48.35
CA HIS A 115 14.96 -0.41 48.23
C HIS A 115 14.02 -0.24 47.03
N ALA A 116 13.49 -1.34 46.47
CA ALA A 116 12.56 -1.31 45.33
C ALA A 116 11.20 -0.66 45.67
N SER A 117 10.57 -1.09 46.77
CA SER A 117 9.32 -0.50 47.28
C SER A 117 9.51 0.99 47.66
N PRO A 118 8.74 1.93 47.05
CA PRO A 118 8.79 3.35 47.42
C PRO A 118 8.23 3.60 48.83
N THR A 119 7.29 2.78 49.31
CA THR A 119 6.77 2.85 50.69
C THR A 119 7.87 2.63 51.71
N ILE A 120 8.76 1.65 51.47
CA ILE A 120 9.91 1.39 52.35
C ILE A 120 10.92 2.55 52.30
N ARG A 121 11.22 3.10 51.12
CA ARG A 121 12.11 4.28 50.99
C ARG A 121 11.55 5.50 51.73
N SER A 122 10.24 5.76 51.61
CA SER A 122 9.54 6.85 52.29
C SER A 122 9.51 6.66 53.81
N LEU A 123 9.09 5.50 54.31
CA LEU A 123 9.12 5.20 55.75
C LEU A 123 10.53 5.29 56.31
N ALA A 124 11.54 4.89 55.53
CA ALA A 124 12.93 4.93 55.98
C ALA A 124 13.43 6.36 56.22
N LEU A 125 13.04 7.30 55.36
CA LEU A 125 13.30 8.73 55.51
C LEU A 125 12.48 9.36 56.65
N ASP A 126 11.23 8.94 56.84
CA ASP A 126 10.37 9.48 57.91
C ASP A 126 10.88 9.10 59.30
N LEU A 127 11.31 7.85 59.49
CA LEU A 127 11.97 7.43 60.73
C LEU A 127 13.29 8.18 60.96
N LEU A 128 14.10 8.37 59.91
CA LEU A 128 15.36 9.11 60.03
C LEU A 128 15.13 10.59 60.39
N LYS A 129 14.10 11.23 59.82
CA LYS A 129 13.69 12.60 60.14
C LYS A 129 13.37 12.74 61.62
N ILE A 130 12.55 11.84 62.17
CA ILE A 130 12.18 11.87 63.59
C ILE A 130 13.43 11.70 64.47
N LEU A 131 14.28 10.71 64.19
CA LEU A 131 15.52 10.47 64.94
C LEU A 131 16.45 11.69 64.93
N ILE A 132 16.69 12.33 63.77
CA ILE A 132 17.55 13.51 63.70
C ILE A 132 16.92 14.70 64.44
N SER A 133 15.60 14.90 64.33
CA SER A 133 14.90 16.00 65.01
C SER A 133 14.87 15.87 66.54
N LEU A 134 14.78 14.65 67.08
CA LEU A 134 14.87 14.40 68.52
C LEU A 134 16.32 14.57 69.02
N LEU A 135 17.30 13.99 68.31
CA LEU A 135 18.70 13.97 68.75
C LEU A 135 19.48 15.27 68.49
N LYS A 136 19.09 16.08 67.51
CA LYS A 136 19.69 17.38 67.16
C LYS A 136 21.23 17.32 67.06
N LYS A 137 21.96 17.81 68.09
CA LYS A 137 23.44 17.80 68.11
C LYS A 137 24.02 16.38 68.19
N ASP A 138 23.36 15.45 68.88
CA ASP A 138 23.83 14.08 69.01
C ASP A 138 23.81 13.31 67.68
N ALA A 139 22.92 13.67 66.75
CA ALA A 139 22.84 13.06 65.42
C ALA A 139 24.10 13.32 64.57
N SER A 140 24.84 14.40 64.85
CA SER A 140 25.95 14.92 64.04
C SER A 140 26.99 13.87 63.63
N LYS A 141 27.35 12.95 64.54
CA LYS A 141 28.40 11.93 64.35
C LYS A 141 28.16 11.01 63.14
N LYS A 142 26.89 10.76 62.77
CA LYS A 142 26.52 9.90 61.64
C LYS A 142 25.95 10.68 60.43
N LEU A 143 25.82 12.01 60.51
CA LEU A 143 25.29 12.80 59.39
C LEU A 143 26.13 12.65 58.12
N LYS A 144 27.47 12.60 58.22
CA LYS A 144 28.32 12.37 57.04
C LYS A 144 28.05 11.03 56.32
N LEU A 145 27.50 10.05 57.04
CA LEU A 145 27.11 8.75 56.48
C LEU A 145 25.77 8.84 55.75
N VAL A 146 24.75 9.43 56.38
CA VAL A 146 23.37 9.42 55.86
C VAL A 146 23.06 10.58 54.91
N MET A 147 23.70 11.74 55.04
CA MET A 147 23.35 12.94 54.25
C MET A 147 23.47 12.76 52.74
N PRO A 148 24.50 12.10 52.17
CA PRO A 148 24.54 11.82 50.72
C PRO A 148 23.30 11.06 50.24
N TYR A 149 22.84 10.07 51.01
CA TYR A 149 21.65 9.26 50.70
C TYR A 149 20.32 9.99 50.94
N ILE A 150 20.26 10.90 51.92
CA ILE A 150 19.12 11.81 52.12
C ILE A 150 18.97 12.71 50.89
N ILE A 151 20.07 13.35 50.47
CA ILE A 151 20.10 14.26 49.33
C ILE A 151 19.76 13.51 48.04
N PHE A 152 20.33 12.31 47.84
CA PHE A 152 20.00 11.40 46.74
C PHE A 152 18.50 11.05 46.69
N SER A 153 17.86 10.88 47.86
CA SER A 153 16.41 10.63 47.95
C SER A 153 15.55 11.80 47.48
N THR A 154 16.05 13.03 47.50
CA THR A 154 15.32 14.21 46.97
C THR A 154 15.17 14.18 45.45
N SER A 155 15.86 13.26 44.75
CA SER A 155 15.79 13.04 43.31
C SER A 155 15.13 11.70 42.94
N ASP A 156 14.47 11.04 43.90
CA ASP A 156 13.80 9.75 43.67
C ASP A 156 12.64 9.87 42.67
N ALA A 157 12.46 8.85 41.84
CA ALA A 157 11.36 8.75 40.88
C ALA A 157 9.96 8.75 41.54
N SER A 158 9.85 8.34 42.80
CA SER A 158 8.61 8.42 43.58
C SER A 158 8.45 9.79 44.23
N SER A 159 7.37 10.49 43.88
CA SER A 159 6.98 11.77 44.49
C SER A 159 6.75 11.67 46.01
N GLN A 160 6.42 10.49 46.53
CA GLN A 160 6.32 10.24 47.97
C GLN A 160 7.71 10.26 48.64
N VAL A 161 8.69 9.59 48.03
CA VAL A 161 10.07 9.51 48.54
C VAL A 161 10.77 10.87 48.43
N LYS A 162 10.62 11.54 47.28
CA LYS A 162 11.13 12.91 47.06
C LYS A 162 10.63 13.89 48.12
N ARG A 163 9.30 14.00 48.31
CA ARG A 163 8.70 14.85 49.34
C ARG A 163 9.21 14.53 50.75
N GLN A 164 9.43 13.25 51.05
CA GLN A 164 9.91 12.86 52.37
C GLN A 164 11.40 13.21 52.58
N GLY A 165 12.24 13.11 51.54
CA GLY A 165 13.63 13.57 51.59
C GLY A 165 13.74 15.09 51.72
N ASP A 166 12.91 15.82 50.97
CA ASP A 166 12.85 17.29 51.07
C ASP A 166 12.34 17.74 52.46
N SER A 167 11.29 17.10 52.99
CA SER A 167 10.78 17.33 54.35
C SER A 167 11.82 17.05 55.44
N LEU A 168 12.67 16.03 55.28
CA LEU A 168 13.75 15.76 56.23
C LEU A 168 14.75 16.91 56.25
N ILE A 169 15.21 17.38 55.07
CA ILE A 169 16.16 18.50 55.00
C ILE A 169 15.56 19.77 55.61
N GLU A 170 14.29 20.07 55.34
CA GLU A 170 13.62 21.28 55.84
C GLU A 170 13.38 21.26 57.35
N VAL A 171 12.93 20.12 57.91
CA VAL A 171 12.63 20.00 59.35
C VAL A 171 13.92 19.86 60.18
N CYS A 172 14.89 19.09 59.72
CA CYS A 172 16.12 18.84 60.47
C CYS A 172 17.21 19.91 60.25
N PHE A 173 17.22 20.56 59.07
CA PHE A 173 18.23 21.54 58.67
C PHE A 173 17.62 22.78 57.97
N PRO A 174 16.66 23.48 58.61
CA PRO A 174 15.97 24.62 58.00
C PRO A 174 16.96 25.67 57.49
N GLY A 175 16.72 26.15 56.26
CA GLY A 175 17.56 27.15 55.58
C GLY A 175 18.94 26.66 55.11
N LYS A 176 19.40 25.45 55.48
CA LYS A 176 20.77 24.99 55.20
C LYS A 176 20.92 24.15 53.92
N ARG A 177 19.88 24.03 53.09
CA ARG A 177 19.88 23.15 51.89
C ARG A 177 21.09 23.40 50.98
N SER A 178 21.34 24.63 50.54
CA SER A 178 22.48 24.95 49.66
C SER A 178 23.82 24.60 50.29
N GLN A 179 24.02 24.96 51.57
CA GLN A 179 25.23 24.62 52.32
C GLN A 179 25.44 23.10 52.42
N ILE A 180 24.38 22.32 52.58
CA ILE A 180 24.44 20.85 52.63
C ILE A 180 24.92 20.28 51.29
N PHE A 181 24.36 20.74 50.16
CA PHE A 181 24.81 20.31 48.82
C PHE A 181 26.28 20.66 48.56
N ILE A 182 26.75 21.85 48.98
CA ILE A 182 28.15 22.25 48.87
C ILE A 182 29.04 21.38 49.77
N THR A 183 28.66 21.19 51.04
CA THR A 183 29.45 20.45 52.04
C THR A 183 29.62 18.97 51.67
N PHE A 184 28.62 18.37 51.01
CA PHE A 184 28.66 16.97 50.57
C PHE A 184 28.94 16.79 49.07
N LYS A 185 29.42 17.83 48.37
CA LYS A 185 29.57 17.85 46.91
C LYS A 185 30.40 16.69 46.36
N GLU A 186 31.55 16.41 46.96
CA GLU A 186 32.43 15.32 46.53
C GLU A 186 31.76 13.95 46.72
N GLN A 187 31.17 13.72 47.90
CA GLN A 187 30.50 12.46 48.21
C GLN A 187 29.26 12.24 47.33
N LEU A 188 28.56 13.31 46.94
CA LEU A 188 27.43 13.26 46.01
C LEU A 188 27.87 12.99 44.58
N ASN A 189 28.91 13.66 44.09
CA ASN A 189 29.51 13.38 42.79
C ASN A 189 29.93 11.91 42.72
N ASP A 190 30.65 11.42 43.72
CA ASP A 190 31.20 10.07 43.72
C ASP A 190 30.08 9.02 43.81
N LEU A 191 29.10 9.21 44.70
CA LEU A 191 27.89 8.37 44.75
C LEU A 191 27.20 8.30 43.39
N CYS A 192 26.95 9.44 42.74
CA CYS A 192 26.23 9.49 41.47
C CYS A 192 27.05 8.88 40.32
N MET A 193 28.33 9.21 40.20
CA MET A 193 29.22 8.66 39.18
C MET A 193 29.43 7.15 39.37
N GLN A 194 29.54 6.66 40.60
CA GLN A 194 29.63 5.22 40.87
C GLN A 194 28.32 4.49 40.55
N VAL A 195 27.15 5.09 40.78
CA VAL A 195 25.86 4.51 40.38
C VAL A 195 25.73 4.46 38.85
N ILE A 196 26.06 5.55 38.15
CA ILE A 196 26.06 5.65 36.68
C ILE A 196 27.01 4.62 36.06
N ASN A 197 28.22 4.46 36.61
CA ASN A 197 29.21 3.48 36.18
C ASN A 197 28.92 2.04 36.66
N LYS A 198 27.79 1.78 37.33
CA LYS A 198 27.39 0.50 37.94
C LYS A 198 28.35 -0.05 39.01
N THR A 199 29.26 0.75 39.55
CA THR A 199 30.22 0.33 40.59
C THR A 199 29.69 0.50 42.00
N HIS A 200 28.68 1.36 42.23
CA HIS A 200 28.16 1.61 43.57
C HIS A 200 27.41 0.42 44.17
N LYS A 201 27.49 0.25 45.51
CA LYS A 201 26.84 -0.86 46.23
C LYS A 201 25.32 -0.91 46.06
N LEU A 202 24.68 0.23 45.81
CA LEU A 202 23.24 0.31 45.49
C LEU A 202 22.86 -0.43 44.19
N MET A 203 23.79 -0.56 43.25
CA MET A 203 23.56 -1.24 41.97
C MET A 203 23.64 -2.77 42.07
N LYS A 204 24.01 -3.33 43.22
CA LYS A 204 24.01 -4.79 43.44
C LYS A 204 22.55 -5.32 43.31
N PRO A 205 22.31 -6.40 42.53
CA PRO A 205 20.99 -7.02 42.39
C PRO A 205 20.35 -7.42 43.74
N GLN A 206 19.11 -7.00 43.98
CA GLN A 206 18.35 -7.42 45.16
C GLN A 206 17.71 -8.79 44.91
N LYS A 207 18.48 -9.86 45.10
CA LYS A 207 18.17 -11.27 44.71
C LYS A 207 16.83 -11.88 45.17
N PHE A 208 15.99 -11.17 45.92
CA PHE A 208 14.75 -11.67 46.52
C PHE A 208 13.62 -10.62 46.62
N VAL A 209 13.62 -9.57 45.79
CA VAL A 209 12.59 -8.53 45.80
C VAL A 209 11.87 -8.52 44.45
N GLU A 210 10.61 -8.98 44.42
CA GLU A 210 9.83 -9.14 43.17
C GLU A 210 9.31 -7.80 42.59
N ASP A 211 9.40 -6.70 43.34
CA ASP A 211 8.86 -5.38 42.98
C ASP A 211 9.57 -4.66 41.81
N GLU A 212 10.85 -4.93 41.55
CA GLU A 212 11.58 -4.30 40.42
C GLU A 212 12.63 -5.26 39.81
N THR A 213 12.72 -5.26 38.47
CA THR A 213 13.79 -5.95 37.74
C THR A 213 15.12 -5.19 37.83
N ASP A 214 16.25 -5.86 37.63
CA ASP A 214 17.58 -5.21 37.61
C ASP A 214 17.66 -4.06 36.58
N LYS A 215 16.95 -4.15 35.44
CA LYS A 215 16.84 -3.05 34.45
C LYS A 215 16.02 -1.86 34.98
N GLN A 216 14.91 -2.11 35.68
CA GLN A 216 14.12 -1.04 36.30
C GLN A 216 14.88 -0.39 37.46
N ARG A 217 15.60 -1.19 38.26
CA ARG A 217 16.53 -0.72 39.30
C ARG A 217 17.61 0.19 38.72
N GLU A 218 18.28 -0.27 37.67
CA GLU A 218 19.30 0.48 36.94
C GLU A 218 18.74 1.80 36.42
N GLY A 219 17.60 1.77 35.71
CA GLY A 219 16.94 2.98 35.21
C GLY A 219 16.54 3.95 36.33
N ARG A 220 15.97 3.46 37.42
CA ARG A 220 15.55 4.28 38.57
C ARG A 220 16.74 4.94 39.27
N LEU A 221 17.77 4.17 39.60
CA LEU A 221 18.94 4.67 40.32
C LEU A 221 19.80 5.61 39.46
N ILE A 222 19.92 5.35 38.15
CA ILE A 222 20.67 6.23 37.25
C ILE A 222 19.91 7.55 36.99
N ALA A 223 18.59 7.51 36.78
CA ALA A 223 17.80 8.74 36.70
C ALA A 223 17.92 9.57 38.00
N GLN A 224 17.86 8.91 39.15
CA GLN A 224 18.05 9.53 40.46
C GLN A 224 19.46 10.13 40.64
N SER A 225 20.51 9.48 40.10
CA SER A 225 21.87 10.05 40.04
C SER A 225 21.97 11.27 39.15
N LEU A 226 21.41 11.23 37.94
CA LEU A 226 21.40 12.36 37.01
C LEU A 226 20.64 13.55 37.61
N GLY A 227 19.48 13.32 38.22
CA GLY A 227 18.72 14.36 38.93
C GLY A 227 19.44 14.92 40.16
N THR A 228 20.23 14.10 40.86
CA THR A 228 21.05 14.56 41.98
C THR A 228 22.25 15.38 41.52
N LEU A 229 22.89 15.02 40.40
CA LEU A 229 23.92 15.83 39.76
C LEU A 229 23.35 17.16 39.24
N LEU A 230 22.15 17.17 38.66
CA LEU A 230 21.45 18.38 38.23
C LEU A 230 21.27 19.36 39.40
N LYS A 231 20.74 18.89 40.55
CA LYS A 231 20.65 19.71 41.78
C LYS A 231 22.01 20.14 42.31
N LEU A 232 23.03 19.29 42.21
CA LEU A 232 24.38 19.61 42.69
C LEU A 232 25.02 20.75 41.87
N ILE A 233 24.81 20.77 40.55
CA ILE A 233 25.17 21.90 39.68
C ILE A 233 24.46 23.18 40.17
N GLU A 234 23.16 23.09 40.45
CA GLU A 234 22.34 24.22 40.89
C GLU A 234 22.77 24.83 42.22
N TYR A 235 23.10 24.00 43.22
CA TYR A 235 23.49 24.49 44.54
C TYR A 235 24.99 24.83 44.66
N SER A 236 25.86 24.26 43.82
CA SER A 236 27.30 24.56 43.87
C SER A 236 27.73 25.70 42.94
N ASN A 237 27.04 25.88 41.80
CA ASN A 237 27.33 26.88 40.77
C ASN A 237 28.83 26.95 40.34
N ASP A 238 29.56 25.84 40.46
CA ASP A 238 30.98 25.76 40.15
C ASP A 238 31.19 25.45 38.66
N LYS A 239 31.68 26.45 37.92
CA LYS A 239 31.96 26.34 36.48
C LYS A 239 33.05 25.32 36.14
N GLU A 240 34.07 25.15 36.97
CA GLU A 240 35.15 24.18 36.72
C GLU A 240 34.63 22.75 36.90
N TYR A 241 33.83 22.52 37.95
CA TYR A 241 33.12 21.26 38.15
C TYR A 241 32.14 20.97 36.99
N ASN A 242 31.37 21.97 36.54
CA ASN A 242 30.44 21.82 35.41
C ASN A 242 31.18 21.48 34.11
N LYS A 243 32.34 22.09 33.84
CA LYS A 243 33.17 21.76 32.67
C LYS A 243 33.67 20.30 32.73
N LYS A 244 34.28 19.89 33.85
CA LYS A 244 34.74 18.50 34.07
C LYS A 244 33.60 17.47 33.98
N LEU A 245 32.38 17.88 34.33
CA LEU A 245 31.18 17.04 34.21
C LEU A 245 30.69 16.97 32.75
N SER A 246 30.81 18.07 31.99
CA SER A 246 30.50 18.14 30.56
C SER A 246 31.43 17.25 29.72
N GLU A 247 32.73 17.28 30.00
CA GLU A 247 33.74 16.40 29.39
C GLU A 247 33.45 14.90 29.65
N LYS A 248 32.86 14.57 30.80
CA LYS A 248 32.40 13.20 31.10
C LYS A 248 31.13 12.85 30.31
N PHE A 249 30.09 13.68 30.36
CA PHE A 249 28.79 13.35 29.74
C PHE A 249 28.73 13.52 28.22
N SER A 250 29.70 14.20 27.61
CA SER A 250 29.92 14.23 26.15
C SER A 250 30.61 12.98 25.61
N ASN A 251 31.15 12.11 26.48
CA ASN A 251 31.80 10.88 26.04
C ASN A 251 30.82 9.99 25.21
N PRO A 252 31.16 9.61 23.97
CA PRO A 252 30.27 8.83 23.09
C PRO A 252 29.76 7.51 23.68
N VAL A 253 30.53 6.89 24.58
CA VAL A 253 30.14 5.66 25.30
C VAL A 253 29.06 5.97 26.34
N ILE A 254 29.22 7.06 27.11
CA ILE A 254 28.21 7.50 28.08
C ILE A 254 26.94 7.96 27.38
N ILE A 255 27.04 8.70 26.27
CA ILE A 255 25.88 9.07 25.45
C ILE A 255 25.15 7.81 24.97
N ASN A 256 25.84 6.86 24.32
CA ASN A 256 25.22 5.60 23.85
C ASN A 256 24.51 4.88 25.00
N TYR A 257 25.20 4.73 26.13
CA TYR A 257 24.68 4.00 27.26
C TYR A 257 23.44 4.67 27.86
N LEU A 258 23.51 5.96 28.26
CA LEU A 258 22.37 6.66 28.86
C LEU A 258 21.18 6.80 27.90
N THR A 259 21.44 6.99 26.61
CA THR A 259 20.38 7.09 25.58
C THR A 259 19.83 5.73 25.12
N SER A 260 20.42 4.60 25.55
CA SER A 260 19.84 3.25 25.41
C SER A 260 18.90 2.86 26.56
N LEU A 261 18.97 3.55 27.70
CA LEU A 261 18.20 3.22 28.91
C LEU A 261 16.73 3.68 28.85
N THR A 262 16.02 3.52 29.96
CA THR A 262 14.60 3.87 30.08
C THR A 262 14.37 5.35 29.77
N VAL A 263 13.15 5.67 29.30
CA VAL A 263 12.72 7.04 28.96
C VAL A 263 13.03 8.04 30.07
N LEU A 264 12.80 7.67 31.33
CA LEU A 264 13.14 8.49 32.51
C LEU A 264 14.63 8.85 32.56
N VAL A 265 15.54 7.90 32.30
CA VAL A 265 16.98 8.17 32.24
C VAL A 265 17.30 9.12 31.09
N LYS A 266 16.72 8.89 29.90
CA LYS A 266 16.95 9.77 28.74
C LYS A 266 16.48 11.21 29.02
N ALA A 267 15.31 11.38 29.64
CA ALA A 267 14.75 12.67 29.98
C ALA A 267 15.66 13.43 30.97
N THR A 268 15.98 12.83 32.13
CA THR A 268 16.84 13.47 33.13
C THR A 268 18.28 13.64 32.64
N TYR A 269 18.75 12.80 31.71
CA TYR A 269 20.03 13.01 31.04
C TYR A 269 20.00 14.25 30.14
N LEU A 270 18.96 14.44 29.32
CA LEU A 270 18.83 15.65 28.51
C LEU A 270 18.63 16.92 29.37
N GLU A 271 17.91 16.84 30.49
CA GLU A 271 17.85 17.94 31.47
C GLU A 271 19.24 18.30 32.03
N LEU A 272 20.09 17.30 32.29
CA LEU A 272 21.48 17.50 32.70
C LEU A 272 22.33 18.11 31.58
N ILE A 273 22.21 17.63 30.34
CA ILE A 273 22.88 18.20 29.16
C ILE A 273 22.48 19.66 28.98
N LEU A 274 21.19 20.00 29.04
CA LEU A 274 20.70 21.38 28.97
C LEU A 274 21.37 22.29 30.00
N LYS A 275 21.51 21.82 31.25
CA LYS A 275 22.14 22.60 32.32
C LYS A 275 23.63 22.81 32.08
N LEU A 276 24.34 21.77 31.65
CA LEU A 276 25.78 21.80 31.35
C LEU A 276 26.10 22.65 30.10
N SER A 277 25.20 22.62 29.11
CA SER A 277 25.30 23.37 27.86
C SER A 277 25.20 24.88 28.03
N LYS A 278 24.80 25.40 29.19
CA LYS A 278 24.77 26.84 29.47
C LYS A 278 26.12 27.53 29.26
N ASP A 279 27.21 26.86 29.63
CA ASP A 279 28.60 27.35 29.47
C ASP A 279 29.44 26.42 28.54
N ASN A 280 28.90 25.28 28.07
CA ASN A 280 29.70 24.21 27.41
C ASN A 280 29.00 23.53 26.22
N GLU A 281 28.09 24.20 25.51
CA GLU A 281 27.28 23.57 24.43
C GLU A 281 28.10 22.99 23.26
N ASP A 282 29.18 23.66 22.85
CA ASP A 282 30.09 23.20 21.79
C ASP A 282 30.52 21.74 21.99
N ILE A 283 30.88 21.38 23.24
CA ILE A 283 31.34 20.04 23.63
C ILE A 283 30.26 18.98 23.35
N PHE A 284 28.98 19.35 23.36
CA PHE A 284 27.87 18.44 23.11
C PHE A 284 27.38 18.47 21.65
N ILE A 285 27.42 19.63 20.98
CA ILE A 285 27.02 19.80 19.57
C ILE A 285 27.88 18.94 18.65
N GLU A 286 29.18 18.81 18.92
CA GLU A 286 30.10 17.93 18.18
C GLU A 286 29.78 16.43 18.33
N THR A 287 29.01 16.04 19.35
CA THR A 287 28.62 14.64 19.59
C THR A 287 27.33 14.24 18.87
N LYS A 288 27.01 12.95 18.81
CA LYS A 288 25.72 12.46 18.27
C LYS A 288 24.47 12.94 19.04
N LEU A 289 24.62 13.65 20.17
CA LEU A 289 23.49 14.21 20.92
C LEU A 289 22.57 15.06 20.04
N SER A 290 23.11 15.88 19.14
CA SER A 290 22.33 16.72 18.22
C SER A 290 21.27 15.92 17.43
N SER A 291 21.65 14.74 16.91
CA SER A 291 20.75 13.84 16.19
C SER A 291 19.77 13.13 17.15
N ILE A 292 20.24 12.71 18.33
CA ILE A 292 19.38 12.06 19.34
C ILE A 292 18.31 13.03 19.86
N ILE A 293 18.67 14.29 20.13
CA ILE A 293 17.77 15.37 20.52
C ILE A 293 16.70 15.56 19.44
N LEU A 294 17.11 15.80 18.20
CA LEU A 294 16.19 15.96 17.07
C LEU A 294 15.25 14.76 16.94
N SER A 295 15.78 13.53 17.05
CA SER A 295 15.00 12.30 16.93
C SER A 295 13.91 12.15 18.01
N ASN A 296 14.10 12.73 19.21
CA ASN A 296 13.18 12.61 20.35
C ASN A 296 12.20 13.79 20.50
N LEU A 297 12.22 14.79 19.62
CA LEU A 297 11.23 15.87 19.63
C LEU A 297 9.78 15.38 19.42
N ASP A 298 9.57 14.26 18.71
CA ASP A 298 8.24 13.63 18.55
C ASP A 298 8.00 12.45 19.51
N ASN A 299 8.83 12.27 20.55
CA ASN A 299 8.74 11.13 21.46
C ASN A 299 7.41 11.16 22.24
N ASP A 300 6.79 9.99 22.42
CA ASP A 300 5.48 9.85 23.05
C ASP A 300 5.47 10.30 24.53
N ASP A 301 6.58 10.19 25.25
CA ASP A 301 6.71 10.66 26.63
C ASP A 301 6.91 12.19 26.72
N ILE A 302 6.13 12.84 27.59
CA ILE A 302 6.12 14.31 27.74
C ILE A 302 7.42 14.81 28.39
N LEU A 303 8.02 14.11 29.35
CA LEU A 303 9.23 14.55 30.03
C LEU A 303 10.44 14.50 29.07
N LEU A 304 10.56 13.41 28.31
CA LEU A 304 11.62 13.27 27.30
C LEU A 304 11.45 14.26 26.14
N CYS A 305 10.22 14.44 25.66
CA CYS A 305 9.89 15.46 24.66
C CYS A 305 10.27 16.88 25.14
N LYS A 306 9.88 17.24 26.38
CA LYS A 306 10.24 18.54 27.01
C LYS A 306 11.75 18.74 27.10
N ALA A 307 12.49 17.75 27.59
CA ALA A 307 13.94 17.84 27.71
C ALA A 307 14.64 17.94 26.35
N ALA A 308 14.15 17.20 25.34
CA ALA A 308 14.66 17.27 23.97
C ALA A 308 14.42 18.65 23.33
N PHE A 309 13.21 19.22 23.44
CA PHE A 309 12.91 20.55 22.91
C PHE A 309 13.78 21.65 23.53
N ASN A 310 13.94 21.65 24.85
CA ASN A 310 14.82 22.62 25.51
C ASN A 310 16.28 22.50 25.04
N CYS A 311 16.79 21.27 24.83
CA CYS A 311 18.13 21.05 24.28
C CYS A 311 18.24 21.52 22.83
N PHE A 312 17.22 21.23 21.99
CA PHE A 312 17.17 21.66 20.60
C PHE A 312 17.21 23.18 20.49
N LEU A 313 16.36 23.88 21.24
CA LEU A 313 16.34 25.34 21.27
C LEU A 313 17.66 25.93 21.77
N LYS A 314 18.34 25.29 22.74
CA LYS A 314 19.67 25.75 23.19
C LYS A 314 20.74 25.55 22.12
N PHE A 315 20.76 24.39 21.44
CA PHE A 315 21.76 24.08 20.42
C PHE A 315 21.56 24.90 19.14
N ALA A 316 20.30 25.15 18.76
CA ALA A 316 19.95 25.96 17.60
C ALA A 316 20.30 27.46 17.73
N GLN A 317 20.74 27.92 18.93
CA GLN A 317 21.31 29.26 19.12
C GLN A 317 22.77 29.38 18.65
N ASN A 318 23.40 28.27 18.29
CA ASN A 318 24.82 28.18 17.94
C ASN A 318 24.94 27.64 16.51
N ASP A 319 25.50 28.42 15.58
CA ASP A 319 25.48 28.11 14.15
C ASP A 319 26.17 26.76 13.81
N LYS A 320 27.11 26.28 14.65
CA LYS A 320 27.73 24.94 14.54
C LYS A 320 26.72 23.78 14.54
N TYR A 321 25.52 24.00 15.08
CA TYR A 321 24.45 23.00 15.04
C TYR A 321 23.95 22.76 13.60
N PHE A 322 23.84 23.82 12.80
CA PHE A 322 23.34 23.76 11.42
C PHE A 322 24.41 23.29 10.43
N GLU A 323 25.70 23.55 10.70
CA GLU A 323 26.82 22.92 9.96
C GLU A 323 26.75 21.38 10.00
N LYS A 324 26.14 20.83 11.05
CA LYS A 324 26.06 19.40 11.32
C LYS A 324 24.71 18.75 10.97
N ILE A 325 23.62 19.50 11.04
CA ILE A 325 22.27 19.00 10.82
C ILE A 325 21.59 19.83 9.73
N ASP A 326 21.49 19.21 8.55
CA ASP A 326 20.80 19.73 7.36
C ASP A 326 19.36 20.14 7.71
N ILE A 327 19.06 21.43 7.54
CA ILE A 327 17.77 22.05 7.85
C ILE A 327 16.65 21.43 7.00
N ASN A 328 16.89 21.25 5.71
CA ASN A 328 15.90 20.81 4.74
C ASN A 328 15.63 19.30 4.83
N LYS A 329 16.68 18.49 5.07
CA LYS A 329 16.55 17.02 5.15
C LYS A 329 16.18 16.49 6.54
N ALA A 330 16.57 17.19 7.61
CA ALA A 330 16.40 16.69 8.97
C ALA A 330 15.48 17.55 9.84
N ILE A 331 15.64 18.88 9.86
CA ILE A 331 14.89 19.76 10.77
C ILE A 331 13.46 19.95 10.29
N ILE A 332 13.25 20.50 9.08
CA ILE A 332 11.91 20.81 8.56
C ILE A 332 11.00 19.58 8.52
N PRO A 333 11.41 18.39 7.99
CA PRO A 333 10.56 17.21 7.99
C PRO A 333 10.18 16.74 9.40
N LYS A 334 11.10 16.89 10.37
CA LYS A 334 10.84 16.53 11.77
C LYS A 334 9.88 17.51 12.44
N ILE A 335 10.06 18.83 12.24
CA ILE A 335 9.12 19.85 12.74
C ILE A 335 7.74 19.64 12.13
N VAL A 336 7.61 19.54 10.80
CA VAL A 336 6.33 19.25 10.11
C VAL A 336 5.68 17.97 10.66
N LYS A 337 6.45 16.91 10.91
CA LYS A 337 5.95 15.65 11.49
C LYS A 337 5.42 15.82 12.92
N ILE A 338 6.16 16.51 13.81
CA ILE A 338 5.72 16.79 15.19
C ILE A 338 4.41 17.56 15.15
N VAL A 339 4.45 18.66 14.40
CA VAL A 339 3.39 19.64 14.29
C VAL A 339 2.10 19.00 13.73
N ARG A 340 2.19 18.14 12.71
CA ARG A 340 1.05 17.33 12.20
C ARG A 340 0.56 16.25 13.17
N LYS A 341 1.38 15.76 14.11
CA LYS A 341 1.03 14.68 15.06
C LYS A 341 0.25 15.15 16.30
N CYS A 342 0.27 16.44 16.64
CA CYS A 342 0.25 16.84 18.05
C CYS A 342 -1.08 17.34 18.65
N TYR A 343 -2.21 16.72 18.29
CA TYR A 343 -3.51 16.94 18.95
C TYR A 343 -3.46 16.73 20.49
N ILE A 344 -2.57 15.87 21.00
CA ILE A 344 -2.43 15.56 22.44
C ILE A 344 -1.44 16.46 23.19
N LYS A 345 -0.48 17.10 22.50
CA LYS A 345 0.67 17.79 23.13
C LYS A 345 0.64 19.30 22.97
N TRP A 346 -0.51 19.83 22.60
CA TRP A 346 -0.61 21.18 22.06
C TRP A 346 -0.12 22.26 23.03
N SER A 347 -0.51 22.17 24.30
CA SER A 347 -0.10 23.10 25.36
C SER A 347 1.39 23.17 25.64
N PHE A 348 2.18 22.17 25.26
CA PHE A 348 3.64 22.26 25.35
C PHE A 348 4.28 22.76 24.06
N ILE A 349 3.73 22.40 22.91
CA ILE A 349 4.25 22.87 21.63
C ILE A 349 3.97 24.36 21.47
N SER A 350 2.79 24.86 21.86
CA SER A 350 2.44 26.29 21.86
C SER A 350 3.50 27.15 22.53
N ASP A 351 3.97 26.75 23.72
CA ASP A 351 4.99 27.45 24.50
C ASP A 351 6.35 27.52 23.78
N ASN A 352 6.60 26.63 22.82
CA ASN A 352 7.83 26.52 22.05
C ASN A 352 7.66 26.98 20.59
N LEU A 353 6.43 27.29 20.12
CA LEU A 353 6.20 27.64 18.72
C LEU A 353 6.90 28.93 18.30
N LEU A 354 6.99 29.94 19.17
CA LEU A 354 7.66 31.19 18.78
C LEU A 354 9.16 30.97 18.62
N PRO A 355 9.88 30.36 19.58
CA PRO A 355 11.28 29.99 19.35
C PRO A 355 11.46 29.12 18.10
N ILE A 356 10.60 28.12 17.87
CA ILE A 356 10.67 27.27 16.67
C ILE A 356 10.44 28.09 15.39
N PHE A 357 9.50 29.04 15.38
CA PHE A 357 9.22 29.85 14.20
C PHE A 357 10.18 31.03 14.05
N ASP A 358 10.72 31.65 15.09
CA ASP A 358 11.79 32.64 14.97
C ASP A 358 13.07 31.96 14.42
N ILE A 359 13.36 30.72 14.86
CA ILE A 359 14.37 29.87 14.23
C ILE A 359 14.00 29.61 12.76
N ILE A 360 12.81 29.10 12.44
CA ILE A 360 12.49 28.76 11.04
C ILE A 360 12.32 29.99 10.14
N TYR A 361 11.87 31.14 10.66
CA TYR A 361 11.77 32.40 9.94
C TYR A 361 13.16 32.97 9.64
N SER A 362 14.07 32.96 10.60
CA SER A 362 15.48 33.31 10.35
C SER A 362 16.20 32.30 9.45
N LEU A 363 15.70 31.07 9.32
CA LEU A 363 16.14 30.11 8.30
C LEU A 363 15.49 30.35 6.92
N LEU A 364 14.22 30.79 6.87
CA LEU A 364 13.48 31.15 5.66
C LEU A 364 14.05 32.41 5.00
N GLU A 365 14.50 33.40 5.77
CA GLU A 365 15.26 34.56 5.27
C GLU A 365 16.67 34.18 4.77
N ARG A 366 17.28 33.12 5.32
CA ARG A 366 18.65 32.72 4.95
C ARG A 366 18.69 31.96 3.62
N GLU A 367 18.25 30.69 3.55
CA GLU A 367 18.53 29.82 2.38
C GLU A 367 17.51 28.67 2.16
N ILE A 368 16.19 28.90 2.20
CA ILE A 368 15.19 27.83 1.95
C ILE A 368 14.65 27.85 0.51
N GLU A 369 14.69 26.68 -0.15
CA GLU A 369 14.10 26.46 -1.48
C GLU A 369 12.57 26.63 -1.49
N LYS A 370 12.05 27.28 -2.54
CA LYS A 370 10.66 27.76 -2.64
C LYS A 370 9.59 26.69 -2.33
N LYS A 371 9.70 25.48 -2.89
CA LYS A 371 8.73 24.38 -2.65
C LYS A 371 8.64 23.95 -1.19
N THR A 372 9.73 24.07 -0.44
CA THR A 372 9.80 23.67 0.98
C THR A 372 9.03 24.66 1.86
N ALA A 373 9.06 25.96 1.51
CA ALA A 373 8.27 27.00 2.17
C ALA A 373 6.76 26.75 2.00
N ASP A 374 6.29 26.41 0.79
CA ASP A 374 4.85 26.20 0.50
C ASP A 374 4.23 25.09 1.37
N SER A 375 4.87 23.91 1.41
CA SER A 375 4.43 22.77 2.23
C SER A 375 4.47 23.08 3.73
N PHE A 376 5.42 23.91 4.16
CA PHE A 376 5.56 24.36 5.54
C PHE A 376 4.44 25.34 5.94
N VAL A 377 4.16 26.36 5.11
CA VAL A 377 3.07 27.34 5.33
C VAL A 377 1.69 26.67 5.30
N GLN A 378 1.44 25.76 4.36
CA GLN A 378 0.20 24.97 4.35
C GLN A 378 0.03 24.16 5.62
N SER A 379 1.09 23.50 6.07
CA SER A 379 1.07 22.76 7.32
C SER A 379 0.69 23.71 8.46
N ILE A 380 1.44 24.81 8.63
CA ILE A 380 1.25 25.91 9.61
C ILE A 380 -0.22 26.32 9.75
N ASN A 381 -0.92 26.53 8.64
CA ASN A 381 -2.27 27.09 8.68
C ASN A 381 -3.30 26.13 9.30
N GLU A 382 -3.20 24.82 9.08
CA GLU A 382 -4.10 23.85 9.72
C GLU A 382 -3.90 23.79 11.24
N ILE A 383 -2.67 23.97 11.70
CA ILE A 383 -2.36 24.02 13.13
C ILE A 383 -2.83 25.34 13.73
N PHE A 384 -2.71 26.45 13.01
CA PHE A 384 -3.26 27.73 13.46
C PHE A 384 -4.76 27.59 13.70
N LYS A 385 -5.48 26.99 12.75
CA LYS A 385 -6.93 26.73 12.86
C LYS A 385 -7.24 25.89 14.10
N TYR A 386 -6.49 24.80 14.33
CA TYR A 386 -6.64 23.99 15.53
C TYR A 386 -6.36 24.79 16.81
N SER A 387 -5.22 25.48 16.88
CA SER A 387 -4.77 26.30 18.01
C SER A 387 -5.80 27.35 18.40
N PHE A 388 -6.30 28.08 17.40
CA PHE A 388 -7.24 29.17 17.57
C PHE A 388 -8.58 28.64 18.10
N PHE A 389 -9.07 27.48 17.63
CA PHE A 389 -10.22 26.82 18.24
C PHE A 389 -9.94 26.36 19.68
N THR A 390 -8.82 25.70 19.94
CA THR A 390 -8.46 25.19 21.29
C THR A 390 -8.10 26.30 22.29
N SER A 391 -7.95 27.54 21.84
CA SER A 391 -7.64 28.66 22.74
C SER A 391 -8.78 29.02 23.69
N GLU A 392 -10.02 28.66 23.34
CA GLU A 392 -11.25 28.98 24.08
C GLU A 392 -11.39 30.48 24.47
N GLY A 393 -10.67 31.38 23.78
CA GLY A 393 -10.65 32.81 24.08
C GLY A 393 -9.57 33.27 25.06
N ASP A 394 -8.57 32.44 25.43
CA ASP A 394 -7.41 32.88 26.22
C ASP A 394 -6.73 34.07 25.53
N THR A 395 -6.86 35.24 26.15
CA THR A 395 -6.32 36.52 25.68
C THR A 395 -4.85 36.44 25.30
N ASN A 396 -4.03 35.66 26.03
CA ASN A 396 -2.60 35.53 25.76
C ASN A 396 -2.34 34.69 24.51
N LEU A 397 -2.93 33.49 24.44
CA LEU A 397 -2.78 32.61 23.28
C LEU A 397 -3.42 33.21 22.02
N VAL A 398 -4.54 33.92 22.14
CA VAL A 398 -5.18 34.65 21.03
C VAL A 398 -4.33 35.83 20.58
N ASN A 399 -3.76 36.64 21.50
CA ASN A 399 -2.82 37.71 21.12
C ASN A 399 -1.61 37.16 20.39
N TYR A 400 -1.05 36.07 20.91
CA TYR A 400 0.08 35.35 20.34
C TYR A 400 -0.22 34.87 18.90
N LEU A 401 -1.37 34.21 18.70
CA LEU A 401 -1.83 33.78 17.39
C LEU A 401 -2.10 34.98 16.46
N LEU A 402 -2.67 36.08 16.94
CA LEU A 402 -2.91 37.25 16.09
C LEU A 402 -1.61 37.93 15.64
N GLU A 403 -0.61 38.04 16.52
CA GLU A 403 0.70 38.57 16.15
C GLU A 403 1.43 37.65 15.16
N TYR A 404 1.29 36.33 15.34
CA TYR A 404 1.76 35.35 14.38
C TYR A 404 1.09 35.49 13.00
N PHE A 405 -0.23 35.71 12.95
CA PHE A 405 -0.96 35.92 11.70
C PHE A 405 -0.56 37.23 11.00
N LYS A 406 -0.25 38.30 11.72
CA LYS A 406 0.32 39.53 11.12
C LYS A 406 1.67 39.25 10.45
N ARG A 407 2.57 38.52 11.10
CA ARG A 407 3.86 38.15 10.49
C ARG A 407 3.68 37.29 9.23
N LEU A 408 2.68 36.40 9.20
CA LEU A 408 2.32 35.67 7.97
C LEU A 408 1.77 36.59 6.87
N LEU A 409 0.99 37.62 7.22
CA LEU A 409 0.53 38.65 6.27
C LEU A 409 1.72 39.46 5.72
N ASP A 410 2.62 39.93 6.57
CA ASP A 410 3.80 40.70 6.14
C ASP A 410 4.72 39.89 5.22
N TYR A 411 4.95 38.61 5.54
CA TYR A 411 5.70 37.67 4.72
C TYR A 411 5.02 37.43 3.36
N CYS A 412 3.69 37.20 3.37
CA CYS A 412 2.85 37.09 2.18
C CYS A 412 2.95 38.35 1.28
N PHE A 413 2.78 39.54 1.86
CA PHE A 413 2.86 40.83 1.17
C PHE A 413 4.28 41.22 0.72
N THR A 414 5.30 40.54 1.22
CA THR A 414 6.71 40.75 0.82
C THR A 414 7.11 39.83 -0.33
N ILE A 415 6.72 38.55 -0.29
CA ILE A 415 7.10 37.55 -1.30
C ILE A 415 6.16 37.53 -2.51
N ASN A 416 4.87 37.82 -2.31
CA ASN A 416 3.83 37.77 -3.36
C ASN A 416 3.79 36.42 -4.11
N ASP A 417 3.84 35.30 -3.38
CA ASP A 417 3.65 33.97 -3.97
C ASP A 417 2.20 33.49 -3.88
N SER A 418 1.63 33.10 -5.02
CA SER A 418 0.24 32.62 -5.14
C SER A 418 -0.17 31.54 -4.14
N THR A 419 0.72 30.60 -3.78
CA THR A 419 0.43 29.50 -2.86
C THR A 419 0.35 30.03 -1.44
N ILE A 420 1.31 30.85 -1.02
CA ILE A 420 1.35 31.50 0.29
C ILE A 420 0.18 32.46 0.43
N THR A 421 -0.10 33.29 -0.59
CA THR A 421 -1.20 34.25 -0.60
C THR A 421 -2.55 33.57 -0.44
N LYS A 422 -2.82 32.48 -1.19
CA LYS A 422 -4.04 31.68 -1.01
C LYS A 422 -4.14 31.10 0.41
N CYS A 423 -3.05 30.55 0.93
CA CYS A 423 -3.04 29.95 2.26
C CYS A 423 -3.37 30.99 3.35
N VAL A 424 -2.72 32.16 3.31
CA VAL A 424 -2.93 33.24 4.29
C VAL A 424 -4.31 33.90 4.14
N LEU A 425 -4.83 34.01 2.92
CA LEU A 425 -6.20 34.45 2.63
C LEU A 425 -7.26 33.54 3.28
N ASP A 426 -7.17 32.23 3.02
CA ASP A 426 -8.09 31.22 3.56
C ASP A 426 -8.05 31.23 5.11
N LEU A 427 -6.86 31.40 5.69
CA LEU A 427 -6.69 31.53 7.14
C LEU A 427 -7.34 32.81 7.68
N GLY A 428 -7.14 33.96 7.02
CA GLY A 428 -7.72 35.24 7.42
C GLY A 428 -9.25 35.23 7.40
N ILE A 429 -9.85 34.77 6.30
CA ILE A 429 -11.32 34.61 6.19
C ILE A 429 -11.85 33.72 7.32
N TRP A 430 -11.14 32.62 7.59
CA TRP A 430 -11.51 31.67 8.63
C TRP A 430 -11.41 32.28 10.04
N ILE A 431 -10.38 33.08 10.35
CA ILE A 431 -10.24 33.81 11.63
C ILE A 431 -11.45 34.75 11.82
N PHE A 432 -11.81 35.51 10.80
CA PHE A 432 -12.95 36.44 10.86
C PHE A 432 -14.30 35.76 11.03
N LYS A 433 -14.53 34.61 10.38
CA LYS A 433 -15.74 33.80 10.60
C LYS A 433 -15.77 33.19 12.00
N LYS A 434 -14.75 32.40 12.37
CA LYS A 434 -14.76 31.59 13.59
C LYS A 434 -14.47 32.36 14.86
N GLY A 435 -13.63 33.40 14.82
CA GLY A 435 -13.35 34.23 16.00
C GLY A 435 -14.59 34.99 16.49
N LYS A 436 -15.48 35.42 15.58
CA LYS A 436 -16.74 36.08 15.91
C LYS A 436 -17.83 35.08 16.32
N GLU A 437 -17.99 33.98 15.58
CA GLU A 437 -18.94 32.89 15.88
C GLU A 437 -18.71 32.29 17.28
N LYS A 438 -17.46 32.07 17.66
CA LYS A 438 -17.07 31.46 18.94
C LYS A 438 -16.72 32.47 20.04
N LYS A 439 -16.83 33.78 19.78
CA LYS A 439 -16.45 34.87 20.70
C LYS A 439 -15.00 34.79 21.22
N ILE A 440 -14.08 34.25 20.42
CA ILE A 440 -12.65 34.07 20.76
C ILE A 440 -11.92 35.43 20.76
N MET A 441 -12.42 36.42 20.00
CA MET A 441 -11.86 37.77 19.89
C MET A 441 -12.92 38.84 20.18
N GLU A 442 -12.51 39.85 20.95
CA GLU A 442 -13.30 41.07 21.16
C GLU A 442 -13.33 41.95 19.90
N ASN A 443 -14.42 42.70 19.70
CA ASN A 443 -14.59 43.59 18.55
C ASN A 443 -13.41 44.55 18.36
N LYS A 444 -12.85 45.11 19.44
CA LYS A 444 -11.67 46.00 19.36
C LYS A 444 -10.45 45.33 18.73
N LYS A 445 -10.23 44.03 18.98
CA LYS A 445 -9.15 43.26 18.33
C LYS A 445 -9.46 42.97 16.86
N PHE A 446 -10.73 42.71 16.52
CA PHE A 446 -11.16 42.63 15.13
C PHE A 446 -10.92 43.95 14.38
N ASP A 447 -11.32 45.07 14.96
CA ASP A 447 -11.18 46.39 14.34
C ASP A 447 -9.71 46.75 14.10
N MET A 448 -8.82 46.48 15.06
CA MET A 448 -7.37 46.66 14.90
C MET A 448 -6.77 45.73 13.82
N LEU A 449 -7.31 44.51 13.66
CA LEU A 449 -6.87 43.59 12.61
C LEU A 449 -7.40 44.01 11.23
N VAL A 450 -8.63 44.54 11.15
CA VAL A 450 -9.18 45.14 9.92
C VAL A 450 -8.31 46.31 9.47
N ASP A 451 -7.96 47.21 10.38
CA ASP A 451 -7.12 48.37 10.07
C ASP A 451 -5.76 47.92 9.52
N TYR A 452 -5.11 46.94 10.17
CA TYR A 452 -3.84 46.38 9.71
C TYR A 452 -3.92 45.72 8.32
N ILE A 453 -4.99 44.96 8.06
CA ILE A 453 -5.20 44.30 6.76
C ILE A 453 -5.46 45.35 5.66
N ILE A 454 -6.31 46.35 5.90
CA ILE A 454 -6.58 47.41 4.91
C ILE A 454 -5.31 48.22 4.63
N ASP A 455 -4.59 48.65 5.66
CA ASP A 455 -3.33 49.39 5.51
C ASP A 455 -2.28 48.59 4.73
N GLY A 456 -2.22 47.27 4.92
CA GLY A 456 -1.34 46.37 4.17
C GLY A 456 -1.75 46.23 2.70
N LEU A 457 -3.04 45.98 2.45
CA LEU A 457 -3.60 45.80 1.10
C LEU A 457 -3.51 47.08 0.27
N VAL A 458 -3.94 48.23 0.81
CA VAL A 458 -3.93 49.52 0.07
C VAL A 458 -2.51 49.97 -0.28
N LYS A 459 -1.49 49.66 0.56
CA LYS A 459 -0.06 49.90 0.24
C LYS A 459 0.50 48.97 -0.83
N LYS A 460 -0.23 47.91 -1.20
CA LYS A 460 0.19 46.83 -2.11
C LYS A 460 -0.75 46.65 -3.30
N PHE A 461 -1.73 47.53 -3.50
CA PHE A 461 -2.55 47.53 -4.72
C PHE A 461 -1.74 48.01 -5.92
N PRO A 462 -1.91 47.40 -7.11
CA PRO A 462 -2.99 46.45 -7.46
C PRO A 462 -2.73 44.97 -7.11
N ASP A 463 -1.52 44.57 -6.73
CA ASP A 463 -1.10 43.16 -6.62
C ASP A 463 -2.01 42.26 -5.73
N PHE A 464 -2.68 42.85 -4.73
CA PHE A 464 -3.54 42.14 -3.77
C PHE A 464 -5.04 42.42 -3.91
N GLU A 465 -5.52 42.82 -5.10
CA GLU A 465 -6.96 42.99 -5.36
C GLU A 465 -7.75 41.68 -5.28
N ASP A 466 -7.25 40.56 -5.85
CA ASP A 466 -7.92 39.25 -5.76
C ASP A 466 -8.06 38.75 -4.31
N PHE A 467 -7.02 38.96 -3.50
CA PHE A 467 -7.08 38.74 -2.05
C PHE A 467 -8.22 39.57 -1.44
N SER A 468 -8.38 40.82 -1.86
CA SER A 468 -9.41 41.74 -1.34
C SER A 468 -10.83 41.33 -1.74
N ILE A 469 -11.06 40.89 -2.99
CA ILE A 469 -12.35 40.34 -3.45
C ILE A 469 -12.75 39.18 -2.54
N LYS A 470 -11.89 38.15 -2.48
CA LYS A 470 -12.17 36.91 -1.74
C LYS A 470 -12.30 37.15 -0.24
N PHE A 471 -11.55 38.10 0.32
CA PHE A 471 -11.67 38.48 1.73
C PHE A 471 -12.95 39.29 2.02
N TYR A 472 -13.41 40.13 1.09
CA TYR A 472 -14.68 40.83 1.21
C TYR A 472 -15.87 39.87 1.12
N GLU A 473 -15.89 38.99 0.11
CA GLU A 473 -16.92 37.95 -0.04
C GLU A 473 -16.91 37.00 1.18
N GLY A 474 -15.70 36.62 1.61
CA GLY A 474 -15.48 35.73 2.74
C GLY A 474 -15.88 36.31 4.10
N THR A 475 -15.76 37.61 4.34
CA THR A 475 -15.97 38.17 5.69
C THR A 475 -17.32 38.89 5.84
N ASN A 476 -17.94 38.74 7.02
CA ASN A 476 -19.14 39.50 7.41
C ASN A 476 -18.78 40.76 8.22
N CYS A 477 -17.58 41.31 8.02
CA CYS A 477 -17.09 42.47 8.77
C CYS A 477 -17.50 43.78 8.08
N GLN A 478 -18.58 44.41 8.56
CA GLN A 478 -19.12 45.65 7.97
C GLN A 478 -18.11 46.80 7.96
N LYS A 479 -17.20 46.88 8.94
CA LYS A 479 -16.10 47.86 8.96
C LYS A 479 -15.19 47.66 7.73
N PHE A 480 -14.66 46.44 7.54
CA PHE A 480 -13.83 46.12 6.38
C PHE A 480 -14.53 46.46 5.06
N LYS A 481 -15.81 46.09 4.92
CA LYS A 481 -16.60 46.32 3.70
C LYS A 481 -16.81 47.79 3.38
N LYS A 482 -17.12 48.60 4.40
CA LYS A 482 -17.34 50.04 4.24
C LYS A 482 -16.03 50.77 3.96
N ASP A 483 -15.01 50.48 4.75
CA ASP A 483 -13.77 51.24 4.74
C ASP A 483 -12.98 50.97 3.44
N LEU A 484 -12.92 49.71 2.96
CA LEU A 484 -12.29 49.36 1.68
C LEU A 484 -12.90 50.15 0.50
N LEU A 485 -14.23 50.18 0.39
CA LEU A 485 -14.94 50.88 -0.70
C LEU A 485 -14.82 52.41 -0.63
N SER A 486 -14.30 52.96 0.47
CA SER A 486 -14.08 54.41 0.61
C SER A 486 -12.73 54.88 0.06
N PHE A 487 -11.80 53.97 -0.23
CA PHE A 487 -10.50 54.30 -0.78
C PHE A 487 -10.56 54.46 -2.32
N PRO A 488 -10.09 55.58 -2.90
CA PRO A 488 -10.13 55.82 -4.33
C PRO A 488 -9.19 54.91 -5.16
N GLN A 489 -8.32 54.14 -4.51
CA GLN A 489 -7.43 53.15 -5.15
C GLN A 489 -8.14 51.86 -5.62
N VAL A 490 -9.45 51.70 -5.35
CA VAL A 490 -10.23 50.50 -5.70
C VAL A 490 -10.58 50.45 -7.19
N SER A 491 -10.18 49.38 -7.88
CA SER A 491 -10.46 49.16 -9.31
C SER A 491 -11.95 49.01 -9.65
N THR A 492 -12.27 49.17 -10.93
CA THR A 492 -13.64 49.02 -11.47
C THR A 492 -14.17 47.60 -11.36
N GLU A 493 -13.32 46.60 -11.59
CA GLU A 493 -13.71 45.19 -11.48
C GLU A 493 -14.05 44.83 -10.03
N LEU A 494 -13.17 45.22 -9.09
CA LEU A 494 -13.40 45.08 -7.65
C LEU A 494 -14.73 45.77 -7.27
N TYR A 495 -14.94 47.03 -7.66
CA TYR A 495 -16.19 47.74 -7.35
C TYR A 495 -17.46 47.03 -7.87
N LEU A 496 -17.44 46.51 -9.09
CA LEU A 496 -18.59 45.79 -9.66
C LEU A 496 -18.85 44.46 -8.97
N SER A 497 -17.81 43.67 -8.67
CA SER A 497 -17.99 42.41 -7.93
C SER A 497 -18.62 42.65 -6.56
N LEU A 498 -18.15 43.68 -5.86
CA LEU A 498 -18.63 44.03 -4.51
C LEU A 498 -20.04 44.64 -4.47
N THR A 499 -20.68 44.91 -5.62
CA THR A 499 -21.99 45.60 -5.71
C THR A 499 -23.08 44.83 -6.47
N LYS A 500 -22.91 43.52 -6.71
CA LYS A 500 -23.90 42.68 -7.41
C LYS A 500 -25.20 42.42 -6.62
N ASP A 501 -25.12 42.17 -5.31
CA ASP A 501 -26.21 41.51 -4.55
C ASP A 501 -27.14 42.43 -3.71
N LYS A 502 -27.44 43.66 -4.14
CA LYS A 502 -28.35 44.56 -3.41
C LYS A 502 -29.76 44.66 -4.04
N SER A 503 -30.61 43.66 -3.77
CA SER A 503 -32.03 43.68 -4.14
C SER A 503 -32.99 44.18 -3.04
N ASN A 504 -32.53 44.42 -1.81
CA ASN A 504 -33.41 44.54 -0.63
C ASN A 504 -33.31 45.86 0.19
N ASP A 505 -32.52 46.85 -0.22
CA ASP A 505 -32.51 48.19 0.42
C ASP A 505 -32.68 49.30 -0.63
N SER A 506 -33.71 50.14 -0.45
CA SER A 506 -34.24 51.05 -1.47
C SER A 506 -33.46 52.36 -1.60
N GLN A 507 -32.35 52.35 -2.34
CA GLN A 507 -31.74 53.57 -2.91
C GLN A 507 -31.35 53.31 -4.36
N ASN A 508 -31.91 54.09 -5.30
CA ASN A 508 -31.54 54.01 -6.73
C ASN A 508 -30.03 54.24 -6.89
N ILE A 509 -29.37 53.31 -7.58
CA ILE A 509 -27.99 53.48 -8.01
C ILE A 509 -27.97 54.55 -9.11
N SER A 510 -27.07 55.53 -9.01
CA SER A 510 -26.85 56.48 -10.10
C SER A 510 -26.20 55.76 -11.29
N LEU A 511 -26.68 56.03 -12.51
CA LEU A 511 -26.10 55.46 -13.73
C LEU A 511 -24.76 56.13 -14.11
N GLU A 512 -24.51 57.38 -13.70
CA GLU A 512 -23.31 58.14 -14.09
C GLU A 512 -21.99 57.46 -13.63
N PRO A 513 -21.85 56.92 -12.39
CA PRO A 513 -20.69 56.11 -12.01
C PRO A 513 -20.51 54.82 -12.82
N LEU A 514 -21.60 54.19 -13.29
CA LEU A 514 -21.53 52.96 -14.09
C LEU A 514 -21.07 53.25 -15.52
N PHE A 515 -21.64 54.27 -16.18
CA PHE A 515 -21.22 54.66 -17.52
C PHE A 515 -19.83 55.34 -17.56
N LYS A 516 -19.44 56.04 -16.48
CA LYS A 516 -18.04 56.50 -16.35
C LYS A 516 -17.07 55.31 -16.22
N ARG A 517 -17.43 54.30 -15.41
CA ARG A 517 -16.66 53.04 -15.35
C ARG A 517 -16.67 52.26 -16.67
N PHE A 518 -17.70 52.41 -17.52
CA PHE A 518 -17.73 51.86 -18.88
C PHE A 518 -16.71 52.54 -19.80
N THR A 519 -16.62 53.88 -19.76
CA THR A 519 -15.61 54.60 -20.56
C THR A 519 -14.19 54.37 -20.06
N ASP A 520 -14.02 54.09 -18.76
CA ASP A 520 -12.73 53.82 -18.13
C ASP A 520 -12.26 52.34 -18.27
N THR A 521 -13.03 51.44 -18.91
CA THR A 521 -12.70 50.01 -18.99
C THR A 521 -12.65 49.48 -20.43
N GLU A 522 -11.58 48.75 -20.74
CA GLU A 522 -11.45 48.01 -22.00
C GLU A 522 -12.00 46.57 -21.89
N ASP A 523 -12.28 46.06 -20.67
CA ASP A 523 -12.69 44.68 -20.46
C ASP A 523 -14.11 44.40 -21.00
N GLN A 524 -14.19 43.43 -21.90
CA GLN A 524 -15.42 43.07 -22.60
C GLN A 524 -16.51 42.49 -21.70
N THR A 525 -16.13 41.70 -20.70
CA THR A 525 -17.07 41.07 -19.76
C THR A 525 -17.62 42.11 -18.78
N ILE A 526 -16.77 43.05 -18.35
CA ILE A 526 -17.18 44.22 -17.56
C ILE A 526 -18.14 45.11 -18.38
N LYS A 527 -17.82 45.39 -19.65
CA LYS A 527 -18.74 46.10 -20.56
C LYS A 527 -20.11 45.42 -20.64
N VAL A 528 -20.16 44.11 -20.85
CA VAL A 528 -21.43 43.33 -20.83
C VAL A 528 -22.14 43.45 -19.49
N GLN A 529 -21.45 43.29 -18.36
CA GLN A 529 -22.07 43.36 -17.02
C GLN A 529 -22.64 44.76 -16.71
N ILE A 530 -21.94 45.82 -17.11
CA ILE A 530 -22.44 47.19 -17.00
C ILE A 530 -23.68 47.36 -17.87
N LEU A 531 -23.65 46.93 -19.15
CA LEU A 531 -24.79 47.05 -20.05
C LEU A 531 -26.01 46.24 -19.59
N GLN A 532 -25.83 45.00 -19.13
CA GLN A 532 -26.90 44.19 -18.55
C GLN A 532 -27.52 44.85 -17.31
N LYS A 533 -26.70 45.42 -16.43
CA LYS A 533 -27.20 46.15 -15.25
C LYS A 533 -27.97 47.41 -15.66
N SER A 534 -27.45 48.20 -16.58
CA SER A 534 -28.14 49.37 -17.16
C SER A 534 -29.46 49.00 -17.85
N LEU A 535 -29.48 47.93 -18.66
CA LEU A 535 -30.66 47.44 -19.36
C LEU A 535 -31.77 46.98 -18.41
N ASN A 536 -31.41 46.44 -17.24
CA ASN A 536 -32.37 45.99 -16.23
C ASN A 536 -32.86 47.13 -15.31
N GLU A 537 -31.99 48.07 -14.93
CA GLU A 537 -32.31 49.12 -13.94
C GLU A 537 -32.99 50.38 -14.52
N SER A 538 -33.06 50.55 -15.85
CA SER A 538 -33.52 51.81 -16.47
C SER A 538 -34.58 51.70 -17.58
N ASN A 539 -35.21 52.85 -17.87
CA ASN A 539 -36.27 53.02 -18.86
C ASN A 539 -35.70 53.38 -20.24
N GLU A 540 -36.41 52.97 -21.30
CA GLU A 540 -35.97 53.04 -22.71
C GLU A 540 -35.41 54.40 -23.16
N LYS A 541 -36.06 55.52 -22.76
CA LYS A 541 -35.60 56.87 -23.12
C LYS A 541 -34.27 57.26 -22.46
N GLU A 542 -34.10 56.92 -21.18
CA GLU A 542 -32.90 57.23 -20.41
C GLU A 542 -31.72 56.40 -20.93
N LEU A 543 -31.97 55.13 -21.26
CA LEU A 543 -31.03 54.22 -21.92
C LEU A 543 -30.45 54.78 -23.23
N CYS A 544 -31.32 55.31 -24.11
CA CYS A 544 -30.87 55.85 -25.39
C CYS A 544 -29.91 57.03 -25.22
N GLU A 545 -30.21 57.95 -24.30
CA GLU A 545 -29.35 59.12 -24.03
C GLU A 545 -27.96 58.70 -23.49
N TYR A 546 -27.88 57.73 -22.58
CA TYR A 546 -26.58 57.22 -22.12
C TYR A 546 -25.85 56.39 -23.19
N PHE A 547 -26.57 55.65 -24.04
CA PHE A 547 -25.97 54.85 -25.11
C PHE A 547 -25.33 55.75 -26.19
N GLU A 548 -26.02 56.80 -26.64
CA GLU A 548 -25.46 57.78 -27.58
C GLU A 548 -24.31 58.60 -26.96
N LYS A 549 -24.35 58.86 -25.65
CA LYS A 549 -23.31 59.62 -24.92
C LYS A 549 -22.03 58.81 -24.64
N HIS A 550 -22.11 57.49 -24.47
CA HIS A 550 -21.00 56.67 -23.94
C HIS A 550 -20.56 55.45 -24.78
N LEU A 551 -21.28 55.02 -25.83
CA LEU A 551 -20.97 53.79 -26.58
C LEU A 551 -20.55 54.07 -28.04
N ASP A 552 -19.38 53.56 -28.46
CA ASP A 552 -19.02 53.51 -29.89
C ASP A 552 -19.52 52.21 -30.55
N LEU A 553 -20.59 52.34 -31.33
CA LEU A 553 -21.22 51.22 -32.05
C LEU A 553 -20.48 50.80 -33.34
N ASN A 554 -19.24 51.28 -33.56
CA ASN A 554 -18.34 50.78 -34.61
C ASN A 554 -17.27 49.80 -34.08
N ASP A 555 -17.01 49.80 -32.77
CA ASP A 555 -16.06 48.89 -32.14
C ASP A 555 -16.62 47.46 -32.05
N PRO A 556 -15.97 46.42 -32.62
CA PRO A 556 -16.43 45.05 -32.54
C PRO A 556 -16.65 44.53 -31.12
N PHE A 557 -15.90 45.02 -30.13
CA PHE A 557 -16.05 44.62 -28.74
C PHE A 557 -17.29 45.26 -28.13
N THR A 558 -17.48 46.57 -28.29
CA THR A 558 -18.70 47.27 -27.88
C THR A 558 -19.95 46.72 -28.58
N CYS A 559 -19.88 46.42 -29.89
CA CYS A 559 -20.93 45.69 -30.62
C CYS A 559 -21.22 44.31 -30.03
N LEU A 560 -20.18 43.51 -29.74
CA LEU A 560 -20.31 42.22 -29.08
C LEU A 560 -20.92 42.36 -27.69
N ALA A 561 -20.59 43.43 -26.95
CA ALA A 561 -21.07 43.64 -25.59
C ALA A 561 -22.58 43.95 -25.59
N VAL A 562 -23.02 44.76 -26.55
CA VAL A 562 -24.45 45.00 -26.80
C VAL A 562 -25.17 43.71 -27.18
N ILE A 563 -24.64 42.93 -28.14
CA ILE A 563 -25.28 41.66 -28.56
C ILE A 563 -25.33 40.61 -27.45
N GLN A 564 -24.28 40.50 -26.62
CA GLN A 564 -24.24 39.57 -25.46
C GLN A 564 -25.10 40.04 -24.27
N ALA A 565 -25.48 41.32 -24.23
CA ALA A 565 -26.42 41.83 -23.25
C ALA A 565 -27.89 41.66 -23.67
N ILE A 566 -28.16 41.26 -24.92
CA ILE A 566 -29.53 41.05 -25.43
C ILE A 566 -30.08 39.68 -25.06
N ASP A 567 -31.33 39.66 -24.60
CA ASP A 567 -32.17 38.48 -24.45
C ASP A 567 -33.59 38.73 -25.02
N ASP A 568 -34.43 37.70 -25.06
CA ASP A 568 -35.82 37.83 -25.55
C ASP A 568 -36.68 38.81 -24.71
N ASN A 569 -36.27 39.16 -23.49
CA ASN A 569 -36.99 40.09 -22.60
C ASN A 569 -36.65 41.56 -22.92
N ASN A 570 -35.39 41.84 -23.25
CA ASN A 570 -34.87 43.19 -23.41
C ASN A 570 -34.63 43.61 -24.87
N ILE A 571 -34.68 42.68 -25.85
CA ILE A 571 -34.45 42.96 -27.28
C ILE A 571 -35.32 44.11 -27.81
N ASN A 572 -36.54 44.25 -27.30
CA ASN A 572 -37.47 45.31 -27.68
C ASN A 572 -37.06 46.72 -27.21
N LYS A 573 -36.11 46.85 -26.27
CA LYS A 573 -35.55 48.14 -25.82
C LYS A 573 -34.49 48.70 -26.78
N LEU A 574 -34.15 47.98 -27.86
CA LEU A 574 -33.09 48.35 -28.81
C LEU A 574 -33.57 48.34 -30.26
N ASN A 575 -33.00 49.23 -31.08
CA ASN A 575 -33.32 49.32 -32.50
C ASN A 575 -32.73 48.13 -33.30
N ILE A 576 -33.58 47.45 -34.08
CA ILE A 576 -33.20 46.33 -34.96
C ILE A 576 -32.05 46.69 -35.93
N VAL A 577 -31.98 47.95 -36.38
CA VAL A 577 -30.88 48.43 -37.25
C VAL A 577 -29.54 48.38 -36.53
N THR A 578 -29.50 48.77 -35.26
CA THR A 578 -28.30 48.68 -34.41
C THR A 578 -27.86 47.23 -34.23
N ILE A 579 -28.81 46.33 -33.97
CA ILE A 579 -28.54 44.89 -33.83
C ILE A 579 -27.89 44.33 -35.12
N LYS A 580 -28.45 44.64 -36.30
CA LYS A 580 -27.90 44.21 -37.60
C LYS A 580 -26.47 44.71 -37.83
N ASN A 581 -26.19 45.98 -37.51
CA ASN A 581 -24.85 46.55 -37.65
C ASN A 581 -23.86 45.84 -36.72
N CYS A 582 -24.20 45.66 -35.43
CA CYS A 582 -23.36 44.96 -34.47
C CYS A 582 -23.03 43.52 -34.92
N ILE A 583 -24.00 42.77 -35.45
CA ILE A 583 -23.79 41.41 -35.98
C ILE A 583 -22.75 41.43 -37.12
N LEU A 584 -22.89 42.30 -38.11
CA LEU A 584 -21.96 42.38 -39.25
C LEU A 584 -20.54 42.75 -38.82
N VAL A 585 -20.39 43.64 -37.84
CA VAL A 585 -19.10 43.99 -37.25
C VAL A 585 -18.47 42.78 -36.55
N ILE A 586 -19.25 41.99 -35.79
CA ILE A 586 -18.79 40.75 -35.13
C ILE A 586 -18.32 39.70 -36.14
N TYR A 587 -19.08 39.44 -37.22
CA TYR A 587 -18.67 38.46 -38.25
C TYR A 587 -17.37 38.85 -38.95
N ASN A 588 -17.24 40.13 -39.33
CA ASN A 588 -16.00 40.66 -39.88
C ASN A 588 -14.85 40.56 -38.87
N ALA A 589 -15.11 40.74 -37.58
CA ALA A 589 -14.10 40.60 -36.53
C ALA A 589 -13.67 39.13 -36.32
N VAL A 590 -14.58 38.15 -36.34
CA VAL A 590 -14.20 36.71 -36.28
C VAL A 590 -13.42 36.30 -37.54
N GLY A 591 -13.84 36.72 -38.73
CA GLY A 591 -13.11 36.47 -39.98
C GLY A 591 -11.69 37.07 -39.98
N ASN A 592 -11.53 38.24 -39.36
CA ASN A 592 -10.23 38.88 -39.12
C ASN A 592 -9.48 38.34 -37.88
N LYS A 593 -9.97 37.27 -37.23
CA LYS A 593 -9.42 36.67 -36.00
C LYS A 593 -9.33 37.63 -34.80
N LYS A 594 -10.08 38.74 -34.80
CA LYS A 594 -10.23 39.66 -33.66
C LYS A 594 -11.14 39.10 -32.56
N ILE A 595 -12.09 38.23 -32.90
CA ILE A 595 -13.06 37.62 -31.98
C ILE A 595 -13.06 36.08 -32.17
N SER A 596 -13.31 35.33 -31.10
CA SER A 596 -13.40 33.86 -31.12
C SER A 596 -14.69 33.36 -31.78
N GLY A 597 -14.60 32.21 -32.47
CA GLY A 597 -15.76 31.54 -33.07
C GLY A 597 -16.80 31.00 -32.07
N LEU A 598 -16.50 30.95 -30.77
CA LEU A 598 -17.48 30.58 -29.74
C LEU A 598 -18.67 31.54 -29.68
N VAL A 599 -18.51 32.77 -30.17
CA VAL A 599 -19.59 33.78 -30.24
C VAL A 599 -20.78 33.33 -31.11
N PHE A 600 -20.61 32.32 -31.98
CA PHE A 600 -21.73 31.82 -32.80
C PHE A 600 -22.85 31.16 -32.00
N GLU A 601 -22.58 30.62 -30.80
CA GLU A 601 -23.66 30.13 -29.91
C GLU A 601 -24.60 31.28 -29.49
N SER A 602 -24.04 32.42 -29.09
CA SER A 602 -24.82 33.63 -28.79
C SER A 602 -25.54 34.23 -30.02
N LEU A 603 -25.11 33.92 -31.24
CA LEU A 603 -25.70 34.46 -32.48
C LEU A 603 -26.78 33.55 -33.09
N LYS A 604 -26.86 32.26 -32.72
CA LYS A 604 -27.76 31.27 -33.37
C LYS A 604 -29.23 31.69 -33.36
N HIS A 605 -29.71 32.30 -32.28
CA HIS A 605 -31.10 32.80 -32.17
C HIS A 605 -31.41 34.00 -33.09
N LEU A 606 -30.38 34.65 -33.66
CA LEU A 606 -30.48 35.81 -34.55
C LEU A 606 -30.38 35.44 -36.04
N TYR A 607 -30.02 34.20 -36.38
CA TYR A 607 -29.87 33.74 -37.78
C TYR A 607 -31.17 33.91 -38.59
N LYS A 608 -32.33 33.82 -37.92
CA LYS A 608 -33.68 34.08 -38.50
C LYS A 608 -33.89 35.49 -39.08
N TYR A 609 -32.96 36.42 -38.88
CA TYR A 609 -33.02 37.80 -39.39
C TYR A 609 -32.02 38.10 -40.53
N PHE A 610 -31.34 37.09 -41.07
CA PHE A 610 -30.32 37.23 -42.12
C PHE A 610 -30.94 37.28 -43.53
N ASP A 611 -30.23 37.92 -44.46
CA ASP A 611 -30.47 37.87 -45.91
C ASP A 611 -29.33 37.14 -46.63
N ASP A 612 -29.54 36.75 -47.90
CA ASP A 612 -28.55 35.96 -48.67
C ASP A 612 -27.16 36.65 -48.75
N ASN A 613 -27.13 37.99 -48.79
CA ASN A 613 -25.91 38.80 -48.87
C ASN A 613 -25.12 38.77 -47.54
N ALA A 614 -25.81 38.87 -46.40
CA ALA A 614 -25.20 38.67 -45.09
C ALA A 614 -24.67 37.23 -44.94
N CYS A 615 -25.36 36.23 -45.52
CA CYS A 615 -24.97 34.83 -45.46
C CYS A 615 -23.71 34.52 -46.28
N GLU A 616 -23.61 35.04 -47.52
CA GLU A 616 -22.39 34.90 -48.34
C GLU A 616 -21.17 35.53 -47.65
N LYS A 617 -21.33 36.75 -47.12
CA LYS A 617 -20.27 37.46 -46.37
C LYS A 617 -19.85 36.71 -45.10
N ALA A 618 -20.81 36.15 -44.37
CA ALA A 618 -20.53 35.28 -43.23
C ALA A 618 -19.74 34.04 -43.70
N PHE A 619 -20.22 33.30 -44.69
CA PHE A 619 -19.58 32.08 -45.18
C PHE A 619 -18.12 32.30 -45.62
N LEU A 620 -17.88 33.33 -46.46
CA LEU A 620 -16.53 33.70 -46.93
C LEU A 620 -15.59 34.19 -45.82
N SER A 621 -16.15 34.66 -44.70
CA SER A 621 -15.38 35.03 -43.50
C SER A 621 -15.06 33.81 -42.63
N LEU A 622 -16.01 32.89 -42.48
CA LEU A 622 -15.91 31.69 -41.63
C LEU A 622 -14.97 30.63 -42.20
N ILE A 623 -15.02 30.36 -43.52
CA ILE A 623 -14.21 29.28 -44.14
C ILE A 623 -12.69 29.44 -43.95
N LYS A 624 -12.24 30.67 -43.65
CA LYS A 624 -10.84 31.04 -43.35
C LYS A 624 -10.37 30.62 -41.95
N VAL A 625 -11.27 30.16 -41.07
CA VAL A 625 -10.99 29.88 -39.65
C VAL A 625 -11.17 28.38 -39.33
N PRO A 626 -10.08 27.61 -39.18
CA PRO A 626 -10.16 26.18 -38.91
C PRO A 626 -10.39 25.87 -37.42
N SER A 627 -11.63 26.02 -36.92
CA SER A 627 -12.02 25.60 -35.56
C SER A 627 -13.21 24.63 -35.56
N PRO A 628 -13.34 23.71 -34.58
CA PRO A 628 -14.52 22.84 -34.44
C PRO A 628 -15.84 23.60 -34.31
N ASP A 629 -15.85 24.74 -33.62
CA ASP A 629 -17.03 25.57 -33.42
C ASP A 629 -17.38 26.35 -34.70
N VAL A 630 -16.36 26.80 -35.46
CA VAL A 630 -16.57 27.36 -36.81
C VAL A 630 -17.06 26.29 -37.78
N TYR A 631 -16.58 25.06 -37.69
CA TYR A 631 -17.05 23.94 -38.49
C TYR A 631 -18.52 23.61 -38.21
N LEU A 632 -18.94 23.63 -36.94
CA LEU A 632 -20.35 23.49 -36.58
C LEU A 632 -21.17 24.69 -37.07
N ALA A 633 -20.71 25.93 -36.86
CA ALA A 633 -21.39 27.13 -37.33
C ALA A 633 -21.50 27.18 -38.87
N LEU A 634 -20.50 26.68 -39.60
CA LEU A 634 -20.56 26.51 -41.05
C LEU A 634 -21.65 25.51 -41.47
N LEU A 635 -21.79 24.37 -40.80
CA LEU A 635 -22.87 23.42 -41.09
C LEU A 635 -24.24 23.98 -40.70
N ASP A 636 -24.37 24.62 -39.53
CA ASP A 636 -25.63 25.25 -39.09
C ASP A 636 -26.05 26.39 -40.05
N LEU A 637 -25.11 27.23 -40.49
CA LEU A 637 -25.36 28.29 -41.49
C LEU A 637 -25.79 27.69 -42.85
N LEU A 638 -25.13 26.62 -43.29
CA LEU A 638 -25.49 25.92 -44.53
C LEU A 638 -26.83 25.17 -44.45
N ALA A 639 -27.26 24.75 -43.26
CA ALA A 639 -28.54 24.09 -43.04
C ALA A 639 -29.72 25.08 -43.00
N ASN A 640 -29.55 26.23 -42.35
CA ASN A 640 -30.62 27.22 -42.16
C ASN A 640 -30.94 28.07 -43.41
N ILE A 641 -30.04 28.14 -44.41
CA ILE A 641 -30.09 29.13 -45.50
C ILE A 641 -30.02 28.44 -46.87
N ASN A 642 -30.67 29.02 -47.89
CA ASN A 642 -30.75 28.41 -49.23
C ASN A 642 -29.46 28.50 -50.07
N TYR A 643 -28.44 29.23 -49.61
CA TYR A 643 -27.14 29.44 -50.25
C TYR A 643 -26.33 28.14 -50.46
N ILE A 644 -25.78 27.93 -51.66
CA ILE A 644 -24.85 26.83 -51.98
C ILE A 644 -23.46 27.46 -52.25
N PRO A 645 -22.42 27.11 -51.50
CA PRO A 645 -21.09 27.67 -51.69
C PRO A 645 -20.37 27.06 -52.90
N ASN A 646 -19.71 27.90 -53.69
CA ASN A 646 -18.81 27.46 -54.75
C ASN A 646 -17.40 27.23 -54.16
N ILE A 647 -16.92 25.98 -54.15
CA ILE A 647 -15.61 25.58 -53.60
C ILE A 647 -14.85 24.79 -54.67
N GLU A 648 -13.58 25.12 -54.88
CA GLU A 648 -12.68 24.40 -55.79
C GLU A 648 -12.37 22.99 -55.23
N GLY A 649 -13.18 22.01 -55.61
CA GLY A 649 -13.00 20.59 -55.27
C GLY A 649 -14.33 19.89 -54.95
N ASN A 650 -14.25 18.59 -54.65
CA ASN A 650 -15.44 17.81 -54.30
C ASN A 650 -16.00 18.27 -52.93
N LEU A 651 -17.08 19.05 -52.99
CA LEU A 651 -17.79 19.63 -51.84
C LEU A 651 -18.22 18.55 -50.82
N ILE A 652 -18.63 17.37 -51.28
CA ILE A 652 -19.05 16.25 -50.42
C ILE A 652 -17.88 15.75 -49.57
N CYS A 653 -16.71 15.51 -50.19
CA CYS A 653 -15.50 15.10 -49.46
C CYS A 653 -15.00 16.19 -48.50
N PHE A 654 -15.15 17.47 -48.84
CA PHE A 654 -14.84 18.58 -47.94
C PHE A 654 -15.78 18.62 -46.72
N LEU A 655 -17.10 18.52 -46.93
CA LEU A 655 -18.09 18.49 -45.86
C LEU A 655 -17.93 17.25 -44.96
N PHE A 656 -17.55 16.10 -45.52
CA PHE A 656 -17.25 14.89 -44.72
C PHE A 656 -15.95 15.03 -43.90
N LYS A 657 -14.90 15.65 -44.47
CA LYS A 657 -13.67 16.05 -43.73
C LYS A 657 -13.98 17.07 -42.62
N ILE A 658 -15.02 17.90 -42.75
CA ILE A 658 -15.52 18.77 -41.69
C ILE A 658 -16.28 17.96 -40.62
N LEU A 659 -17.22 17.11 -41.02
CA LEU A 659 -18.04 16.28 -40.12
C LEU A 659 -17.20 15.45 -39.14
N THR A 660 -16.13 14.81 -39.63
CA THR A 660 -15.21 14.03 -38.77
C THR A 660 -14.51 14.85 -37.67
N LYS A 661 -14.44 16.19 -37.82
CA LYS A 661 -13.84 17.12 -36.83
C LYS A 661 -14.85 17.68 -35.82
N ILE A 662 -16.16 17.55 -36.05
CA ILE A 662 -17.20 18.11 -35.18
C ILE A 662 -17.47 17.18 -33.99
N LYS A 663 -17.43 17.73 -32.78
CA LYS A 663 -17.68 17.01 -31.51
C LYS A 663 -19.11 17.08 -30.98
N LYS A 664 -19.89 18.08 -31.41
CA LYS A 664 -21.28 18.29 -31.00
C LYS A 664 -22.24 17.60 -31.99
N GLY A 665 -23.50 17.42 -31.58
CA GLY A 665 -24.57 16.98 -32.47
C GLY A 665 -24.86 18.02 -33.56
N ILE A 666 -25.11 17.57 -34.79
CA ILE A 666 -25.60 18.40 -35.90
C ILE A 666 -27.14 18.51 -35.89
N SER A 667 -27.73 19.47 -36.63
CA SER A 667 -29.20 19.55 -36.77
C SER A 667 -29.75 18.51 -37.74
N LEU A 668 -31.05 18.20 -37.63
CA LEU A 668 -31.75 17.30 -38.56
C LEU A 668 -31.80 17.88 -39.98
N GLU A 669 -31.97 19.21 -40.10
CA GLU A 669 -31.98 19.97 -41.36
C GLU A 669 -30.66 19.80 -42.14
N CYS A 670 -29.56 19.55 -41.44
CA CYS A 670 -28.26 19.25 -42.04
C CYS A 670 -28.34 18.01 -42.94
N SER A 671 -29.13 17.00 -42.58
CA SER A 671 -29.29 15.75 -43.35
C SER A 671 -30.00 15.97 -44.69
N GLU A 672 -31.08 16.73 -44.69
CA GLU A 672 -31.77 17.14 -45.93
C GLU A 672 -30.86 17.97 -46.84
N ARG A 673 -30.03 18.84 -46.24
CA ARG A 673 -29.06 19.65 -47.00
C ARG A 673 -27.94 18.80 -47.60
N PHE A 674 -27.41 17.80 -46.88
CA PHE A 674 -26.42 16.87 -47.41
C PHE A 674 -26.96 16.08 -48.62
N LYS A 675 -28.20 15.58 -48.56
CA LYS A 675 -28.90 14.97 -49.70
C LYS A 675 -29.00 15.93 -50.90
N LYS A 676 -29.54 17.14 -50.68
CA LYS A 676 -29.70 18.15 -51.74
C LYS A 676 -28.37 18.54 -52.39
N ILE A 677 -27.31 18.66 -51.61
CA ILE A 677 -25.95 18.92 -52.13
C ILE A 677 -25.48 17.72 -52.97
N PHE A 678 -25.61 16.49 -52.47
CA PHE A 678 -25.25 15.30 -53.24
C PHE A 678 -25.98 15.23 -54.58
N ASP A 679 -27.31 15.38 -54.60
CA ASP A 679 -28.12 15.34 -55.82
C ASP A 679 -27.71 16.43 -56.84
N THR A 680 -27.24 17.58 -56.35
CA THR A 680 -26.77 18.70 -57.20
C THR A 680 -25.41 18.40 -57.85
N TYR A 681 -24.56 17.61 -57.19
CA TYR A 681 -23.19 17.30 -57.64
C TYR A 681 -23.00 15.85 -58.13
N ASN A 682 -24.08 15.08 -58.28
CA ASN A 682 -24.03 13.69 -58.76
C ASN A 682 -23.93 13.62 -60.30
N ASP A 683 -22.79 14.07 -60.83
CA ASP A 683 -22.46 14.09 -62.27
C ASP A 683 -21.74 12.81 -62.76
N GLY A 684 -21.65 11.79 -61.90
CA GLY A 684 -20.91 10.55 -62.16
C GLY A 684 -19.42 10.60 -61.83
N THR A 685 -18.86 11.74 -61.41
CA THR A 685 -17.43 11.85 -61.01
C THR A 685 -17.17 11.48 -59.54
N TYR A 686 -18.21 11.26 -58.75
CA TYR A 686 -18.10 10.96 -57.32
C TYR A 686 -17.46 9.58 -57.05
N ASN A 687 -16.13 9.54 -56.92
CA ASN A 687 -15.43 8.33 -56.48
C ASN A 687 -15.63 8.12 -54.97
N ILE A 688 -16.54 7.22 -54.62
CA ILE A 688 -16.89 6.95 -53.22
C ILE A 688 -15.73 6.29 -52.44
N GLU A 689 -14.75 5.70 -53.12
CA GLU A 689 -13.52 5.24 -52.47
C GLU A 689 -12.83 6.36 -51.69
N GLU A 690 -12.86 7.62 -52.16
CA GLU A 690 -12.22 8.72 -51.43
C GLU A 690 -12.95 8.98 -50.10
N THR A 691 -14.28 8.94 -50.10
CA THR A 691 -15.08 9.08 -48.87
C THR A 691 -14.86 7.90 -47.93
N ASN A 692 -14.76 6.65 -48.44
CA ASN A 692 -14.40 5.50 -47.59
C ASN A 692 -12.95 5.58 -47.07
N LYS A 693 -11.98 6.05 -47.86
CA LYS A 693 -10.60 6.29 -47.41
C LYS A 693 -10.54 7.32 -46.28
N ILE A 694 -11.33 8.40 -46.36
CA ILE A 694 -11.46 9.40 -45.27
C ILE A 694 -12.08 8.75 -44.02
N TYR A 695 -13.14 7.95 -44.19
CA TYR A 695 -13.83 7.27 -43.09
C TYR A 695 -12.93 6.25 -42.37
N GLU A 696 -12.26 5.37 -43.11
CA GLU A 696 -11.37 4.37 -42.52
C GLU A 696 -10.13 5.01 -41.88
N SER A 697 -9.58 6.09 -42.47
CA SER A 697 -8.52 6.88 -41.83
C SER A 697 -8.99 7.54 -40.52
N PHE A 698 -10.23 8.04 -40.48
CA PHE A 698 -10.83 8.54 -39.23
C PHE A 698 -11.01 7.41 -38.20
N LEU A 699 -11.60 6.27 -38.56
CA LEU A 699 -11.78 5.14 -37.64
C LEU A 699 -10.45 4.60 -37.10
N LYS A 700 -9.43 4.45 -37.96
CA LYS A 700 -8.09 4.00 -37.56
C LYS A 700 -7.43 4.99 -36.59
N SER A 701 -7.53 6.30 -36.85
CA SER A 701 -6.84 7.35 -36.07
C SER A 701 -7.51 7.78 -34.75
N LYS A 702 -8.71 7.29 -34.41
CA LYS A 702 -9.47 7.72 -33.21
C LYS A 702 -9.73 6.60 -32.21
N LYS A 703 -9.76 6.99 -30.92
CA LYS A 703 -10.20 6.15 -29.79
C LYS A 703 -11.72 5.91 -29.84
N ILE A 704 -12.18 4.81 -29.26
CA ILE A 704 -13.59 4.37 -29.33
C ILE A 704 -14.57 5.41 -28.77
N SER A 705 -14.23 6.15 -27.71
CA SER A 705 -15.07 7.23 -27.17
C SER A 705 -15.45 8.27 -28.24
N ARG A 706 -14.49 8.69 -29.06
CA ARG A 706 -14.71 9.62 -30.17
C ARG A 706 -15.52 9.00 -31.32
N ILE A 707 -15.51 7.67 -31.46
CA ILE A 707 -16.36 6.95 -32.42
C ILE A 707 -17.81 6.91 -31.93
N ILE A 708 -18.03 6.74 -30.62
CA ILE A 708 -19.37 6.78 -30.01
C ILE A 708 -19.98 8.18 -30.19
N GLU A 709 -19.25 9.26 -29.87
CA GLU A 709 -19.69 10.65 -30.17
C GLU A 709 -20.05 10.83 -31.65
N PHE A 710 -19.24 10.30 -32.57
CA PHE A 710 -19.49 10.41 -34.00
C PHE A 710 -20.69 9.58 -34.48
N SER A 711 -21.04 8.50 -33.77
CA SER A 711 -22.14 7.61 -34.14
C SER A 711 -23.51 8.29 -34.05
N GLU A 712 -23.66 9.30 -33.19
CA GLU A 712 -24.87 10.14 -33.12
C GLU A 712 -25.06 10.95 -34.41
N ASN A 713 -23.99 11.61 -34.88
CA ASN A 713 -23.99 12.34 -36.15
C ASN A 713 -24.16 11.40 -37.36
N ALA A 714 -23.61 10.19 -37.30
CA ALA A 714 -23.80 9.17 -38.34
C ALA A 714 -25.25 8.65 -38.40
N ALA A 715 -25.95 8.56 -37.26
CA ALA A 715 -27.36 8.20 -37.20
C ALA A 715 -28.26 9.26 -37.84
N ILE A 716 -28.02 10.55 -37.57
CA ILE A 716 -28.73 11.68 -38.19
C ILE A 716 -28.55 11.70 -39.72
N LEU A 717 -27.39 11.25 -40.20
CA LEU A 717 -27.03 11.18 -41.63
C LEU A 717 -27.19 9.79 -42.26
N SER A 718 -27.86 8.84 -41.59
CA SER A 718 -28.11 7.48 -42.13
C SER A 718 -28.88 7.51 -43.46
N ASP A 719 -29.79 8.48 -43.56
CA ASP A 719 -30.53 8.91 -44.74
C ASP A 719 -29.65 9.18 -45.98
N CYS A 720 -28.39 9.58 -45.79
CA CYS A 720 -27.45 9.92 -46.85
C CYS A 720 -26.78 8.65 -47.40
N ASN A 721 -27.52 7.92 -48.24
CA ASN A 721 -27.12 6.61 -48.81
C ASN A 721 -25.74 6.55 -49.48
N PHE A 722 -25.13 7.66 -49.88
CA PHE A 722 -23.78 7.72 -50.46
C PHE A 722 -22.65 7.65 -49.41
N LEU A 723 -22.95 7.83 -48.11
CA LEU A 723 -21.95 7.80 -47.04
C LEU A 723 -21.54 6.35 -46.69
N PRO A 724 -20.26 6.11 -46.35
CA PRO A 724 -19.71 4.77 -46.15
C PRO A 724 -20.00 4.16 -44.75
N PHE A 725 -21.13 4.52 -44.12
CA PHE A 725 -21.46 4.07 -42.77
C PHE A 725 -21.97 2.62 -42.71
N LEU A 726 -22.77 2.21 -43.70
CA LEU A 726 -23.24 0.84 -43.89
C LEU A 726 -22.30 0.08 -44.85
N ILE A 727 -22.22 -1.23 -44.69
CA ILE A 727 -21.34 -2.11 -45.48
C ILE A 727 -21.87 -2.26 -46.91
N TRP A 728 -20.95 -2.28 -47.86
CA TRP A 728 -21.18 -2.40 -49.30
C TRP A 728 -20.78 -3.78 -49.80
N ASP A 729 -21.22 -4.14 -51.00
CA ASP A 729 -21.06 -5.49 -51.56
C ASP A 729 -19.59 -5.95 -51.63
N ASP A 730 -18.68 -5.16 -52.21
CA ASP A 730 -17.25 -5.50 -52.27
C ASP A 730 -16.62 -5.65 -50.88
N LYS A 731 -17.01 -4.78 -49.94
CA LYS A 731 -16.55 -4.84 -48.55
C LYS A 731 -17.21 -5.96 -47.75
N PHE A 732 -18.39 -6.42 -48.16
CA PHE A 732 -19.06 -7.55 -47.55
C PHE A 732 -18.31 -8.85 -47.85
N ASP A 733 -17.89 -9.10 -49.09
CA ASP A 733 -17.03 -10.25 -49.42
C ASP A 733 -15.67 -10.18 -48.69
N GLU A 734 -14.98 -9.05 -48.78
CA GLU A 734 -13.67 -8.81 -48.14
C GLU A 734 -13.70 -9.17 -46.64
N TYR A 735 -14.68 -8.64 -45.90
CA TYR A 735 -14.80 -8.91 -44.47
C TYR A 735 -15.35 -10.31 -44.16
N SER A 736 -16.23 -10.87 -45.00
CA SER A 736 -16.73 -12.25 -44.85
C SER A 736 -15.60 -13.29 -44.99
N LYS A 737 -14.74 -13.11 -45.99
CA LYS A 737 -13.53 -13.93 -46.19
C LYS A 737 -12.53 -13.70 -45.05
N PHE A 738 -12.30 -12.46 -44.63
CA PHE A 738 -11.41 -12.13 -43.51
C PHE A 738 -11.80 -12.86 -42.22
N LEU A 739 -13.08 -12.78 -41.81
CA LEU A 739 -13.58 -13.43 -40.60
C LEU A 739 -13.53 -14.96 -40.70
N SER A 740 -13.95 -15.50 -41.85
CA SER A 740 -13.96 -16.95 -42.09
C SER A 740 -12.56 -17.57 -42.10
N LYS A 741 -11.57 -16.86 -42.65
CA LYS A 741 -10.19 -17.34 -42.73
C LYS A 741 -9.48 -17.18 -41.39
N ASN A 742 -9.45 -16.00 -40.78
CA ASN A 742 -8.62 -15.76 -39.60
C ASN A 742 -9.15 -16.38 -38.30
N PHE A 743 -10.46 -16.64 -38.21
CA PHE A 743 -11.08 -17.24 -37.02
C PHE A 743 -11.63 -18.64 -37.30
N TYR A 744 -11.12 -19.33 -38.33
CA TYR A 744 -11.59 -20.65 -38.74
C TYR A 744 -11.56 -21.65 -37.57
N SER A 745 -10.44 -21.74 -36.85
CA SER A 745 -10.25 -22.65 -35.71
C SER A 745 -11.26 -22.41 -34.57
N LEU A 746 -11.63 -21.14 -34.33
CA LEU A 746 -12.61 -20.72 -33.31
C LEU A 746 -14.04 -21.13 -33.69
N LEU A 747 -14.33 -21.19 -35.00
CA LEU A 747 -15.65 -21.47 -35.58
C LEU A 747 -15.85 -22.95 -35.98
N TYR A 748 -14.80 -23.77 -35.96
CA TYR A 748 -14.71 -25.02 -36.73
C TYR A 748 -15.64 -26.19 -36.32
N LYS A 749 -16.36 -26.14 -35.18
CA LYS A 749 -16.88 -27.35 -34.46
C LYS A 749 -17.41 -28.52 -35.32
N ASP A 750 -18.20 -28.28 -36.38
CA ASP A 750 -18.56 -29.28 -37.41
C ASP A 750 -18.59 -28.68 -38.85
N VAL A 751 -17.46 -28.17 -39.38
CA VAL A 751 -17.42 -27.53 -40.73
C VAL A 751 -16.96 -28.48 -41.85
N ASN A 752 -17.92 -29.03 -42.61
CA ASN A 752 -17.65 -29.64 -43.93
C ASN A 752 -17.15 -28.59 -44.95
N GLU A 753 -16.14 -28.97 -45.74
CA GLU A 753 -15.72 -28.39 -47.05
C GLU A 753 -15.81 -26.85 -47.20
N PHE A 754 -14.96 -26.11 -46.49
CA PHE A 754 -14.67 -24.70 -46.82
C PHE A 754 -13.50 -24.61 -47.82
N ASN A 755 -13.80 -24.30 -49.09
CA ASN A 755 -12.80 -24.13 -50.15
C ASN A 755 -12.63 -22.66 -50.53
N CYS A 756 -11.76 -21.95 -49.80
CA CYS A 756 -11.26 -20.63 -50.18
C CYS A 756 -9.73 -20.64 -50.10
N GLU A 757 -9.09 -20.99 -51.23
CA GLU A 757 -7.64 -21.07 -51.37
C GLU A 757 -6.99 -19.69 -51.64
N GLU A 758 -7.80 -18.64 -51.83
CA GLU A 758 -7.30 -17.29 -52.04
C GLU A 758 -6.49 -16.81 -50.83
N ASN A 759 -5.20 -16.59 -51.06
CA ASN A 759 -4.38 -15.85 -50.13
C ASN A 759 -4.68 -14.35 -50.24
N ILE A 760 -5.57 -13.89 -49.35
CA ILE A 760 -5.58 -12.52 -48.86
C ILE A 760 -4.19 -12.25 -48.24
N LYS A 761 -3.25 -11.79 -49.08
CA LYS A 761 -1.92 -11.37 -48.64
C LYS A 761 -2.01 -9.98 -48.00
N ASP A 762 -1.08 -9.70 -47.10
CA ASP A 762 -0.80 -8.36 -46.56
C ASP A 762 -1.94 -7.67 -45.76
N VAL A 763 -2.96 -8.40 -45.31
CA VAL A 763 -3.97 -7.85 -44.38
C VAL A 763 -3.49 -7.92 -42.94
N ASN A 764 -3.33 -6.76 -42.32
CA ASN A 764 -3.10 -6.63 -40.89
C ASN A 764 -4.37 -7.00 -40.10
N THR A 765 -4.38 -8.21 -39.53
CA THR A 765 -5.52 -8.76 -38.78
C THR A 765 -5.94 -7.90 -37.59
N GLU A 766 -4.98 -7.34 -36.84
CA GLU A 766 -5.25 -6.50 -35.66
C GLU A 766 -5.94 -5.18 -36.05
N GLU A 767 -5.39 -4.50 -37.07
CA GLU A 767 -5.95 -3.24 -37.56
C GLU A 767 -7.33 -3.43 -38.21
N THR A 768 -7.53 -4.54 -38.93
CA THR A 768 -8.82 -4.89 -39.55
C THR A 768 -9.87 -5.27 -38.51
N PHE A 769 -9.49 -6.00 -37.47
CA PHE A 769 -10.37 -6.35 -36.36
C PHE A 769 -10.81 -5.10 -35.57
N SER A 770 -9.87 -4.19 -35.26
CA SER A 770 -10.18 -2.91 -34.62
C SER A 770 -11.07 -2.00 -35.50
N LEU A 771 -10.84 -2.01 -36.82
CA LEU A 771 -11.69 -1.29 -37.78
C LEU A 771 -13.12 -1.84 -37.81
N LEU A 772 -13.28 -3.16 -37.85
CA LEU A 772 -14.58 -3.83 -37.85
C LEU A 772 -15.37 -3.53 -36.58
N LEU A 773 -14.73 -3.58 -35.41
CA LEU A 773 -15.36 -3.20 -34.14
C LEU A 773 -15.92 -1.77 -34.19
N LYS A 774 -15.13 -0.80 -34.67
CA LYS A 774 -15.54 0.60 -34.79
C LYS A 774 -16.67 0.80 -35.82
N LYS A 775 -16.65 0.07 -36.95
CA LYS A 775 -17.76 0.06 -37.92
C LYS A 775 -19.04 -0.52 -37.29
N CYS A 776 -18.96 -1.63 -36.56
CA CYS A 776 -20.10 -2.27 -35.89
C CYS A 776 -20.77 -1.35 -34.85
N LEU A 777 -19.99 -0.54 -34.11
CA LEU A 777 -20.54 0.45 -33.18
C LEU A 777 -21.40 1.52 -33.87
N ILE A 778 -20.95 2.03 -35.03
CA ILE A 778 -21.71 3.01 -35.82
C ILE A 778 -22.95 2.36 -36.46
N ILE A 779 -22.81 1.16 -37.03
CA ILE A 779 -23.93 0.38 -37.59
C ILE A 779 -25.00 0.15 -36.52
N LYS A 780 -24.62 -0.28 -35.31
CA LYS A 780 -25.55 -0.50 -34.19
C LYS A 780 -26.35 0.76 -33.86
N GLN A 781 -25.72 1.93 -33.85
CA GLN A 781 -26.40 3.20 -33.55
C GLN A 781 -27.36 3.61 -34.68
N ILE A 782 -26.95 3.46 -35.94
CA ILE A 782 -27.81 3.74 -37.11
C ILE A 782 -29.05 2.85 -37.10
N ILE A 783 -28.89 1.53 -36.96
CA ILE A 783 -30.00 0.59 -37.00
C ILE A 783 -30.96 0.80 -35.81
N LYS A 784 -30.46 1.23 -34.64
CA LYS A 784 -31.27 1.58 -33.46
C LYS A 784 -32.04 2.90 -33.58
N SER A 785 -31.60 3.82 -34.42
CA SER A 785 -32.24 5.14 -34.54
C SER A 785 -33.54 5.13 -35.36
N ASP A 786 -33.80 4.05 -36.11
CA ASP A 786 -34.95 3.88 -37.00
C ASP A 786 -35.16 5.00 -38.05
N ASN A 787 -34.13 5.82 -38.29
CA ASN A 787 -34.04 6.76 -39.41
C ASN A 787 -34.02 6.03 -40.77
N GLN A 788 -34.20 6.76 -41.88
CA GLN A 788 -34.24 6.12 -43.20
C GLN A 788 -32.84 5.69 -43.63
N TYR A 789 -32.72 4.51 -44.24
CA TYR A 789 -31.49 4.03 -44.87
C TYR A 789 -31.83 2.92 -45.87
N ASP A 790 -30.89 2.55 -46.74
CA ASP A 790 -31.05 1.40 -47.65
C ASP A 790 -31.15 0.07 -46.88
N GLU A 791 -32.33 -0.55 -46.91
CA GLU A 791 -32.61 -1.82 -46.25
C GLU A 791 -31.67 -2.96 -46.64
N ASN A 792 -31.24 -3.06 -47.90
CA ASN A 792 -30.41 -4.18 -48.36
C ASN A 792 -29.01 -4.09 -47.75
N ARG A 793 -28.42 -2.89 -47.75
CA ARG A 793 -27.16 -2.64 -47.03
C ARG A 793 -27.34 -2.72 -45.52
N GLY A 794 -28.50 -2.36 -44.98
CA GLY A 794 -28.86 -2.62 -43.58
C GLY A 794 -28.80 -4.09 -43.22
N LYS A 795 -29.47 -4.96 -43.99
CA LYS A 795 -29.51 -6.43 -43.80
C LYS A 795 -28.10 -7.06 -43.91
N LYS A 796 -27.31 -6.70 -44.93
CA LYS A 796 -25.90 -7.14 -45.06
C LYS A 796 -25.02 -6.65 -43.90
N SER A 797 -25.17 -5.41 -43.48
CA SER A 797 -24.43 -4.85 -42.34
C SER A 797 -24.75 -5.58 -41.03
N VAL A 798 -26.03 -5.92 -40.79
CA VAL A 798 -26.45 -6.70 -39.61
C VAL A 798 -25.92 -8.14 -39.68
N LEU A 799 -25.95 -8.81 -40.84
CA LEU A 799 -25.34 -10.14 -41.01
C LEU A 799 -23.86 -10.14 -40.61
N LEU A 800 -23.05 -9.22 -41.15
CA LEU A 800 -21.63 -9.10 -40.80
C LEU A 800 -21.42 -8.77 -39.32
N MET A 801 -22.23 -7.89 -38.77
CA MET A 801 -22.18 -7.51 -37.36
C MET A 801 -22.54 -8.70 -36.44
N MET A 802 -23.50 -9.55 -36.81
CA MET A 802 -23.83 -10.79 -36.08
C MET A 802 -22.70 -11.81 -36.14
N ALA A 803 -22.04 -11.98 -37.30
CA ALA A 803 -20.87 -12.84 -37.43
C ALA A 803 -19.70 -12.36 -36.55
N PHE A 804 -19.45 -11.04 -36.53
CA PHE A 804 -18.46 -10.44 -35.65
C PHE A 804 -18.84 -10.55 -34.16
N ASN A 805 -20.10 -10.35 -33.81
CA ASN A 805 -20.64 -10.56 -32.46
C ASN A 805 -20.41 -12.00 -31.98
N ARG A 806 -20.61 -13.00 -32.86
CA ARG A 806 -20.36 -14.41 -32.53
C ARG A 806 -18.89 -14.70 -32.25
N ILE A 807 -17.97 -14.10 -33.02
CA ILE A 807 -16.52 -14.21 -32.78
C ILE A 807 -16.16 -13.52 -31.46
N LEU A 808 -16.67 -12.32 -31.18
CA LEU A 808 -16.48 -11.64 -29.88
C LEU A 808 -17.03 -12.46 -28.70
N GLN A 809 -18.20 -13.06 -28.85
CA GLN A 809 -18.79 -13.94 -27.83
C GLN A 809 -17.93 -15.17 -27.57
N LEU A 810 -17.35 -15.79 -28.60
CA LEU A 810 -16.42 -16.91 -28.47
C LEU A 810 -15.13 -16.48 -27.77
N ILE A 811 -14.46 -15.42 -28.27
CA ILE A 811 -13.27 -14.84 -27.62
C ILE A 811 -13.55 -14.52 -26.14
N LYS A 812 -14.73 -13.98 -25.81
CA LYS A 812 -15.15 -13.67 -24.44
C LYS A 812 -15.44 -14.92 -23.59
N GLN A 813 -16.04 -15.96 -24.16
CA GLN A 813 -16.24 -17.26 -23.50
C GLN A 813 -14.90 -17.93 -23.16
N ASP A 814 -13.91 -17.78 -24.06
CA ASP A 814 -12.58 -18.34 -23.92
C ASP A 814 -11.58 -17.38 -23.22
N SER A 815 -11.98 -16.16 -22.84
CA SER A 815 -11.13 -15.20 -22.12
C SER A 815 -11.28 -15.29 -20.60
N TYR A 816 -10.16 -15.37 -19.88
CA TYR A 816 -10.19 -15.58 -18.42
C TYR A 816 -10.50 -14.33 -17.59
N MET A 817 -10.11 -13.16 -18.10
CA MET A 817 -10.37 -11.86 -17.52
C MET A 817 -11.14 -11.01 -18.53
N LYS A 818 -11.92 -10.05 -18.04
CA LYS A 818 -12.85 -9.29 -18.88
C LYS A 818 -12.11 -8.18 -19.63
N ASP A 819 -11.84 -8.40 -20.92
CA ASP A 819 -11.41 -7.31 -21.80
C ASP A 819 -12.52 -6.26 -21.97
N LEU A 820 -12.25 -5.01 -21.59
CA LEU A 820 -13.19 -3.90 -21.75
C LEU A 820 -13.20 -3.33 -23.18
N GLU A 821 -12.11 -3.50 -23.95
CA GLU A 821 -12.06 -3.07 -25.35
C GLU A 821 -12.86 -4.02 -26.25
N LEU A 822 -13.16 -5.23 -25.77
CA LEU A 822 -13.99 -6.24 -26.46
C LEU A 822 -15.38 -6.43 -25.85
N ASP A 823 -15.76 -5.70 -24.79
CA ASP A 823 -17.06 -5.86 -24.10
C ASP A 823 -18.23 -5.16 -24.81
N TYR A 824 -18.36 -5.41 -26.11
CA TYR A 824 -19.43 -4.86 -26.95
C TYR A 824 -20.31 -5.98 -27.48
N THR A 825 -21.57 -6.04 -27.00
CA THR A 825 -22.59 -6.92 -27.61
C THR A 825 -23.33 -6.19 -28.71
N PHE A 826 -23.68 -6.90 -29.78
CA PHE A 826 -24.34 -6.36 -30.97
C PHE A 826 -25.73 -6.95 -31.20
N ASP A 827 -26.50 -7.06 -30.12
CA ASP A 827 -27.83 -7.66 -30.12
C ASP A 827 -28.84 -6.65 -30.72
N LEU A 828 -29.49 -7.04 -31.83
CA LEU A 828 -30.50 -6.27 -32.55
C LEU A 828 -31.63 -7.19 -33.02
N GLU A 829 -32.87 -6.90 -32.62
CA GLU A 829 -34.05 -7.71 -32.95
C GLU A 829 -34.81 -7.20 -34.20
N LYS A 830 -34.25 -6.23 -34.94
CA LYS A 830 -34.97 -5.50 -36.00
C LYS A 830 -35.37 -6.34 -37.22
N TYR A 831 -34.57 -7.36 -37.57
CA TYR A 831 -34.79 -8.20 -38.75
C TYR A 831 -35.09 -9.64 -38.34
N ASN A 832 -36.04 -10.27 -39.04
CA ASN A 832 -36.37 -11.68 -38.82
C ASN A 832 -35.23 -12.57 -39.37
N PRO A 833 -34.84 -13.67 -38.69
CA PRO A 833 -33.86 -14.63 -39.22
C PRO A 833 -34.13 -15.10 -40.67
N ASN A 834 -35.39 -15.20 -41.09
CA ASN A 834 -35.75 -15.54 -42.47
C ASN A 834 -35.37 -14.44 -43.47
N GLU A 835 -35.50 -13.16 -43.11
CA GLU A 835 -35.13 -12.03 -43.97
C GLU A 835 -33.61 -11.93 -44.12
N LEU A 836 -32.88 -12.20 -43.04
CA LEU A 836 -31.42 -12.26 -43.04
C LEU A 836 -30.91 -13.45 -43.88
N ASN A 837 -31.56 -14.60 -43.81
CA ASN A 837 -31.22 -15.78 -44.62
C ASN A 837 -31.51 -15.59 -46.13
N LEU A 838 -32.48 -14.73 -46.48
CA LEU A 838 -32.70 -14.29 -47.88
C LEU A 838 -31.64 -13.30 -48.37
N ALA A 839 -31.12 -12.43 -47.49
CA ALA A 839 -30.03 -11.50 -47.80
C ALA A 839 -28.65 -12.18 -47.92
N LEU A 840 -28.47 -13.33 -47.26
CA LEU A 840 -27.26 -14.15 -47.35
C LEU A 840 -27.29 -15.04 -48.61
N THR A 841 -26.56 -14.64 -49.65
CA THR A 841 -26.43 -15.41 -50.90
C THR A 841 -25.84 -16.80 -50.67
N ILE A 842 -26.11 -17.72 -51.60
CA ILE A 842 -25.81 -19.15 -51.44
C ILE A 842 -24.31 -19.41 -51.22
N GLU A 843 -23.41 -18.62 -51.82
CA GLU A 843 -21.96 -18.77 -51.66
C GLU A 843 -21.48 -18.61 -50.20
N TYR A 844 -22.05 -17.65 -49.46
CA TYR A 844 -21.65 -17.37 -48.08
C TYR A 844 -22.27 -18.32 -47.05
N ARG A 845 -23.25 -19.15 -47.43
CA ARG A 845 -23.92 -20.08 -46.48
C ARG A 845 -22.98 -21.16 -45.94
N ASN A 846 -21.93 -21.48 -46.71
CA ASN A 846 -20.88 -22.42 -46.30
C ASN A 846 -19.73 -21.76 -45.53
N TYR A 847 -19.73 -20.42 -45.39
CA TYR A 847 -18.67 -19.72 -44.65
C TYR A 847 -18.81 -20.01 -43.14
N PRO A 848 -17.73 -20.41 -42.44
CA PRO A 848 -17.73 -20.70 -41.00
C PRO A 848 -18.36 -19.62 -40.13
N CYS A 849 -18.21 -18.35 -40.50
CA CYS A 849 -18.72 -17.22 -39.72
C CYS A 849 -20.25 -17.07 -39.79
N TYR A 850 -20.91 -17.61 -40.81
CA TYR A 850 -22.37 -17.54 -41.00
C TYR A 850 -23.09 -18.86 -40.67
N LYS A 851 -22.42 -20.01 -40.87
CA LYS A 851 -23.02 -21.36 -40.78
C LYS A 851 -23.89 -21.57 -39.54
N TYR A 852 -23.43 -21.15 -38.36
CA TYR A 852 -24.11 -21.34 -37.07
C TYR A 852 -24.97 -20.16 -36.61
N LEU A 853 -25.08 -19.08 -37.38
CA LEU A 853 -25.89 -17.91 -37.00
C LEU A 853 -27.39 -18.09 -37.33
N LEU A 854 -27.69 -18.88 -38.37
CA LEU A 854 -29.02 -18.96 -38.99
C LEU A 854 -29.65 -20.35 -38.89
N THR A 855 -28.99 -21.31 -38.24
CA THR A 855 -29.50 -22.68 -38.05
C THR A 855 -29.90 -22.91 -36.59
N GLU A 856 -31.15 -23.31 -36.36
CA GLU A 856 -31.57 -23.84 -35.06
C GLU A 856 -30.93 -25.22 -34.83
N ASN A 857 -30.10 -25.35 -33.79
CA ASN A 857 -29.45 -26.61 -33.43
C ASN A 857 -30.49 -27.65 -32.97
N LYS A 858 -30.96 -28.47 -33.92
CA LYS A 858 -31.32 -29.85 -33.61
C LYS A 858 -30.02 -30.65 -33.60
N GLU A 859 -29.48 -30.89 -32.40
CA GLU A 859 -28.47 -31.93 -32.21
C GLU A 859 -29.09 -33.26 -32.63
N ILE A 860 -28.79 -33.69 -33.86
CA ILE A 860 -28.98 -35.09 -34.22
C ILE A 860 -27.94 -35.83 -33.42
N ASP A 861 -28.41 -36.69 -32.51
CA ASP A 861 -27.58 -37.49 -31.61
C ASP A 861 -26.88 -38.61 -32.42
N VAL A 862 -25.98 -38.19 -33.31
CA VAL A 862 -25.15 -39.06 -34.13
C VAL A 862 -24.14 -39.68 -33.17
N LYS A 863 -24.46 -40.88 -32.70
CA LYS A 863 -23.60 -41.69 -31.82
C LYS A 863 -22.17 -41.69 -32.38
N LYS A 864 -21.29 -40.90 -31.76
CA LYS A 864 -19.88 -40.84 -32.15
C LYS A 864 -19.25 -42.21 -31.86
N PRO A 865 -18.38 -42.72 -32.74
CA PRO A 865 -17.70 -43.97 -32.47
C PRO A 865 -16.77 -43.80 -31.26
N THR A 866 -16.57 -44.87 -30.53
CA THR A 866 -15.53 -44.98 -29.48
C THR A 866 -14.17 -45.29 -30.12
N SER A 867 -13.08 -45.05 -29.39
CA SER A 867 -11.72 -45.39 -29.83
C SER A 867 -11.56 -46.86 -30.23
N LYS A 868 -12.26 -47.78 -29.55
CA LYS A 868 -12.27 -49.22 -29.84
C LYS A 868 -13.03 -49.59 -31.12
N GLU A 869 -14.06 -48.82 -31.47
CA GLU A 869 -14.81 -49.01 -32.73
C GLU A 869 -14.04 -48.42 -33.92
N LEU A 870 -13.19 -47.40 -33.70
CA LEU A 870 -12.49 -46.65 -34.76
C LEU A 870 -11.75 -47.56 -35.76
N ARG A 871 -10.92 -48.49 -35.29
CA ARG A 871 -10.15 -49.40 -36.16
C ARG A 871 -11.06 -50.23 -37.06
N THR A 872 -12.05 -50.89 -36.47
CA THR A 872 -13.04 -51.71 -37.19
C THR A 872 -13.83 -50.88 -38.22
N LEU A 873 -14.23 -49.65 -37.87
CA LEU A 873 -14.99 -48.77 -38.76
C LEU A 873 -14.15 -48.20 -39.91
N ILE A 874 -12.84 -48.02 -39.71
CA ILE A 874 -11.88 -47.67 -40.77
C ILE A 874 -11.69 -48.87 -41.71
N GLU A 875 -11.40 -50.06 -41.17
CA GLU A 875 -11.22 -51.30 -41.94
C GLU A 875 -12.49 -51.67 -42.74
N ASN A 876 -13.69 -51.44 -42.17
CA ASN A 876 -14.98 -51.61 -42.85
C ASN A 876 -15.33 -50.51 -43.89
N ASN A 877 -14.49 -49.48 -44.08
CA ASN A 877 -14.76 -48.29 -44.91
C ASN A 877 -15.98 -47.43 -44.49
N GLU A 878 -16.53 -47.61 -43.27
CA GLU A 878 -17.72 -46.89 -42.80
C GLU A 878 -17.48 -45.39 -42.56
N LEU A 879 -16.21 -44.99 -42.34
CA LEU A 879 -15.82 -43.62 -42.05
C LEU A 879 -15.30 -42.81 -43.25
N LYS A 880 -15.43 -43.33 -44.48
CA LYS A 880 -14.87 -42.73 -45.72
C LYS A 880 -15.27 -41.27 -46.00
N ASN A 881 -16.39 -40.80 -45.46
CA ASN A 881 -16.85 -39.41 -45.59
C ASN A 881 -16.22 -38.43 -44.57
N LYS A 882 -15.44 -38.94 -43.60
CA LYS A 882 -14.83 -38.18 -42.50
C LYS A 882 -13.32 -38.42 -42.35
N ILE A 883 -12.86 -39.59 -42.80
CA ILE A 883 -11.47 -40.00 -42.82
C ILE A 883 -11.11 -40.21 -44.28
N TYR A 884 -10.18 -39.41 -44.78
CA TYR A 884 -9.48 -39.69 -46.03
C TYR A 884 -8.70 -41.01 -45.83
N LEU A 885 -8.72 -41.91 -46.81
CA LEU A 885 -8.07 -43.22 -46.69
C LEU A 885 -6.99 -43.34 -47.77
N ASP A 886 -5.81 -43.73 -47.31
CA ASP A 886 -4.55 -43.97 -48.01
C ASP A 886 -3.94 -45.17 -47.29
N ASP A 887 -3.07 -45.93 -47.95
CA ASP A 887 -2.75 -47.30 -47.49
C ASP A 887 -2.04 -47.35 -46.11
N ASP A 888 -1.43 -46.23 -45.68
CA ASP A 888 -0.70 -46.08 -44.41
C ASP A 888 -1.32 -45.00 -43.47
N TRP A 889 -2.65 -45.00 -43.28
CA TRP A 889 -3.32 -44.03 -42.38
C TRP A 889 -2.83 -44.07 -40.92
N GLU A 890 -2.32 -45.21 -40.45
CA GLU A 890 -1.71 -45.32 -39.11
C GLU A 890 -0.48 -44.40 -39.00
N GLU A 891 0.34 -44.26 -40.06
CA GLU A 891 1.52 -43.37 -40.10
C GLU A 891 1.15 -41.88 -40.03
N TRP A 892 -0.09 -41.49 -40.35
CA TRP A 892 -0.49 -40.08 -40.37
C TRP A 892 -0.57 -39.43 -39.00
N LEU A 893 -0.74 -40.22 -37.93
CA LEU A 893 -0.62 -39.72 -36.56
C LEU A 893 0.83 -39.34 -36.18
N PHE A 894 1.80 -39.73 -37.01
CA PHE A 894 3.23 -39.59 -36.73
C PHE A 894 3.91 -38.48 -37.56
N LEU A 895 3.26 -37.94 -38.60
CA LEU A 895 3.84 -36.95 -39.51
C LEU A 895 2.86 -35.80 -39.80
N TYR A 896 3.31 -34.55 -39.64
CA TYR A 896 2.58 -33.39 -40.17
C TYR A 896 2.52 -33.42 -41.69
N THR A 897 1.50 -32.75 -42.20
CA THR A 897 1.30 -32.54 -43.61
C THR A 897 0.54 -31.24 -43.81
N GLU A 898 0.86 -30.51 -44.88
CA GLU A 898 0.05 -29.37 -45.32
C GLU A 898 -1.28 -29.82 -45.97
N ASP A 899 -1.46 -31.14 -46.21
CA ASP A 899 -2.69 -31.71 -46.74
C ASP A 899 -3.86 -31.53 -45.75
N LYS A 900 -4.72 -30.58 -46.11
CA LYS A 900 -6.00 -30.28 -45.45
C LYS A 900 -6.80 -31.53 -45.13
N LYS A 901 -6.90 -32.52 -46.04
CA LYS A 901 -7.73 -33.72 -45.85
C LYS A 901 -7.16 -34.65 -44.77
N LYS A 902 -5.85 -34.81 -44.73
CA LYS A 902 -5.15 -35.60 -43.70
C LYS A 902 -5.30 -34.91 -42.33
N LEU A 903 -5.18 -33.59 -42.27
CA LEU A 903 -5.41 -32.82 -41.05
C LEU A 903 -6.88 -32.82 -40.58
N GLU A 904 -7.85 -32.74 -41.49
CA GLU A 904 -9.29 -32.91 -41.17
C GLU A 904 -9.54 -34.31 -40.57
N SER A 905 -8.94 -35.35 -41.16
CA SER A 905 -9.01 -36.74 -40.68
C SER A 905 -8.37 -36.90 -39.29
N LEU A 906 -7.18 -36.34 -39.08
CA LEU A 906 -6.49 -36.33 -37.77
C LEU A 906 -7.34 -35.63 -36.70
N ASN A 907 -7.91 -34.46 -37.01
CA ASN A 907 -8.81 -33.76 -36.10
C ASN A 907 -10.06 -34.59 -35.78
N TYR A 908 -10.61 -35.34 -36.74
CA TYR A 908 -11.74 -36.23 -36.48
C TYR A 908 -11.36 -37.38 -35.52
N ILE A 909 -10.21 -38.03 -35.76
CA ILE A 909 -9.66 -39.10 -34.90
C ILE A 909 -9.41 -38.58 -33.47
N LEU A 910 -8.79 -37.41 -33.32
CA LEU A 910 -8.54 -36.80 -32.01
C LEU A 910 -9.82 -36.39 -31.28
N ASN A 911 -10.87 -35.93 -32.00
CA ASN A 911 -12.18 -35.71 -31.39
C ASN A 911 -12.80 -37.02 -30.87
N VAL A 912 -12.66 -38.14 -31.61
CA VAL A 912 -13.10 -39.47 -31.13
C VAL A 912 -12.35 -39.87 -29.86
N PHE A 913 -11.03 -39.71 -29.82
CA PHE A 913 -10.23 -39.98 -28.61
C PHE A 913 -10.60 -39.06 -27.43
N LEU A 914 -11.06 -37.83 -27.68
CA LEU A 914 -11.51 -36.92 -26.64
C LEU A 914 -12.82 -37.36 -25.98
N GLU A 915 -13.71 -38.05 -26.70
CA GLU A 915 -14.98 -38.54 -26.14
C GLU A 915 -14.77 -39.60 -25.05
N ASP A 916 -13.78 -40.50 -25.21
CA ASP A 916 -13.50 -41.59 -24.26
C ASP A 916 -12.16 -41.50 -23.51
N ALA A 917 -11.50 -40.33 -23.55
CA ALA A 917 -10.22 -40.06 -22.90
C ALA A 917 -10.20 -40.38 -21.38
N ASP A 918 -11.33 -40.31 -20.68
CA ASP A 918 -11.45 -40.59 -19.24
C ASP A 918 -11.56 -42.08 -18.89
N ILE A 919 -11.68 -42.98 -19.87
CA ILE A 919 -11.79 -44.42 -19.66
C ILE A 919 -10.40 -45.05 -19.52
N PHE A 920 -10.15 -45.70 -18.38
CA PHE A 920 -8.98 -46.55 -18.14
C PHE A 920 -9.41 -48.03 -18.08
N ASN A 921 -8.89 -48.90 -18.94
CA ASN A 921 -9.16 -50.34 -18.84
C ASN A 921 -8.31 -50.98 -17.72
N VAL A 922 -8.87 -52.00 -17.06
CA VAL A 922 -8.19 -52.74 -15.97
C VAL A 922 -7.69 -54.12 -16.42
N TYR A 923 -8.28 -54.70 -17.48
CA TYR A 923 -8.15 -56.14 -17.77
C TYR A 923 -7.47 -56.49 -19.11
N SER A 924 -7.23 -55.52 -20.01
CA SER A 924 -6.62 -55.79 -21.32
C SER A 924 -5.09 -55.59 -21.27
N LEU A 925 -4.36 -56.69 -21.49
CA LEU A 925 -2.90 -56.70 -21.74
C LEU A 925 -2.56 -56.45 -23.22
N GLU A 926 -3.56 -56.51 -24.11
CA GLU A 926 -3.40 -56.23 -25.54
C GLU A 926 -3.38 -54.71 -25.78
N ASN A 927 -2.48 -54.28 -26.67
CA ASN A 927 -2.03 -52.92 -27.05
C ASN A 927 -3.11 -51.91 -27.51
N ALA A 928 -4.30 -51.93 -26.92
CA ALA A 928 -5.45 -51.14 -27.35
C ALA A 928 -5.32 -49.64 -27.07
N ASP A 929 -4.47 -49.24 -26.11
CA ASP A 929 -4.21 -47.81 -25.81
C ASP A 929 -2.92 -47.27 -26.45
N ASP A 930 -1.97 -48.14 -26.81
CA ASP A 930 -0.70 -47.80 -27.47
C ASP A 930 -0.91 -46.85 -28.65
N PHE A 931 -1.94 -47.10 -29.47
CA PHE A 931 -2.26 -46.27 -30.63
C PHE A 931 -2.60 -44.81 -30.26
N ARG A 932 -3.40 -44.62 -29.19
CA ARG A 932 -3.72 -43.27 -28.66
C ARG A 932 -2.48 -42.63 -28.02
N VAL A 933 -1.71 -43.42 -27.28
CA VAL A 933 -0.51 -42.97 -26.56
C VAL A 933 0.62 -42.55 -27.50
N CYS A 934 1.03 -43.42 -28.42
CA CYS A 934 2.10 -43.17 -29.39
C CYS A 934 1.74 -42.02 -30.35
N GLY A 935 0.47 -41.93 -30.76
CA GLY A 935 -0.04 -40.81 -31.57
C GLY A 935 0.11 -39.46 -30.85
N LEU A 936 -0.23 -39.38 -29.55
CA LEU A 936 -0.02 -38.16 -28.76
C LEU A 936 1.47 -37.82 -28.59
N VAL A 937 2.31 -38.82 -28.26
CA VAL A 937 3.76 -38.61 -28.11
C VAL A 937 4.39 -38.06 -29.40
N THR A 938 4.01 -38.61 -30.55
CA THR A 938 4.60 -38.20 -31.82
C THR A 938 4.03 -36.86 -32.31
N LEU A 939 2.72 -36.61 -32.15
CA LEU A 939 2.11 -35.30 -32.41
C LEU A 939 2.91 -34.19 -31.70
N PHE A 940 3.14 -34.31 -30.38
CA PHE A 940 3.87 -33.28 -29.64
C PHE A 940 5.37 -33.23 -29.98
N SER A 941 6.00 -34.36 -30.30
CA SER A 941 7.40 -34.39 -30.72
C SER A 941 7.60 -33.63 -32.05
N TYR A 942 6.74 -33.91 -33.03
CA TYR A 942 6.75 -33.21 -34.31
C TYR A 942 6.42 -31.71 -34.16
N CYS A 943 5.49 -31.35 -33.26
CA CYS A 943 5.17 -29.95 -32.99
C CYS A 943 6.38 -29.14 -32.50
N VAL A 944 7.29 -29.76 -31.76
CA VAL A 944 8.54 -29.12 -31.32
C VAL A 944 9.49 -28.84 -32.48
N GLU A 945 9.55 -29.73 -33.48
CA GLU A 945 10.38 -29.54 -34.68
C GLU A 945 9.86 -28.38 -35.55
N ASN A 946 8.55 -28.11 -35.52
CA ASN A 946 7.87 -27.12 -36.35
C ASN A 946 7.31 -25.92 -35.57
N ILE A 947 7.89 -25.65 -34.40
CA ILE A 947 7.40 -24.67 -33.43
C ILE A 947 7.28 -23.23 -33.97
N GLU A 948 8.21 -22.82 -34.85
CA GLU A 948 8.20 -21.50 -35.48
C GLU A 948 6.99 -21.32 -36.41
N ASN A 949 6.64 -22.36 -37.18
CA ASN A 949 5.48 -22.37 -38.06
C ASN A 949 4.18 -22.35 -37.24
N ILE A 950 4.10 -23.13 -36.17
CA ILE A 950 2.93 -23.18 -35.28
C ILE A 950 2.62 -21.80 -34.69
N ILE A 951 3.65 -21.05 -34.26
CA ILE A 951 3.50 -19.77 -33.54
C ILE A 951 3.55 -18.55 -34.48
N SER A 952 3.76 -18.78 -35.78
CA SER A 952 3.68 -17.74 -36.82
C SER A 952 2.31 -17.06 -36.88
N ASN A 953 2.26 -15.84 -37.41
CA ASN A 953 1.00 -15.16 -37.70
C ASN A 953 0.25 -15.73 -38.92
N ASP A 954 0.73 -16.81 -39.55
CA ASP A 954 0.01 -17.42 -40.66
C ASP A 954 -1.28 -18.08 -40.15
N ASN A 955 -2.39 -17.72 -40.79
CA ASN A 955 -3.74 -18.24 -40.55
C ASN A 955 -4.26 -19.00 -41.78
N ASN A 956 -3.38 -19.63 -42.57
CA ASN A 956 -3.79 -20.62 -43.56
C ASN A 956 -4.59 -21.77 -42.91
N ILE A 957 -5.46 -22.42 -43.68
CA ILE A 957 -6.43 -23.41 -43.16
C ILE A 957 -5.70 -24.63 -42.58
N SER A 958 -4.68 -25.16 -43.27
CA SER A 958 -3.89 -26.30 -42.81
C SER A 958 -3.16 -25.99 -41.48
N MET A 959 -2.59 -24.80 -41.33
CA MET A 959 -1.95 -24.37 -40.08
C MET A 959 -2.96 -24.29 -38.93
N GLN A 960 -4.17 -23.79 -39.18
CA GLN A 960 -5.23 -23.76 -38.16
C GLN A 960 -5.78 -25.14 -37.81
N LEU A 961 -5.92 -26.05 -38.78
CA LEU A 961 -6.29 -27.45 -38.53
C LEU A 961 -5.19 -28.18 -37.73
N PHE A 962 -3.91 -27.89 -37.99
CA PHE A 962 -2.80 -28.44 -37.22
C PHE A 962 -2.79 -27.89 -35.79
N ARG A 963 -2.93 -26.57 -35.61
CA ARG A 963 -3.15 -25.93 -34.28
C ARG A 963 -4.34 -26.53 -33.54
N ASN A 964 -5.45 -26.83 -34.22
CA ASN A 964 -6.60 -27.51 -33.60
C ASN A 964 -6.29 -28.96 -33.21
N SER A 965 -5.41 -29.66 -33.93
CA SER A 965 -4.92 -30.99 -33.55
C SER A 965 -4.11 -30.93 -32.24
N ILE A 966 -3.23 -29.94 -32.10
CA ILE A 966 -2.47 -29.67 -30.86
C ILE A 966 -3.43 -29.37 -29.70
N ARG A 967 -4.43 -28.51 -29.93
CA ARG A 967 -5.48 -28.21 -28.95
C ARG A 967 -6.19 -29.48 -28.47
N LEU A 968 -6.66 -30.32 -29.40
CA LEU A 968 -7.31 -31.58 -29.08
C LEU A 968 -6.39 -32.53 -28.31
N GLY A 969 -5.11 -32.64 -28.70
CA GLY A 969 -4.11 -33.42 -27.95
C GLY A 969 -3.98 -32.96 -26.49
N CYS A 970 -3.92 -31.64 -26.26
CA CYS A 970 -3.90 -31.05 -24.92
C CYS A 970 -5.20 -31.30 -24.14
N ASP A 971 -6.36 -31.25 -24.80
CA ASP A 971 -7.66 -31.52 -24.18
C ASP A 971 -7.83 -33.00 -23.79
N ILE A 972 -7.36 -33.94 -24.64
CA ILE A 972 -7.32 -35.38 -24.35
C ILE A 972 -6.49 -35.65 -23.10
N ILE A 973 -5.24 -35.14 -23.07
CA ILE A 973 -4.35 -35.29 -21.91
C ILE A 973 -4.99 -34.71 -20.65
N THR A 974 -5.61 -33.53 -20.76
CA THR A 974 -6.29 -32.86 -19.64
C THR A 974 -7.45 -33.69 -19.10
N LYS A 975 -8.31 -34.24 -19.98
CA LYS A 975 -9.46 -35.06 -19.58
C LYS A 975 -9.00 -36.39 -18.96
N ARG A 976 -8.03 -37.06 -19.59
CA ARG A 976 -7.43 -38.33 -19.15
C ARG A 976 -6.74 -38.18 -17.78
N GLU A 977 -5.94 -37.14 -17.57
CA GLU A 977 -5.29 -36.92 -16.27
C GLU A 977 -6.27 -36.49 -15.16
N LYS A 978 -7.34 -35.73 -15.47
CA LYS A 978 -8.40 -35.44 -14.48
C LYS A 978 -9.10 -36.72 -14.03
N ALA A 979 -9.33 -37.67 -14.95
CA ALA A 979 -9.84 -38.99 -14.62
C ALA A 979 -8.82 -39.83 -13.83
N ALA A 980 -7.55 -39.84 -14.23
CA ALA A 980 -6.45 -40.51 -13.53
C ALA A 980 -6.35 -40.06 -12.07
N LYS A 981 -6.38 -38.75 -11.80
CA LYS A 981 -6.37 -38.19 -10.43
C LYS A 981 -7.58 -38.63 -9.60
N LYS A 982 -8.76 -38.72 -10.22
CA LYS A 982 -9.96 -39.26 -9.56
C LYS A 982 -9.76 -40.74 -9.21
N ILE A 983 -9.20 -41.54 -10.12
CA ILE A 983 -8.91 -42.98 -9.91
C ILE A 983 -7.85 -43.18 -8.80
N ARG A 984 -6.73 -42.43 -8.83
CA ARG A 984 -5.68 -42.45 -7.79
C ARG A 984 -6.21 -42.07 -6.39
N GLY A 985 -7.36 -41.40 -6.30
CA GLY A 985 -8.05 -41.07 -5.05
C GLY A 985 -8.77 -42.25 -4.36
N TYR A 986 -8.98 -43.38 -5.05
CA TYR A 986 -9.56 -44.59 -4.46
C TYR A 986 -8.45 -45.57 -4.04
N HIS A 987 -8.60 -46.29 -2.93
CA HIS A 987 -7.51 -47.11 -2.34
C HIS A 987 -7.11 -48.38 -3.14
N THR A 988 -7.73 -48.68 -4.27
CA THR A 988 -7.56 -49.93 -5.05
C THR A 988 -6.72 -49.72 -6.33
N VAL A 989 -5.66 -48.91 -6.27
CA VAL A 989 -4.90 -48.43 -7.47
C VAL A 989 -3.94 -49.48 -8.07
N ALA A 990 -3.49 -50.46 -7.28
CA ALA A 990 -2.27 -51.23 -7.57
C ALA A 990 -2.28 -52.05 -8.87
N GLU A 991 -3.45 -52.38 -9.42
CA GLU A 991 -3.63 -53.35 -10.51
C GLU A 991 -3.90 -52.73 -11.88
N ASN A 992 -4.17 -51.42 -11.98
CA ASN A 992 -4.42 -50.79 -13.29
C ASN A 992 -3.10 -50.61 -14.08
N TYR A 993 -3.02 -51.23 -15.26
CA TYR A 993 -1.85 -51.19 -16.15
C TYR A 993 -1.75 -49.87 -16.91
N GLU A 994 -2.82 -49.44 -17.60
CA GLU A 994 -2.87 -48.17 -18.34
C GLU A 994 -2.52 -46.96 -17.46
N LEU A 995 -2.91 -46.96 -16.18
CA LEU A 995 -2.61 -45.88 -15.24
C LEU A 995 -1.11 -45.78 -14.88
N LYS A 996 -0.36 -46.88 -15.00
CA LYS A 996 1.10 -46.90 -14.80
C LYS A 996 1.81 -46.39 -16.05
N GLU A 997 1.40 -46.86 -17.22
CA GLU A 997 1.92 -46.35 -18.50
C GLU A 997 1.61 -44.87 -18.69
N TRP A 998 0.42 -44.42 -18.30
CA TRP A 998 -0.01 -43.02 -18.40
C TRP A 998 0.97 -42.02 -17.74
N ILE A 999 1.67 -42.43 -16.68
CA ILE A 999 2.74 -41.60 -16.06
C ILE A 999 3.91 -41.44 -17.03
N PHE A 1000 4.35 -42.52 -17.69
CA PHE A 1000 5.39 -42.48 -18.73
C PHE A 1000 4.94 -41.65 -19.95
N VAL A 1001 3.66 -41.71 -20.33
CA VAL A 1001 3.10 -40.85 -21.39
C VAL A 1001 3.22 -39.38 -21.02
N ILE A 1002 2.79 -39.00 -19.80
CA ILE A 1002 2.92 -37.62 -19.30
C ILE A 1002 4.39 -37.16 -19.32
N GLN A 1003 5.32 -37.98 -18.82
CA GLN A 1003 6.74 -37.65 -18.83
C GLN A 1003 7.33 -37.53 -20.25
N SER A 1004 6.75 -38.22 -21.24
CA SER A 1004 7.18 -38.14 -22.65
C SER A 1004 6.59 -36.91 -23.38
N VAL A 1005 5.34 -36.54 -23.14
CA VAL A 1005 4.69 -35.40 -23.81
C VAL A 1005 5.01 -34.04 -23.14
N PHE A 1006 5.25 -34.02 -21.83
CA PHE A 1006 5.40 -32.78 -21.09
C PHE A 1006 6.56 -31.89 -21.58
N PRO A 1007 7.79 -32.39 -21.84
CA PRO A 1007 8.89 -31.54 -22.33
C PRO A 1007 8.54 -30.84 -23.64
N ASN A 1008 7.80 -31.52 -24.51
CA ASN A 1008 7.36 -30.98 -25.80
C ASN A 1008 6.27 -29.91 -25.63
N ILE A 1009 5.24 -30.18 -24.82
CA ILE A 1009 4.18 -29.22 -24.50
C ILE A 1009 4.76 -27.98 -23.81
N LEU A 1010 5.70 -28.19 -22.87
CA LEU A 1010 6.43 -27.11 -22.20
C LEU A 1010 7.20 -26.27 -23.21
N LYS A 1011 7.93 -26.88 -24.16
CA LYS A 1011 8.66 -26.15 -25.19
C LYS A 1011 7.73 -25.29 -26.06
N ILE A 1012 6.58 -25.83 -26.51
CA ILE A 1012 5.53 -25.05 -27.20
C ILE A 1012 5.09 -23.86 -26.34
N PHE A 1013 4.82 -24.07 -25.05
CA PHE A 1013 4.42 -23.00 -24.12
C PHE A 1013 5.51 -21.94 -23.92
N THR A 1014 6.79 -22.31 -23.87
CA THR A 1014 7.89 -21.34 -23.71
C THR A 1014 8.01 -20.35 -24.86
N HIS A 1015 7.62 -20.74 -26.08
CA HIS A 1015 7.59 -19.84 -27.23
C HIS A 1015 6.36 -18.91 -27.27
N LEU A 1016 5.37 -19.05 -26.36
CA LEU A 1016 4.21 -18.14 -26.28
C LEU A 1016 4.52 -16.75 -25.68
N ASN A 1017 5.78 -16.50 -25.32
CA ASN A 1017 6.24 -15.27 -24.66
C ASN A 1017 5.94 -14.00 -25.49
N ASN A 1018 6.32 -14.02 -26.78
CA ASN A 1018 6.28 -12.85 -27.67
C ASN A 1018 5.23 -12.98 -28.80
N ILE A 1019 4.10 -13.63 -28.52
CA ILE A 1019 3.00 -13.74 -29.49
C ILE A 1019 2.41 -12.37 -29.84
N SER A 1020 1.94 -12.21 -31.08
CA SER A 1020 1.19 -11.01 -31.47
C SER A 1020 -0.25 -11.05 -30.93
N PHE A 1021 -0.90 -9.89 -30.84
CA PHE A 1021 -2.33 -9.83 -30.53
C PHE A 1021 -3.16 -10.58 -31.59
N SER A 1022 -2.79 -10.47 -32.87
CA SER A 1022 -3.38 -11.25 -33.98
C SER A 1022 -3.33 -12.75 -33.72
N PHE A 1023 -2.17 -13.28 -33.29
CA PHE A 1023 -2.04 -14.70 -32.96
C PHE A 1023 -2.91 -15.08 -31.76
N TYR A 1024 -2.92 -14.25 -30.71
CA TYR A 1024 -3.73 -14.47 -29.51
C TYR A 1024 -5.23 -14.57 -29.84
N ILE A 1025 -5.82 -13.57 -30.51
CA ILE A 1025 -7.27 -13.58 -30.79
C ILE A 1025 -7.69 -14.69 -31.76
N SER A 1026 -6.80 -15.10 -32.67
CA SER A 1026 -7.08 -16.14 -33.67
C SER A 1026 -6.94 -17.56 -33.08
N ASN A 1027 -6.15 -17.73 -32.01
CA ASN A 1027 -5.76 -19.04 -31.48
C ASN A 1027 -5.94 -19.16 -29.94
N ILE A 1028 -6.83 -18.36 -29.34
CA ILE A 1028 -7.09 -18.35 -27.89
C ILE A 1028 -7.37 -19.75 -27.33
N ASN A 1029 -8.12 -20.58 -28.07
CA ASN A 1029 -8.44 -21.95 -27.68
C ASN A 1029 -7.21 -22.86 -27.59
N LEU A 1030 -6.23 -22.71 -28.48
CA LEU A 1030 -4.96 -23.43 -28.42
C LEU A 1030 -4.18 -23.03 -27.16
N ILE A 1031 -4.05 -21.72 -26.92
CA ILE A 1031 -3.34 -21.17 -25.76
C ILE A 1031 -3.97 -21.66 -24.46
N ASN A 1032 -5.30 -21.68 -24.40
CA ASN A 1032 -6.07 -22.16 -23.26
C ASN A 1032 -5.87 -23.67 -23.03
N SER A 1033 -5.96 -24.50 -24.07
CA SER A 1033 -5.77 -25.95 -23.93
C SER A 1033 -4.33 -26.31 -23.56
N ILE A 1034 -3.30 -25.67 -24.13
CA ILE A 1034 -1.90 -25.85 -23.69
C ILE A 1034 -1.76 -25.49 -22.21
N SER A 1035 -2.28 -24.33 -21.81
CA SER A 1035 -2.20 -23.84 -20.43
C SER A 1035 -2.94 -24.77 -19.44
N ASN A 1036 -4.14 -25.23 -19.80
CA ASN A 1036 -4.96 -26.17 -19.03
C ASN A 1036 -4.32 -27.57 -18.95
N CYS A 1037 -3.61 -27.99 -19.99
CA CYS A 1037 -2.85 -29.23 -20.02
C CYS A 1037 -1.69 -29.16 -19.02
N ILE A 1038 -0.81 -28.16 -19.15
CA ILE A 1038 0.34 -27.97 -18.25
C ILE A 1038 -0.11 -27.90 -16.79
N ILE A 1039 -1.07 -27.03 -16.44
CA ILE A 1039 -1.53 -26.90 -15.04
C ILE A 1039 -2.18 -28.20 -14.52
N THR A 1040 -2.69 -29.07 -15.40
CA THR A 1040 -3.27 -30.35 -15.02
C THR A 1040 -2.20 -31.42 -14.81
N ILE A 1041 -1.11 -31.44 -15.57
CA ILE A 1041 -0.07 -32.49 -15.51
C ILE A 1041 1.18 -32.13 -14.69
N ILE A 1042 1.41 -30.85 -14.36
CA ILE A 1042 2.62 -30.35 -13.69
C ILE A 1042 2.97 -31.07 -12.38
N ASP A 1043 1.98 -31.56 -11.63
CA ASP A 1043 2.20 -32.28 -10.37
C ASP A 1043 2.59 -33.76 -10.53
N GLN A 1044 2.62 -34.28 -11.77
CA GLN A 1044 3.16 -35.61 -12.10
C GLN A 1044 4.62 -35.55 -12.57
N VAL A 1045 5.14 -34.36 -12.86
CA VAL A 1045 6.49 -34.15 -13.41
C VAL A 1045 7.43 -33.69 -12.29
N LYS A 1046 8.63 -34.26 -12.22
CA LYS A 1046 9.60 -33.80 -11.21
C LYS A 1046 10.15 -32.43 -11.57
N CYS A 1047 10.45 -31.60 -10.57
CA CYS A 1047 11.07 -30.30 -10.74
C CYS A 1047 12.29 -30.33 -11.69
N ASP A 1048 13.17 -31.33 -11.50
CA ASP A 1048 14.34 -31.61 -12.33
C ASP A 1048 14.00 -31.87 -13.81
N GLU A 1049 12.88 -32.56 -14.08
CA GLU A 1049 12.43 -32.90 -15.44
C GLU A 1049 11.86 -31.67 -16.18
N ILE A 1050 11.37 -30.65 -15.46
CA ILE A 1050 10.87 -29.39 -16.04
C ILE A 1050 12.02 -28.54 -16.62
N VAL A 1051 13.20 -28.62 -16.00
CA VAL A 1051 14.35 -27.76 -16.35
C VAL A 1051 15.48 -28.50 -17.07
N ASN A 1052 15.28 -29.74 -17.50
CA ASN A 1052 16.34 -30.55 -18.11
C ASN A 1052 16.59 -30.15 -19.57
N GLU A 1053 17.74 -29.53 -19.87
CA GLU A 1053 18.17 -29.17 -21.23
C GLU A 1053 19.40 -29.98 -21.65
N PRO A 1054 19.42 -30.57 -22.86
CA PRO A 1054 20.58 -31.29 -23.37
C PRO A 1054 21.84 -30.41 -23.42
N ASN A 1055 22.95 -30.95 -22.92
CA ASN A 1055 24.28 -30.31 -22.89
C ASN A 1055 24.39 -29.05 -22.01
N MET A 1056 23.43 -28.77 -21.12
CA MET A 1056 23.51 -27.68 -20.15
C MET A 1056 23.66 -28.23 -18.73
N GLU A 1057 24.44 -27.58 -17.88
CA GLU A 1057 24.45 -27.93 -16.44
C GLU A 1057 23.09 -27.59 -15.82
N MET A 1058 22.61 -28.45 -14.92
CA MET A 1058 21.29 -28.30 -14.30
C MET A 1058 21.09 -26.95 -13.59
N GLU A 1059 22.17 -26.38 -13.03
CA GLU A 1059 22.17 -25.06 -12.42
C GLU A 1059 21.87 -23.94 -13.43
N ASP A 1060 22.56 -23.95 -14.57
CA ASP A 1060 22.38 -22.94 -15.63
C ASP A 1060 21.05 -23.11 -16.35
N SER A 1061 20.60 -24.36 -16.54
CA SER A 1061 19.29 -24.63 -17.12
C SER A 1061 18.15 -24.18 -16.19
N THR A 1062 18.29 -24.41 -14.87
CA THR A 1062 17.34 -23.89 -13.89
C THR A 1062 17.24 -22.36 -13.95
N LYS A 1063 18.38 -21.66 -14.06
CA LYS A 1063 18.43 -20.20 -14.26
C LYS A 1063 17.73 -19.79 -15.56
N LYS A 1064 18.02 -20.46 -16.68
CA LYS A 1064 17.39 -20.24 -18.00
C LYS A 1064 15.86 -20.32 -17.92
N TYR A 1065 15.31 -21.40 -17.36
CA TYR A 1065 13.86 -21.57 -17.24
C TYR A 1065 13.21 -20.56 -16.29
N ILE A 1066 13.89 -20.20 -15.19
CA ILE A 1066 13.42 -19.12 -14.29
C ILE A 1066 13.27 -17.81 -15.06
N TYR A 1067 14.22 -17.44 -15.93
CA TYR A 1067 14.07 -16.25 -16.79
C TYR A 1067 12.90 -16.40 -17.78
N ILE A 1068 12.80 -17.53 -18.50
CA ILE A 1068 11.71 -17.78 -19.46
C ILE A 1068 10.33 -17.67 -18.80
N PHE A 1069 10.13 -18.28 -17.63
CA PHE A 1069 8.86 -18.16 -16.90
C PHE A 1069 8.62 -16.74 -16.39
N THR A 1070 9.68 -16.02 -16.01
CA THR A 1070 9.59 -14.60 -15.60
C THR A 1070 9.15 -13.69 -16.76
N GLU A 1071 9.56 -13.98 -17.99
CA GLU A 1071 9.11 -13.27 -19.19
C GLU A 1071 7.64 -13.63 -19.53
N LEU A 1072 7.29 -14.92 -19.53
CA LEU A 1072 5.89 -15.37 -19.75
C LEU A 1072 4.91 -14.79 -18.70
N MET A 1073 5.34 -14.58 -17.46
CA MET A 1073 4.56 -13.90 -16.42
C MET A 1073 4.27 -12.42 -16.75
N GLN A 1074 5.01 -11.80 -17.66
CA GLN A 1074 4.79 -10.43 -18.15
C GLN A 1074 3.87 -10.37 -19.39
N ASN A 1075 3.39 -11.51 -19.90
CA ASN A 1075 2.46 -11.55 -21.04
C ASN A 1075 1.17 -10.76 -20.74
N LYS A 1076 0.88 -9.75 -21.56
CA LYS A 1076 -0.26 -8.82 -21.37
C LYS A 1076 -1.54 -9.25 -22.12
N PHE A 1077 -1.49 -10.34 -22.88
CA PHE A 1077 -2.61 -10.82 -23.69
C PHE A 1077 -3.43 -11.88 -22.97
N SER A 1078 -2.76 -12.81 -22.26
CA SER A 1078 -3.43 -13.95 -21.62
C SER A 1078 -3.01 -14.15 -20.16
N ALA A 1079 -3.96 -13.93 -19.25
CA ALA A 1079 -3.82 -14.33 -17.85
C ALA A 1079 -3.59 -15.85 -17.66
N HIS A 1080 -4.00 -16.70 -18.61
CA HIS A 1080 -3.69 -18.14 -18.57
C HIS A 1080 -2.19 -18.40 -18.69
N ILE A 1081 -1.51 -17.75 -19.64
CA ILE A 1081 -0.05 -17.82 -19.79
C ILE A 1081 0.61 -17.36 -18.49
N GLN A 1082 0.18 -16.24 -17.91
CA GLN A 1082 0.74 -15.73 -16.66
C GLN A 1082 0.56 -16.68 -15.47
N ILE A 1083 -0.63 -17.28 -15.30
CA ILE A 1083 -0.92 -18.22 -14.19
C ILE A 1083 -0.12 -19.51 -14.34
N VAL A 1084 -0.01 -20.04 -15.56
CA VAL A 1084 0.76 -21.27 -15.81
C VAL A 1084 2.25 -21.03 -15.70
N ALA A 1085 2.76 -19.91 -16.22
CA ALA A 1085 4.14 -19.49 -16.04
C ALA A 1085 4.47 -19.28 -14.55
N ALA A 1086 3.59 -18.63 -13.79
CA ALA A 1086 3.75 -18.50 -12.34
C ALA A 1086 3.74 -19.88 -11.64
N SER A 1087 2.93 -20.84 -12.10
CA SER A 1087 2.86 -22.18 -11.49
C SER A 1087 4.08 -23.05 -11.82
N LEU A 1088 4.60 -22.96 -13.05
CA LEU A 1088 5.89 -23.52 -13.45
C LEU A 1088 7.04 -22.90 -12.64
N PHE A 1089 7.06 -21.58 -12.56
CA PHE A 1089 7.99 -20.82 -11.72
C PHE A 1089 7.92 -21.28 -10.26
N HIS A 1090 6.73 -21.39 -9.65
CA HIS A 1090 6.53 -21.89 -8.28
C HIS A 1090 7.07 -23.31 -8.09
N THR A 1091 6.95 -24.17 -9.09
CA THR A 1091 7.41 -25.57 -9.05
C THR A 1091 8.93 -25.67 -9.19
N VAL A 1092 9.55 -24.80 -9.98
CA VAL A 1092 11.01 -24.73 -10.19
C VAL A 1092 11.75 -23.92 -9.11
N LEU A 1093 11.05 -23.02 -8.42
CA LEU A 1093 11.61 -22.11 -7.43
C LEU A 1093 12.43 -22.80 -6.31
N PRO A 1094 12.04 -23.97 -5.76
CA PRO A 1094 12.84 -24.67 -4.76
C PRO A 1094 14.18 -25.18 -5.30
N LEU A 1095 14.24 -25.60 -6.57
CA LEU A 1095 15.46 -26.07 -7.22
C LEU A 1095 16.39 -24.90 -7.58
N TYR A 1096 15.82 -23.80 -8.11
CA TYR A 1096 16.57 -22.56 -8.31
C TYR A 1096 17.19 -22.07 -7.01
N PHE A 1097 16.39 -22.11 -5.94
CA PHE A 1097 16.83 -21.76 -4.61
C PHE A 1097 17.96 -22.68 -4.11
N TYR A 1098 17.87 -24.00 -4.33
CA TYR A 1098 18.92 -24.95 -3.96
C TYR A 1098 20.25 -24.60 -4.61
N TYR A 1099 20.26 -24.20 -5.89
CA TYR A 1099 21.49 -23.77 -6.57
C TYR A 1099 22.06 -22.46 -6.03
N GLU A 1100 21.23 -21.42 -5.89
CA GLU A 1100 21.65 -20.12 -5.32
C GLU A 1100 22.20 -20.25 -3.88
N ASN A 1101 21.78 -21.29 -3.15
CA ASN A 1101 22.18 -21.55 -1.77
C ASN A 1101 23.01 -22.85 -1.61
N LYS A 1102 23.56 -23.39 -2.70
CA LYS A 1102 24.20 -24.72 -2.74
C LYS A 1102 25.30 -24.89 -1.70
N LYS A 1103 26.16 -23.87 -1.52
CA LYS A 1103 27.19 -23.86 -0.46
C LYS A 1103 26.59 -24.02 0.94
N LEU A 1104 25.59 -23.20 1.28
CA LEU A 1104 24.89 -23.24 2.57
C LEU A 1104 24.19 -24.58 2.82
N ILE A 1105 23.55 -25.14 1.79
CA ILE A 1105 22.76 -26.37 1.90
C ILE A 1105 23.67 -27.61 1.96
N ASP A 1106 24.74 -27.65 1.15
CA ASP A 1106 25.69 -28.76 1.18
C ASP A 1106 26.55 -28.75 2.47
N GLU A 1107 26.83 -27.58 3.05
CA GLU A 1107 27.45 -27.43 4.38
C GLU A 1107 26.51 -27.84 5.52
N THR A 1108 25.20 -27.61 5.42
CA THR A 1108 24.23 -28.02 6.45
C THR A 1108 23.79 -29.48 6.33
N LYS A 1109 23.87 -30.09 5.14
CA LYS A 1109 23.64 -31.53 4.91
C LYS A 1109 24.85 -32.39 5.28
N LYS A 1110 26.07 -31.87 5.19
CA LYS A 1110 27.25 -32.54 5.76
C LYS A 1110 27.12 -32.56 7.27
N GLU A 1111 27.10 -33.76 7.86
CA GLU A 1111 27.23 -33.95 9.31
C GLU A 1111 28.66 -33.61 9.79
N SER A 1112 29.05 -32.34 9.70
CA SER A 1112 30.38 -31.87 10.08
C SER A 1112 30.37 -31.12 11.41
N GLU A 1113 31.07 -31.68 12.40
CA GLU A 1113 31.34 -31.09 13.72
C GLU A 1113 32.30 -29.87 13.68
N ASN A 1114 32.62 -29.35 12.49
CA ASN A 1114 33.63 -28.33 12.28
C ASN A 1114 33.03 -26.93 12.17
N ILE A 1115 33.52 -26.02 13.01
CA ILE A 1115 33.18 -24.61 13.03
C ILE A 1115 34.03 -23.89 11.97
N THR A 1116 33.49 -23.70 10.77
CA THR A 1116 34.04 -22.77 9.76
C THR A 1116 33.45 -21.37 9.96
N ALA A 1117 34.25 -20.33 9.68
CA ALA A 1117 33.94 -18.95 10.04
C ALA A 1117 33.24 -18.14 8.93
N GLU A 1118 32.99 -18.74 7.76
CA GLU A 1118 32.29 -18.07 6.67
C GLU A 1118 30.78 -18.15 6.88
N LYS A 1119 30.17 -16.98 7.10
CA LYS A 1119 28.73 -16.86 7.28
C LYS A 1119 28.02 -16.94 5.94
N CYS A 1120 27.69 -18.15 5.51
CA CYS A 1120 26.72 -18.39 4.45
C CYS A 1120 25.35 -17.81 4.87
N VAL A 1121 24.96 -16.67 4.29
CA VAL A 1121 23.64 -16.05 4.47
C VAL A 1121 22.70 -16.63 3.43
N ALA A 1122 21.49 -17.03 3.83
CA ALA A 1122 20.50 -17.51 2.90
C ALA A 1122 20.04 -16.39 1.95
N ILE A 1123 20.07 -16.66 0.65
CA ILE A 1123 19.74 -15.70 -0.42
C ILE A 1123 18.31 -15.98 -0.88
N LEU A 1124 17.37 -15.07 -0.58
CA LEU A 1124 16.04 -15.09 -1.18
C LEU A 1124 16.12 -15.03 -2.72
N PRO A 1125 15.18 -15.64 -3.47
CA PRO A 1125 15.25 -15.74 -4.92
C PRO A 1125 15.73 -14.44 -5.60
N PRO A 1126 16.97 -14.39 -6.15
CA PRO A 1126 17.57 -13.15 -6.61
C PRO A 1126 16.74 -12.43 -7.68
N VAL A 1127 16.16 -13.20 -8.61
CA VAL A 1127 15.28 -12.66 -9.66
C VAL A 1127 14.05 -11.97 -9.05
N ILE A 1128 13.34 -12.62 -8.12
CA ILE A 1128 12.15 -12.01 -7.50
C ILE A 1128 12.53 -10.76 -6.69
N THR A 1129 13.58 -10.86 -5.87
CA THR A 1129 13.97 -9.76 -4.98
C THR A 1129 14.52 -8.56 -5.75
N ALA A 1130 15.33 -8.78 -6.79
CA ALA A 1130 15.86 -7.72 -7.64
C ALA A 1130 14.77 -7.06 -8.50
N LEU A 1131 13.79 -7.82 -9.00
CA LEU A 1131 12.67 -7.26 -9.76
C LEU A 1131 11.70 -6.50 -8.85
N LEU A 1132 11.34 -7.05 -7.68
CA LEU A 1132 10.50 -6.35 -6.72
C LEU A 1132 11.14 -5.05 -6.22
N LYS A 1133 12.45 -5.01 -5.99
CA LYS A 1133 13.17 -3.78 -5.58
C LYS A 1133 13.36 -2.74 -6.69
N LYS A 1134 13.03 -3.06 -7.95
CA LYS A 1134 12.97 -2.09 -9.05
C LYS A 1134 11.60 -1.41 -9.18
N ILE A 1135 10.60 -1.85 -8.43
CA ILE A 1135 9.24 -1.32 -8.52
C ILE A 1135 9.14 0.03 -7.83
N ASP A 1136 8.66 1.03 -8.56
CA ASP A 1136 8.22 2.30 -8.00
C ASP A 1136 6.69 2.29 -7.84
N LEU A 1137 6.23 2.39 -6.59
CA LEU A 1137 4.80 2.45 -6.25
C LEU A 1137 4.16 3.77 -6.70
N GLU A 1138 4.92 4.86 -6.81
CA GLU A 1138 4.42 6.14 -7.32
C GLU A 1138 4.21 6.09 -8.84
N GLN A 1139 5.13 5.45 -9.57
CA GLN A 1139 4.96 5.23 -11.01
C GLN A 1139 3.75 4.33 -11.32
N ILE A 1140 3.59 3.21 -10.59
CA ILE A 1140 2.39 2.36 -10.71
C ILE A 1140 1.12 3.18 -10.48
N LYS A 1141 1.11 4.07 -9.48
CA LYS A 1141 -0.04 4.94 -9.23
C LYS A 1141 -0.33 5.86 -10.42
N ILE A 1142 0.67 6.54 -10.95
CA ILE A 1142 0.54 7.45 -12.11
C ILE A 1142 0.05 6.68 -13.36
N ASP A 1143 0.59 5.49 -13.62
CA ASP A 1143 0.20 4.69 -14.79
C ASP A 1143 -1.25 4.22 -14.72
N ASN A 1144 -1.75 3.84 -13.54
CA ASN A 1144 -3.14 3.45 -13.34
C ASN A 1144 -4.10 4.64 -13.24
N GLU A 1145 -3.66 5.82 -12.77
CA GLU A 1145 -4.45 7.06 -12.83
C GLU A 1145 -4.66 7.52 -14.29
N ASN A 1146 -3.69 7.26 -15.18
CA ASN A 1146 -3.77 7.61 -16.60
C ASN A 1146 -4.50 6.56 -17.47
N ASN A 1147 -4.24 5.26 -17.24
CA ASN A 1147 -4.73 4.18 -18.11
C ASN A 1147 -5.89 3.36 -17.51
N GLY A 1148 -6.21 3.54 -16.23
CA GLY A 1148 -7.09 2.65 -15.47
C GLY A 1148 -6.38 1.37 -15.02
N LEU A 1149 -7.13 0.51 -14.31
CA LEU A 1149 -6.63 -0.80 -13.85
C LEU A 1149 -6.55 -1.81 -15.01
N PRO A 1150 -5.54 -2.70 -15.06
CA PRO A 1150 -5.49 -3.81 -16.00
C PRO A 1150 -6.71 -4.72 -15.91
N THR A 1151 -7.26 -5.08 -17.08
CA THR A 1151 -8.51 -5.85 -17.19
C THR A 1151 -8.35 -7.20 -17.88
N THR A 1152 -7.30 -7.37 -18.71
CA THR A 1152 -6.97 -8.60 -19.45
C THR A 1152 -5.87 -9.44 -18.82
N TYR A 1153 -5.01 -8.83 -18.01
CA TYR A 1153 -3.83 -9.46 -17.40
C TYR A 1153 -3.70 -9.10 -15.91
N ILE A 1154 -2.93 -9.92 -15.19
CA ILE A 1154 -2.56 -9.71 -13.78
C ILE A 1154 -1.24 -8.91 -13.75
N PRO A 1155 -1.12 -7.83 -12.95
CA PRO A 1155 0.14 -7.11 -12.76
C PRO A 1155 1.30 -8.05 -12.39
N PHE A 1156 2.42 -7.91 -13.08
CA PHE A 1156 3.59 -8.77 -12.94
C PHE A 1156 4.16 -8.72 -11.52
N GLU A 1157 4.12 -7.54 -10.92
CA GLU A 1157 4.51 -7.21 -9.55
C GLU A 1157 3.72 -8.03 -8.52
N LEU A 1158 2.42 -8.20 -8.77
CA LEU A 1158 1.49 -8.95 -7.94
C LEU A 1158 1.69 -10.47 -8.10
N LEU A 1159 2.09 -10.92 -9.29
CA LEU A 1159 2.53 -12.30 -9.56
C LEU A 1159 3.87 -12.61 -8.87
N LEU A 1160 4.85 -11.71 -8.94
CA LEU A 1160 6.15 -11.84 -8.25
C LEU A 1160 5.98 -11.91 -6.73
N TRP A 1161 5.20 -11.01 -6.14
CA TRP A 1161 4.92 -11.05 -4.70
C TRP A 1161 4.18 -12.33 -4.29
N ASN A 1162 3.17 -12.76 -5.07
CA ASN A 1162 2.51 -14.05 -4.82
C ASN A 1162 3.51 -15.23 -4.88
N SER A 1163 4.49 -15.19 -5.79
CA SER A 1163 5.50 -16.23 -5.93
C SER A 1163 6.43 -16.34 -4.72
N LEU A 1164 6.82 -15.20 -4.13
CA LEU A 1164 7.57 -15.17 -2.88
C LEU A 1164 6.73 -15.67 -1.69
N ILE A 1165 5.46 -15.31 -1.62
CA ILE A 1165 4.54 -15.80 -0.58
C ILE A 1165 4.24 -17.30 -0.73
N TYR A 1166 4.13 -17.79 -1.97
CA TYR A 1166 3.97 -19.21 -2.26
C TYR A 1166 5.20 -20.01 -1.82
N PHE A 1167 6.41 -19.53 -2.12
CA PHE A 1167 7.66 -20.12 -1.62
C PHE A 1167 7.66 -20.26 -0.09
N PHE A 1168 7.32 -19.19 0.65
CA PHE A 1168 7.20 -19.23 2.11
C PHE A 1168 6.06 -20.13 2.64
N LYS A 1169 5.15 -20.59 1.77
CA LYS A 1169 4.06 -21.50 2.10
C LYS A 1169 4.41 -22.97 1.82
N THR A 1170 5.27 -23.26 0.85
CA THR A 1170 5.71 -24.64 0.52
C THR A 1170 6.85 -25.16 1.38
N LEU A 1171 7.67 -24.27 1.94
CA LEU A 1171 8.82 -24.64 2.77
C LEU A 1171 8.44 -25.38 4.06
N GLU A 1172 9.26 -26.36 4.45
CA GLU A 1172 9.15 -27.01 5.75
C GLU A 1172 9.41 -26.02 6.90
N ALA A 1173 8.95 -26.32 8.12
CA ALA A 1173 9.01 -25.38 9.25
C ALA A 1173 10.45 -24.92 9.59
N ASP A 1174 11.42 -25.82 9.45
CA ASP A 1174 12.84 -25.57 9.73
C ASP A 1174 13.48 -24.67 8.65
N GLU A 1175 13.24 -24.96 7.37
CA GLU A 1175 13.68 -24.16 6.22
C GLU A 1175 13.00 -22.79 6.14
N LYS A 1176 11.69 -22.76 6.36
CA LYS A 1176 10.86 -21.55 6.35
C LYS A 1176 11.41 -20.50 7.29
N LEU A 1177 11.90 -20.90 8.46
CA LEU A 1177 12.50 -19.97 9.41
C LEU A 1177 13.86 -19.45 8.95
N LEU A 1178 14.71 -20.29 8.34
CA LEU A 1178 16.00 -19.89 7.77
C LEU A 1178 15.81 -18.80 6.69
N TYR A 1179 14.89 -19.04 5.75
CA TYR A 1179 14.65 -18.11 4.63
C TYR A 1179 13.89 -16.84 5.05
N MET A 1180 13.06 -16.92 6.08
CA MET A 1180 12.45 -15.73 6.67
C MET A 1180 13.44 -14.83 7.41
N GLU A 1181 14.64 -15.29 7.79
CA GLU A 1181 15.66 -14.38 8.32
C GLU A 1181 16.26 -13.47 7.24
N ALA A 1182 16.15 -13.85 5.96
CA ALA A 1182 16.60 -13.09 4.80
C ALA A 1182 15.53 -12.15 4.21
N LEU A 1183 14.29 -12.22 4.69
CA LEU A 1183 13.22 -11.30 4.30
C LEU A 1183 13.35 -9.97 5.05
N ASP A 1184 13.66 -8.90 4.31
CA ASP A 1184 13.75 -7.55 4.86
C ASP A 1184 12.38 -6.82 4.91
N SER A 1185 12.31 -5.75 5.70
CA SER A 1185 11.08 -4.97 5.89
C SER A 1185 10.72 -4.07 4.71
N GLU A 1186 11.68 -3.77 3.83
CA GLU A 1186 11.48 -2.96 2.63
C GLU A 1186 10.68 -3.77 1.61
N LEU A 1187 11.11 -5.00 1.32
CA LEU A 1187 10.45 -5.92 0.41
C LEU A 1187 9.02 -6.28 0.87
N VAL A 1188 8.82 -6.44 2.19
CA VAL A 1188 7.47 -6.59 2.77
C VAL A 1188 6.61 -5.35 2.55
N SER A 1189 7.19 -4.15 2.67
CA SER A 1189 6.45 -2.89 2.46
C SER A 1189 6.07 -2.69 0.99
N ILE A 1190 6.97 -3.03 0.06
CA ILE A 1190 6.71 -3.05 -1.39
C ILE A 1190 5.60 -4.05 -1.72
N GLY A 1191 5.75 -5.31 -1.28
CA GLY A 1191 4.77 -6.38 -1.50
C GLY A 1191 3.36 -6.04 -0.98
N LEU A 1192 3.28 -5.50 0.23
CA LEU A 1192 2.01 -5.03 0.79
C LEU A 1192 1.47 -3.81 0.04
N GLY A 1193 2.32 -2.86 -0.35
CA GLY A 1193 1.93 -1.73 -1.20
C GLY A 1193 1.29 -2.17 -2.52
N ILE A 1194 1.93 -3.09 -3.24
CA ILE A 1194 1.42 -3.69 -4.49
C ILE A 1194 0.05 -4.35 -4.23
N THR A 1195 -0.05 -5.23 -3.23
CA THR A 1195 -1.33 -5.92 -2.97
C THR A 1195 -2.46 -4.96 -2.60
N MET A 1196 -2.18 -3.96 -1.75
CA MET A 1196 -3.16 -2.97 -1.30
C MET A 1196 -3.63 -2.06 -2.42
N PHE A 1197 -2.77 -1.72 -3.38
CA PHE A 1197 -3.14 -0.88 -4.53
C PHE A 1197 -4.26 -1.51 -5.38
N TYR A 1198 -4.29 -2.85 -5.44
CA TYR A 1198 -5.28 -3.61 -6.22
C TYR A 1198 -6.44 -4.18 -5.38
N LEU A 1199 -6.53 -3.86 -4.08
CA LEU A 1199 -7.65 -4.28 -3.23
C LEU A 1199 -8.92 -3.46 -3.53
N PRO A 1200 -10.11 -4.09 -3.58
CA PRO A 1200 -11.38 -3.38 -3.68
C PRO A 1200 -11.83 -2.82 -2.32
N ASP A 1201 -12.61 -1.73 -2.32
CA ASP A 1201 -13.22 -1.15 -1.11
C ASP A 1201 -14.05 -2.16 -0.29
N ALA A 1202 -14.66 -3.12 -0.98
CA ALA A 1202 -15.37 -4.25 -0.39
C ALA A 1202 -15.06 -5.55 -1.16
N PRO A 1203 -14.30 -6.49 -0.60
CA PRO A 1203 -14.04 -7.81 -1.20
C PRO A 1203 -15.28 -8.66 -1.46
N PHE A 1204 -16.38 -8.41 -0.73
CA PHE A 1204 -17.68 -9.06 -0.93
C PHE A 1204 -18.80 -8.25 -0.24
N ASN A 1205 -20.00 -8.27 -0.83
CA ASN A 1205 -21.23 -7.76 -0.20
C ASN A 1205 -21.83 -8.80 0.76
N ARG A 1206 -22.66 -8.33 1.71
CA ARG A 1206 -23.32 -9.21 2.72
C ARG A 1206 -24.15 -10.33 2.07
N GLU A 1207 -24.81 -10.02 0.96
CA GLU A 1207 -25.66 -10.95 0.20
C GLU A 1207 -24.86 -12.06 -0.49
N ASN A 1208 -23.64 -11.79 -0.97
CA ASN A 1208 -22.78 -12.74 -1.68
C ASN A 1208 -21.74 -13.42 -0.76
N SER A 1209 -22.03 -13.53 0.55
CA SER A 1209 -21.12 -14.10 1.55
C SER A 1209 -20.74 -15.57 1.33
N SER A 1210 -21.48 -16.30 0.50
CA SER A 1210 -21.21 -17.69 0.08
C SER A 1210 -19.97 -17.84 -0.80
N LYS A 1211 -19.56 -16.81 -1.55
CA LYS A 1211 -18.44 -16.86 -2.50
C LYS A 1211 -17.17 -16.18 -1.96
N LYS A 1212 -16.54 -16.76 -0.93
CA LYS A 1212 -15.21 -16.33 -0.42
C LYS A 1212 -14.04 -16.72 -1.36
N HIS A 1213 -14.06 -16.23 -2.60
CA HIS A 1213 -13.12 -16.60 -3.66
C HIS A 1213 -11.64 -16.48 -3.26
N PHE A 1214 -11.28 -15.53 -2.40
CA PHE A 1214 -9.90 -15.29 -1.94
C PHE A 1214 -9.27 -16.41 -1.09
N LYS A 1215 -10.04 -17.43 -0.66
CA LYS A 1215 -9.48 -18.57 0.11
C LYS A 1215 -8.68 -19.54 -0.78
N GLU A 1216 -9.15 -19.77 -1.99
CA GLU A 1216 -8.53 -20.69 -2.96
C GLU A 1216 -7.61 -19.92 -3.90
N ILE A 1217 -6.57 -20.56 -4.42
CA ILE A 1217 -5.93 -20.07 -5.66
C ILE A 1217 -7.04 -19.95 -6.70
N PRO A 1218 -7.09 -18.88 -7.51
CA PRO A 1218 -7.93 -18.84 -8.70
C PRO A 1218 -7.47 -19.90 -9.72
N LYS A 1219 -7.86 -21.16 -9.45
CA LYS A 1219 -7.64 -22.32 -10.32
C LYS A 1219 -8.25 -22.04 -11.68
N PHE A 1220 -7.69 -22.63 -12.73
CA PHE A 1220 -8.34 -22.83 -14.03
C PHE A 1220 -9.78 -23.36 -13.83
N ARG A 1221 -10.79 -22.55 -14.13
CA ARG A 1221 -12.22 -22.90 -14.09
C ARG A 1221 -12.79 -22.85 -15.51
N ASN A 1222 -13.07 -24.02 -16.09
CA ASN A 1222 -13.61 -24.15 -17.44
C ASN A 1222 -15.16 -24.08 -17.48
N CYS A 1223 -15.82 -23.66 -16.40
CA CYS A 1223 -17.27 -23.50 -16.40
C CYS A 1223 -17.64 -22.08 -16.85
N PRO A 1224 -18.35 -21.90 -17.98
CA PRO A 1224 -18.82 -20.58 -18.42
C PRO A 1224 -19.84 -19.94 -17.45
N GLU A 1225 -20.36 -20.72 -16.49
CA GLU A 1225 -21.31 -20.31 -15.46
C GLU A 1225 -20.66 -19.71 -14.20
N ASP A 1226 -19.34 -19.86 -14.00
CA ASP A 1226 -18.67 -19.29 -12.82
C ASP A 1226 -18.05 -17.92 -13.12
N SER A 1227 -18.04 -17.05 -12.12
CA SER A 1227 -17.60 -15.67 -12.30
C SER A 1227 -16.09 -15.59 -12.59
N TYR A 1228 -15.75 -14.96 -13.73
CA TYR A 1228 -14.39 -14.72 -14.25
C TYR A 1228 -13.35 -14.35 -13.18
N LEU A 1229 -12.07 -14.60 -13.49
CA LEU A 1229 -10.97 -14.07 -12.69
C LEU A 1229 -10.95 -12.53 -12.79
N THR A 1230 -11.07 -11.86 -11.66
CA THR A 1230 -10.88 -10.42 -11.57
C THR A 1230 -9.58 -10.09 -10.87
N LEU A 1231 -8.95 -8.97 -11.26
CA LEU A 1231 -7.75 -8.45 -10.60
C LEU A 1231 -7.98 -8.28 -9.09
N SER A 1232 -9.12 -7.74 -8.69
CA SER A 1232 -9.51 -7.58 -7.29
C SER A 1232 -9.61 -8.91 -6.52
N ASN A 1233 -10.16 -9.97 -7.13
CA ASN A 1233 -10.20 -11.29 -6.50
C ASN A 1233 -8.79 -11.88 -6.33
N TYR A 1234 -7.92 -11.70 -7.33
CA TYR A 1234 -6.53 -12.12 -7.24
C TYR A 1234 -5.76 -11.34 -6.17
N ALA A 1235 -5.91 -10.01 -6.10
CA ALA A 1235 -5.32 -9.18 -5.06
C ALA A 1235 -5.80 -9.57 -3.66
N CYS A 1236 -7.10 -9.82 -3.46
CA CYS A 1236 -7.64 -10.36 -2.21
C CYS A 1236 -7.05 -11.73 -1.85
N TYR A 1237 -6.85 -12.63 -2.82
CA TYR A 1237 -6.17 -13.91 -2.60
C TYR A 1237 -4.73 -13.71 -2.11
N VAL A 1238 -3.93 -12.91 -2.83
CA VAL A 1238 -2.53 -12.66 -2.47
C VAL A 1238 -2.44 -11.99 -1.10
N PHE A 1239 -3.31 -11.02 -0.80
CA PHE A 1239 -3.37 -10.38 0.53
C PHE A 1239 -3.75 -11.39 1.62
N TYR A 1240 -4.75 -12.26 1.41
CA TYR A 1240 -5.12 -13.33 2.34
C TYR A 1240 -3.96 -14.31 2.61
N GLN A 1241 -3.27 -14.79 1.56
CA GLN A 1241 -2.09 -15.64 1.74
C GLN A 1241 -0.96 -14.89 2.45
N THR A 1242 -0.77 -13.60 2.18
CA THR A 1242 0.26 -12.75 2.81
C THR A 1242 0.00 -12.63 4.32
N LEU A 1243 -1.22 -12.27 4.72
CA LEU A 1243 -1.65 -12.20 6.14
C LEU A 1243 -1.44 -13.52 6.89
N LYS A 1244 -1.72 -14.65 6.23
CA LYS A 1244 -1.58 -16.00 6.79
C LYS A 1244 -0.13 -16.51 6.83
N THR A 1245 0.68 -16.17 5.83
CA THR A 1245 2.00 -16.80 5.63
C THR A 1245 3.12 -16.07 6.36
N ILE A 1246 3.02 -14.75 6.55
CA ILE A 1246 4.03 -13.91 7.23
C ILE A 1246 3.46 -13.01 8.36
N PRO A 1247 2.56 -13.50 9.25
CA PRO A 1247 1.87 -12.66 10.23
C PRO A 1247 2.79 -11.87 11.18
N VAL A 1248 4.01 -12.35 11.48
CA VAL A 1248 5.01 -11.59 12.26
C VAL A 1248 5.41 -10.29 11.55
N PHE A 1249 5.67 -10.36 10.24
CA PHE A 1249 6.06 -9.19 9.43
C PHE A 1249 4.90 -8.22 9.25
N ILE A 1250 3.65 -8.71 9.15
CA ILE A 1250 2.46 -7.84 9.13
C ILE A 1250 2.37 -7.01 10.42
N ARG A 1251 2.60 -7.64 11.57
CA ARG A 1251 2.62 -6.94 12.87
C ARG A 1251 3.76 -5.92 12.98
N GLN A 1252 4.91 -6.18 12.37
CA GLN A 1252 5.99 -5.19 12.30
C GLN A 1252 5.58 -4.01 11.41
N TRP A 1253 5.19 -4.27 10.15
CA TRP A 1253 4.82 -3.28 9.16
C TRP A 1253 3.65 -2.38 9.61
N ILE A 1254 2.56 -2.95 10.15
CA ILE A 1254 1.40 -2.17 10.60
C ILE A 1254 1.72 -1.25 11.80
N ASN A 1255 2.82 -1.51 12.53
CA ASN A 1255 3.32 -0.65 13.59
C ASN A 1255 4.26 0.46 13.10
N LEU A 1256 4.71 0.42 11.84
CA LEU A 1256 5.46 1.50 11.19
C LEU A 1256 4.52 2.57 10.57
N LEU A 1257 3.26 2.22 10.31
CA LEU A 1257 2.28 3.10 9.66
C LEU A 1257 1.76 4.23 10.59
N PRO A 1258 1.37 5.39 10.03
CA PRO A 1258 0.65 6.43 10.77
C PRO A 1258 -0.66 5.92 11.38
N ASN A 1259 -1.05 6.45 12.55
CA ASN A 1259 -2.23 5.99 13.29
C ASN A 1259 -3.55 6.07 12.47
N SER A 1260 -3.70 7.07 11.59
CA SER A 1260 -4.86 7.21 10.70
C SER A 1260 -4.96 6.04 9.71
N THR A 1261 -3.88 5.78 8.97
CA THR A 1261 -3.75 4.68 8.01
C THR A 1261 -3.87 3.32 8.72
N LYS A 1262 -3.22 3.17 9.86
CA LYS A 1262 -3.26 1.96 10.71
C LYS A 1262 -4.68 1.61 11.18
N GLY A 1263 -5.48 2.60 11.58
CA GLY A 1263 -6.87 2.39 11.97
C GLY A 1263 -7.70 1.83 10.82
N SER A 1264 -7.69 2.53 9.68
CA SER A 1264 -8.44 2.13 8.47
C SER A 1264 -8.08 0.71 7.98
N ILE A 1265 -6.78 0.36 7.94
CA ILE A 1265 -6.32 -0.98 7.56
C ILE A 1265 -6.77 -2.03 8.57
N LYS A 1266 -6.69 -1.74 9.87
CA LYS A 1266 -7.14 -2.67 10.92
C LYS A 1266 -8.64 -2.96 10.76
N ASP A 1267 -9.46 -1.93 10.59
CA ASP A 1267 -10.91 -2.09 10.43
C ASP A 1267 -11.26 -2.91 9.18
N TYR A 1268 -10.54 -2.69 8.06
CA TYR A 1268 -10.70 -3.46 6.83
C TYR A 1268 -10.32 -4.95 7.01
N ILE A 1269 -9.20 -5.25 7.67
CA ILE A 1269 -8.76 -6.63 7.96
C ILE A 1269 -9.75 -7.34 8.89
N VAL A 1270 -10.17 -6.69 9.97
CA VAL A 1270 -11.15 -7.22 10.95
C VAL A 1270 -12.49 -7.53 10.27
N LYS A 1271 -12.94 -6.66 9.36
CA LYS A 1271 -14.24 -6.78 8.69
C LYS A 1271 -14.29 -7.92 7.67
N TYR A 1272 -13.24 -8.11 6.86
CA TYR A 1272 -13.28 -9.00 5.70
C TYR A 1272 -12.41 -10.26 5.82
N PHE A 1273 -11.25 -10.19 6.49
CA PHE A 1273 -10.23 -11.26 6.46
C PHE A 1273 -10.12 -12.04 7.78
N SER A 1274 -10.04 -11.36 8.93
CA SER A 1274 -9.87 -11.99 10.25
C SER A 1274 -10.88 -13.12 10.54
N PRO A 1275 -12.19 -13.00 10.27
CA PRO A 1275 -13.15 -14.08 10.54
C PRO A 1275 -12.85 -15.37 9.75
N SER A 1276 -12.27 -15.24 8.55
CA SER A 1276 -11.91 -16.38 7.70
C SER A 1276 -10.61 -17.05 8.15
N ILE A 1277 -9.64 -16.26 8.62
CA ILE A 1277 -8.36 -16.75 9.17
C ILE A 1277 -8.59 -17.46 10.51
N ILE A 1278 -9.41 -16.87 11.39
CA ILE A 1278 -9.77 -17.44 12.71
C ILE A 1278 -10.48 -18.80 12.56
N ASP A 1279 -11.48 -18.90 11.67
CA ASP A 1279 -12.17 -20.18 11.42
C ASP A 1279 -11.22 -21.24 10.84
N GLU A 1280 -10.31 -20.86 9.94
CA GLU A 1280 -9.32 -21.81 9.41
C GLU A 1280 -8.37 -22.34 10.50
N GLU A 1281 -7.85 -21.47 11.37
CA GLU A 1281 -6.95 -21.87 12.47
C GLU A 1281 -7.64 -22.78 13.50
N LEU A 1282 -8.92 -22.51 13.79
CA LEU A 1282 -9.76 -23.35 14.64
C LEU A 1282 -10.08 -24.70 13.98
N ASN A 1283 -10.30 -24.74 12.66
CA ASN A 1283 -10.54 -25.99 11.90
C ASN A 1283 -9.28 -26.86 11.82
N ASN A 1284 -8.11 -26.27 11.59
CA ASN A 1284 -6.82 -26.97 11.61
C ASN A 1284 -6.57 -27.60 13.00
N SER A 1285 -6.97 -26.91 14.06
CA SER A 1285 -6.85 -27.40 15.44
C SER A 1285 -7.89 -28.46 15.82
N SER A 1286 -9.08 -28.48 15.20
CA SER A 1286 -10.14 -29.44 15.51
C SER A 1286 -10.07 -30.74 14.69
N THR A 1287 -9.48 -30.69 13.50
CA THR A 1287 -9.29 -31.86 12.60
C THR A 1287 -8.02 -32.66 12.92
N TRP A 1288 -7.09 -32.07 13.66
CA TRP A 1288 -5.86 -32.72 14.10
C TRP A 1288 -6.16 -33.95 14.97
N LYS A 1289 -5.58 -35.09 14.59
CA LYS A 1289 -5.60 -36.34 15.34
C LYS A 1289 -4.15 -36.76 15.61
N GLU A 1290 -3.82 -37.07 16.85
CA GLU A 1290 -2.50 -37.61 17.19
C GLU A 1290 -2.47 -39.15 17.12
N LYS A 1291 -1.25 -39.71 17.08
CA LYS A 1291 -1.03 -41.15 17.09
C LYS A 1291 -1.58 -41.79 18.38
N SER A 1292 -2.15 -42.98 18.25
CA SER A 1292 -2.70 -43.77 19.37
C SER A 1292 -1.69 -43.90 20.51
N GLY A 1293 -2.13 -43.60 21.75
CA GLY A 1293 -1.28 -43.63 22.94
C GLY A 1293 -0.60 -42.30 23.31
N SER A 1294 -0.93 -41.18 22.64
CA SER A 1294 -0.46 -39.86 23.07
C SER A 1294 -1.10 -39.39 24.38
N ARG A 1295 -0.33 -38.64 25.17
CA ARG A 1295 -0.75 -37.93 26.38
C ARG A 1295 -1.45 -36.60 26.11
N LEU A 1296 -1.42 -36.09 24.87
CA LEU A 1296 -1.99 -34.79 24.52
C LEU A 1296 -3.40 -34.94 23.93
N SER A 1297 -4.36 -34.20 24.47
CA SER A 1297 -5.72 -34.07 23.96
C SER A 1297 -6.07 -32.60 23.72
N ILE A 1298 -6.90 -32.32 22.71
CA ILE A 1298 -7.24 -30.95 22.28
C ILE A 1298 -8.76 -30.82 22.14
N LYS A 1299 -9.29 -29.69 22.60
CA LYS A 1299 -10.69 -29.27 22.46
C LYS A 1299 -10.74 -27.88 21.84
N VAL A 1300 -11.69 -27.63 20.94
CA VAL A 1300 -11.82 -26.35 20.22
C VAL A 1300 -13.23 -25.80 20.41
N TYR A 1301 -13.32 -24.58 20.96
CA TYR A 1301 -14.57 -23.88 21.25
C TYR A 1301 -14.74 -22.72 20.26
N LYS A 1302 -15.42 -22.97 19.13
CA LYS A 1302 -15.52 -22.02 18.02
C LYS A 1302 -16.16 -20.67 18.40
N VAL A 1303 -17.22 -20.68 19.22
CA VAL A 1303 -17.99 -19.47 19.57
C VAL A 1303 -17.13 -18.46 20.34
N ILE A 1304 -16.32 -18.92 21.30
CA ILE A 1304 -15.42 -18.09 22.11
C ILE A 1304 -13.99 -18.00 21.53
N LYS A 1305 -13.76 -18.57 20.33
CA LYS A 1305 -12.49 -18.55 19.59
C LYS A 1305 -11.30 -19.12 20.39
N THR A 1306 -11.54 -20.20 21.13
CA THR A 1306 -10.60 -20.76 22.11
C THR A 1306 -10.19 -22.18 21.77
N ILE A 1307 -8.88 -22.45 21.84
CA ILE A 1307 -8.28 -23.80 21.77
C ILE A 1307 -7.82 -24.18 23.18
N GLU A 1308 -8.24 -25.34 23.67
CA GLU A 1308 -7.80 -25.90 24.96
C GLU A 1308 -7.01 -27.18 24.71
N ALA A 1309 -5.79 -27.26 25.26
CA ALA A 1309 -4.92 -28.41 25.18
C ALA A 1309 -4.67 -28.97 26.58
N PHE A 1310 -4.90 -30.28 26.76
CA PHE A 1310 -4.68 -31.00 28.01
C PHE A 1310 -3.62 -32.09 27.81
N TYR A 1311 -2.51 -31.99 28.53
CA TYR A 1311 -1.46 -33.01 28.57
C TYR A 1311 -1.58 -33.83 29.87
N GLU A 1312 -1.85 -35.13 29.74
CA GLU A 1312 -1.98 -36.07 30.85
C GLU A 1312 -0.60 -36.57 31.31
N ILE A 1313 -0.31 -36.46 32.62
CA ILE A 1313 0.94 -36.94 33.22
C ILE A 1313 0.69 -38.28 33.94
N GLU A 1314 -0.42 -38.34 34.68
CA GLU A 1314 -0.95 -39.51 35.37
C GLU A 1314 -2.47 -39.60 35.08
N PRO A 1315 -3.13 -40.76 35.21
CA PRO A 1315 -4.55 -40.90 34.95
C PRO A 1315 -5.41 -39.85 35.70
N GLY A 1316 -6.01 -38.92 34.96
CA GLY A 1316 -6.82 -37.82 35.50
C GLY A 1316 -6.04 -36.60 36.06
N SER A 1317 -4.71 -36.58 35.97
CA SER A 1317 -3.85 -35.48 36.43
C SER A 1317 -2.93 -34.98 35.31
N GLY A 1318 -3.01 -33.69 35.02
CA GLY A 1318 -2.37 -33.11 33.83
C GLY A 1318 -2.30 -31.59 33.85
N MET A 1319 -1.84 -31.02 32.74
CA MET A 1319 -1.68 -29.57 32.54
C MET A 1319 -2.62 -29.08 31.43
N ASN A 1320 -3.43 -28.07 31.74
CA ASN A 1320 -4.31 -27.38 30.78
C ASN A 1320 -3.62 -26.11 30.25
N LEU A 1321 -3.62 -25.92 28.93
CA LEU A 1321 -3.32 -24.65 28.26
C LEU A 1321 -4.56 -24.17 27.52
N ARG A 1322 -4.92 -22.89 27.67
CA ARG A 1322 -6.01 -22.24 26.94
C ARG A 1322 -5.41 -21.15 26.04
N ILE A 1323 -5.74 -21.17 24.75
CA ILE A 1323 -5.26 -20.21 23.74
C ILE A 1323 -6.49 -19.51 23.15
N ILE A 1324 -6.59 -18.20 23.32
CA ILE A 1324 -7.75 -17.39 22.89
C ILE A 1324 -7.33 -16.50 21.71
N LEU A 1325 -8.06 -16.58 20.60
CA LEU A 1325 -7.84 -15.75 19.41
C LEU A 1325 -8.64 -14.45 19.51
N GLN A 1326 -7.96 -13.31 19.35
CA GLN A 1326 -8.59 -11.99 19.34
C GLN A 1326 -9.29 -11.70 18.01
N ASP A 1327 -10.26 -10.78 18.02
CA ASP A 1327 -11.09 -10.44 16.85
C ASP A 1327 -10.30 -9.91 15.65
N ASP A 1328 -9.14 -9.30 15.91
CA ASP A 1328 -8.22 -8.74 14.91
C ASP A 1328 -7.02 -9.65 14.62
N TYR A 1329 -7.05 -10.92 15.02
CA TYR A 1329 -6.05 -11.91 14.59
C TYR A 1329 -5.97 -11.95 13.05
N PRO A 1330 -4.77 -11.90 12.42
CA PRO A 1330 -3.44 -12.12 13.01
C PRO A 1330 -2.68 -10.86 13.50
N LEU A 1331 -3.33 -9.69 13.56
CA LEU A 1331 -2.71 -8.42 13.99
C LEU A 1331 -2.38 -8.41 15.49
N SER A 1332 -3.28 -8.92 16.34
CA SER A 1332 -2.99 -9.15 17.76
C SER A 1332 -2.54 -10.59 18.03
N LEU A 1333 -1.73 -10.75 19.07
CA LEU A 1333 -1.23 -12.06 19.51
C LEU A 1333 -2.33 -12.85 20.25
N PRO A 1334 -2.38 -14.19 20.09
CA PRO A 1334 -3.23 -15.04 20.92
C PRO A 1334 -2.89 -14.91 22.41
N ILE A 1335 -3.92 -14.91 23.27
CA ILE A 1335 -3.75 -14.89 24.72
C ILE A 1335 -3.56 -16.35 25.18
N VAL A 1336 -2.54 -16.62 26.01
CA VAL A 1336 -2.20 -17.98 26.50
C VAL A 1336 -2.34 -18.04 28.02
N GLU A 1337 -3.26 -18.88 28.50
CA GLU A 1337 -3.61 -19.06 29.91
C GLU A 1337 -3.42 -20.52 30.37
N THR A 1338 -3.44 -20.76 31.69
CA THR A 1338 -3.42 -22.11 32.27
C THR A 1338 -4.18 -22.13 33.61
N ASP A 1339 -5.14 -23.05 33.74
CA ASP A 1339 -6.00 -23.16 34.93
C ASP A 1339 -5.45 -24.14 35.97
N LYS A 1340 -4.69 -25.16 35.54
CA LYS A 1340 -4.17 -26.24 36.38
C LYS A 1340 -2.74 -26.59 35.97
N SER A 1341 -1.82 -26.59 36.94
CA SER A 1341 -0.44 -27.03 36.75
C SER A 1341 0.04 -27.94 37.87
N VAL A 1342 0.44 -29.16 37.52
CA VAL A 1342 1.05 -30.14 38.44
C VAL A 1342 2.45 -29.69 38.91
N VAL A 1343 3.06 -28.74 38.19
CA VAL A 1343 4.46 -28.33 38.38
C VAL A 1343 4.55 -26.95 39.03
N ALA A 1344 5.62 -26.72 39.81
CA ALA A 1344 5.84 -25.46 40.52
C ALA A 1344 5.71 -24.23 39.61
N LYS A 1345 5.06 -23.17 40.11
CA LYS A 1345 4.71 -21.95 39.34
C LYS A 1345 5.87 -21.34 38.54
N LYS A 1346 7.11 -21.45 39.02
CA LYS A 1346 8.33 -21.00 38.31
C LYS A 1346 8.61 -21.81 37.02
N ILE A 1347 8.37 -23.12 37.04
CA ILE A 1347 8.49 -23.99 35.87
C ILE A 1347 7.29 -23.75 34.93
N ASN A 1348 6.08 -23.66 35.47
CA ASN A 1348 4.88 -23.33 34.68
C ASN A 1348 5.04 -21.99 33.92
N ASN A 1349 5.43 -20.91 34.59
CA ASN A 1349 5.70 -19.61 33.96
C ASN A 1349 6.82 -19.70 32.89
N LYS A 1350 7.87 -20.50 33.11
CA LYS A 1350 8.93 -20.75 32.13
C LYS A 1350 8.38 -21.43 30.87
N TRP A 1351 7.43 -22.35 31.02
CA TRP A 1351 6.77 -23.07 29.92
C TRP A 1351 5.70 -22.23 29.21
N LEU A 1352 4.88 -21.46 29.93
CA LEU A 1352 3.98 -20.46 29.32
C LEU A 1352 4.76 -19.48 28.46
N MET A 1353 5.90 -18.99 28.96
CA MET A 1353 6.78 -18.10 28.21
C MET A 1353 7.32 -18.78 26.95
N GLN A 1354 7.72 -20.06 27.01
CA GLN A 1354 8.13 -20.83 25.83
C GLN A 1354 7.01 -20.94 24.78
N VAL A 1355 5.79 -21.31 25.19
CA VAL A 1355 4.63 -21.46 24.30
C VAL A 1355 4.23 -20.12 23.68
N SER A 1356 4.09 -19.08 24.51
CA SER A 1356 3.76 -17.72 24.05
C SER A 1356 4.85 -17.16 23.12
N THR A 1357 6.14 -17.38 23.43
CA THR A 1357 7.25 -17.01 22.54
C THR A 1357 7.12 -17.72 21.19
N TYR A 1358 6.96 -19.05 21.19
CA TYR A 1358 6.82 -19.82 19.96
C TYR A 1358 5.67 -19.30 19.08
N ILE A 1359 4.46 -19.21 19.64
CA ILE A 1359 3.25 -18.75 18.94
C ILE A 1359 3.39 -17.30 18.43
N SER A 1360 4.11 -16.45 19.17
CA SER A 1360 4.25 -15.03 18.80
C SER A 1360 5.34 -14.75 17.77
N HIS A 1361 6.37 -15.60 17.70
CA HIS A 1361 7.59 -15.39 16.90
C HIS A 1361 7.66 -16.24 15.63
N GLN A 1362 6.85 -17.30 15.50
CA GLN A 1362 6.85 -18.16 14.31
C GLN A 1362 5.67 -17.90 13.38
N ASN A 1363 5.93 -17.99 12.08
CA ASN A 1363 4.93 -17.89 11.02
C ASN A 1363 4.31 -19.27 10.68
N GLY A 1364 3.83 -19.97 11.71
CA GLY A 1364 3.28 -21.33 11.63
C GLY A 1364 1.98 -21.50 12.40
N LEU A 1365 1.34 -22.66 12.26
CA LEU A 1365 0.08 -22.97 12.95
C LEU A 1365 0.26 -23.10 14.46
N ILE A 1366 -0.78 -22.76 15.23
CA ILE A 1366 -0.83 -22.92 16.69
C ILE A 1366 -0.65 -24.39 17.09
N ILE A 1367 -1.18 -25.32 16.29
CA ILE A 1367 -1.04 -26.76 16.53
C ILE A 1367 0.42 -27.22 16.48
N SER A 1368 1.25 -26.65 15.59
CA SER A 1368 2.70 -26.92 15.56
C SER A 1368 3.38 -26.44 16.84
N GLY A 1369 2.92 -25.32 17.41
CA GLY A 1369 3.37 -24.84 18.72
C GLY A 1369 3.00 -25.76 19.88
N LEU A 1370 1.78 -26.32 19.87
CA LEU A 1370 1.37 -27.35 20.85
C LEU A 1370 2.16 -28.64 20.70
N GLN A 1371 2.47 -29.08 19.47
CA GLN A 1371 3.34 -30.23 19.21
C GLN A 1371 4.79 -29.99 19.66
N GLN A 1372 5.35 -28.79 19.42
CA GLN A 1372 6.69 -28.46 19.89
C GLN A 1372 6.73 -28.33 21.42
N TRP A 1373 5.68 -27.80 22.04
CA TRP A 1373 5.51 -27.81 23.49
C TRP A 1373 5.49 -29.24 24.04
N LYS A 1374 4.68 -30.14 23.46
CA LYS A 1374 4.63 -31.57 23.79
C LYS A 1374 6.01 -32.24 23.68
N ARG A 1375 6.73 -32.06 22.56
CA ARG A 1375 8.08 -32.62 22.37
C ARG A 1375 9.06 -32.14 23.45
N ASN A 1376 8.99 -30.86 23.82
CA ASN A 1376 9.78 -30.32 24.93
C ASN A 1376 9.36 -30.89 26.28
N PHE A 1377 8.06 -31.13 26.50
CA PHE A 1377 7.55 -31.77 27.72
C PHE A 1377 8.01 -33.22 27.85
N ASP A 1378 7.84 -34.02 26.79
CA ASP A 1378 8.27 -35.42 26.74
C ASP A 1378 9.77 -35.55 27.02
N LYS A 1379 10.61 -34.73 26.35
CA LYS A 1379 12.07 -34.72 26.56
C LYS A 1379 12.50 -34.16 27.93
N HIS A 1380 11.67 -33.31 28.56
CA HIS A 1380 11.89 -32.88 29.94
C HIS A 1380 11.61 -34.01 30.94
N LEU A 1381 10.57 -34.83 30.70
CA LEU A 1381 10.29 -36.02 31.51
C LEU A 1381 11.38 -37.11 31.34
N GLU A 1382 12.00 -37.22 30.17
CA GLU A 1382 13.21 -38.04 29.95
C GLU A 1382 14.47 -37.49 30.68
N GLY A 1383 14.39 -36.34 31.34
CA GLY A 1383 15.51 -35.76 32.10
C GLY A 1383 16.56 -35.04 31.24
N ILE A 1384 16.25 -34.69 29.99
CA ILE A 1384 17.21 -34.04 29.09
C ILE A 1384 17.32 -32.55 29.40
N GLU A 1385 18.55 -32.08 29.65
CA GLU A 1385 18.86 -30.67 29.90
C GLU A 1385 18.44 -29.76 28.73
N ASN A 1386 17.87 -28.60 29.07
CA ASN A 1386 17.43 -27.62 28.08
C ASN A 1386 18.56 -26.68 27.63
N CYS A 1387 18.52 -26.22 26.38
CA CYS A 1387 19.44 -25.20 25.89
C CYS A 1387 19.25 -23.91 26.68
N SER A 1388 20.34 -23.35 27.20
CA SER A 1388 20.26 -22.17 28.07
C SER A 1388 20.04 -20.84 27.34
N ILE A 1389 20.11 -20.82 26.00
CA ILE A 1389 19.89 -19.63 25.17
C ILE A 1389 18.40 -19.48 24.81
N CYS A 1390 17.83 -20.45 24.09
CA CYS A 1390 16.41 -20.42 23.69
C CYS A 1390 15.46 -21.03 24.73
N ILE A 1391 16.00 -21.56 25.84
CA ILE A 1391 15.28 -22.22 26.94
C ILE A 1391 14.62 -23.55 26.53
N MET A 1392 14.45 -23.88 25.24
CA MET A 1392 13.91 -25.15 24.75
C MET A 1392 14.89 -26.34 24.90
N ILE A 1393 14.38 -27.57 25.02
CA ILE A 1393 15.16 -28.82 24.91
C ILE A 1393 15.30 -29.20 23.44
N VAL A 1394 14.19 -29.31 22.71
CA VAL A 1394 14.19 -29.51 21.26
C VAL A 1394 14.27 -28.13 20.60
N ASN A 1395 15.26 -27.91 19.75
CA ASN A 1395 15.39 -26.67 19.00
C ASN A 1395 14.17 -26.47 18.09
N SER A 1396 13.69 -25.24 17.93
CA SER A 1396 12.51 -24.90 17.13
C SER A 1396 12.81 -24.62 15.65
N VAL A 1397 14.05 -24.86 15.20
CA VAL A 1397 14.58 -24.49 13.88
C VAL A 1397 15.24 -25.66 13.14
N ASN A 1398 15.77 -26.63 13.87
CA ASN A 1398 16.45 -27.80 13.29
C ASN A 1398 16.12 -29.12 14.02
N ASN A 1399 15.13 -29.10 14.92
CA ASN A 1399 14.71 -30.21 15.77
C ASN A 1399 15.82 -30.90 16.61
N GLN A 1400 17.03 -30.34 16.69
CA GLN A 1400 18.14 -30.95 17.42
C GLN A 1400 18.02 -30.77 18.94
N LEU A 1401 18.58 -31.73 19.67
CA LEU A 1401 18.84 -31.61 21.10
C LEU A 1401 20.07 -30.72 21.35
N PRO A 1402 20.28 -30.20 22.58
CA PRO A 1402 21.43 -29.35 22.89
C PRO A 1402 22.68 -30.24 22.95
N ARG A 1403 23.40 -30.40 21.84
CA ARG A 1403 24.61 -31.24 21.75
C ARG A 1403 25.87 -30.50 22.20
N VAL A 1404 25.98 -29.21 21.92
CA VAL A 1404 27.22 -28.45 22.12
C VAL A 1404 27.39 -28.12 23.61
N LYS A 1405 28.27 -28.87 24.27
CA LYS A 1405 28.56 -28.75 25.70
C LYS A 1405 29.77 -27.85 25.92
N CYS A 1406 29.64 -26.81 26.73
CA CYS A 1406 30.79 -26.01 27.14
C CYS A 1406 31.75 -26.86 27.99
N LYS A 1407 33.03 -26.95 27.58
CA LYS A 1407 34.09 -27.68 28.32
C LYS A 1407 34.17 -27.21 29.79
N GLN A 1408 34.05 -25.90 30.03
CA GLN A 1408 34.19 -25.29 31.35
C GLN A 1408 32.92 -25.38 32.22
N CYS A 1409 31.78 -24.85 31.76
CA CYS A 1409 30.57 -24.78 32.59
C CYS A 1409 29.64 -26.00 32.46
N LYS A 1410 29.97 -26.97 31.59
CA LYS A 1410 29.24 -28.21 31.30
C LYS A 1410 27.77 -28.07 30.84
N HIS A 1411 27.24 -26.85 30.74
CA HIS A 1411 25.91 -26.59 30.18
C HIS A 1411 25.91 -26.87 28.68
N LYS A 1412 24.74 -27.30 28.19
CA LYS A 1412 24.52 -27.66 26.79
C LYS A 1412 23.75 -26.57 26.04
N PHE A 1413 24.08 -26.42 24.76
CA PHE A 1413 23.47 -25.49 23.83
C PHE A 1413 23.13 -26.20 22.53
N HIS A 1414 22.09 -25.73 21.83
CA HIS A 1414 21.96 -26.04 20.40
C HIS A 1414 23.07 -25.31 19.66
N ALA A 1415 23.71 -25.98 18.69
CA ALA A 1415 24.78 -25.37 17.91
C ALA A 1415 24.34 -24.04 17.29
N GLN A 1416 23.17 -24.03 16.62
CA GLN A 1416 22.61 -22.85 15.97
C GLN A 1416 22.30 -21.69 16.94
N CYS A 1417 21.81 -21.98 18.15
CA CYS A 1417 21.60 -20.94 19.17
C CYS A 1417 22.94 -20.32 19.61
N LEU A 1418 23.99 -21.13 19.70
CA LEU A 1418 25.34 -20.70 20.08
C LEU A 1418 26.02 -19.91 18.94
N TYR A 1419 25.89 -20.34 17.69
CA TYR A 1419 26.33 -19.57 16.51
C TYR A 1419 25.65 -18.20 16.44
N LYS A 1420 24.31 -18.16 16.54
CA LYS A 1420 23.53 -16.91 16.53
C LYS A 1420 23.92 -15.97 17.68
N TRP A 1421 24.37 -16.54 18.81
CA TRP A 1421 24.94 -15.77 19.91
C TRP A 1421 26.34 -15.23 19.60
N PHE A 1422 27.22 -16.02 18.98
CA PHE A 1422 28.55 -15.55 18.55
C PHE A 1422 28.44 -14.39 17.55
N ASP A 1423 27.59 -14.53 16.54
CA ASP A 1423 27.24 -13.49 15.57
C ASP A 1423 26.73 -12.21 16.25
N THR A 1424 25.68 -12.31 17.07
CA THR A 1424 25.06 -11.11 17.67
C THR A 1424 25.92 -10.47 18.77
N SER A 1425 26.90 -11.20 19.31
CA SER A 1425 27.86 -10.67 20.30
C SER A 1425 29.21 -10.27 19.70
N ASN A 1426 29.50 -10.61 18.43
CA ASN A 1426 30.84 -10.57 17.81
C ASN A 1426 31.92 -11.27 18.67
N ASN A 1427 31.60 -12.42 19.27
CA ASN A 1427 32.54 -13.11 20.15
C ASN A 1427 32.23 -14.62 20.30
N SER A 1428 33.20 -15.49 20.04
CA SER A 1428 33.11 -16.97 20.07
C SER A 1428 33.08 -17.57 21.50
N SER A 1429 32.49 -16.84 22.45
CA SER A 1429 32.59 -17.10 23.88
C SER A 1429 31.26 -17.52 24.52
N CYS A 1430 31.34 -18.45 25.47
CA CYS A 1430 30.18 -19.09 26.07
C CYS A 1430 29.14 -18.09 26.66
N PRO A 1431 27.83 -18.21 26.33
CA PRO A 1431 26.78 -17.37 26.88
C PRO A 1431 26.67 -17.38 28.42
N LEU A 1432 27.24 -18.38 29.09
CA LEU A 1432 27.12 -18.58 30.54
C LEU A 1432 28.42 -18.39 31.33
N CYS A 1433 29.59 -18.66 30.74
CA CYS A 1433 30.90 -18.46 31.39
C CYS A 1433 31.92 -17.63 30.57
N ARG A 1434 31.55 -17.15 29.38
CA ARG A 1434 32.39 -16.51 28.35
C ARG A 1434 33.73 -17.17 28.03
N THR A 1435 34.04 -18.38 28.51
CA THR A 1435 35.19 -19.14 28.00
C THR A 1435 35.05 -19.29 26.49
N GLU A 1436 36.14 -19.08 25.74
CA GLU A 1436 36.17 -19.36 24.30
C GLU A 1436 35.75 -20.81 24.07
N PHE A 1437 34.92 -21.01 23.05
CA PHE A 1437 34.36 -22.32 22.73
C PHE A 1437 35.24 -23.12 21.78
N ILE A 1438 36.09 -22.42 21.02
CA ILE A 1438 37.10 -22.94 20.10
C ILE A 1438 38.40 -23.09 20.91
#